data_AF-Q05017-F1
#
_entry.id   AF-Q05017-F1
#
_cell.length_a   1.000
_cell.length_b   1.000
_cell.length_c   1.000
_cell.angle_alpha   90.00
_cell.angle_beta   90.00
_cell.angle_gamma   90.00
#
_symmetry.space_group_name_H-M   'P 1'
#
loop_
_entity.id
_entity.type
_entity.pdbx_description
1 polymer ?
#
loop_
_entity_poly.entity_id
_entity_poly.type
_entity_poly.pdbx_seq_one_letter_code
_entity_poly.pdbx_strand_id
1 'polypeptide(L)'
;MALWPSVFLLGLLPLLGRGADQIQTSSGKNTLEGQLWPESLKTFPFPCDPKTLAESVPSESVHSLRPSDIKFVAAIGNVETAPDSGADDLEEQDGTEKRPEQACMGVVTVLSDIIGRFSPSALMPLCPETRLVPRGGAEDLWMQATELVRSMRENPQLDFEHDWKLINVFFSNTSQCFPCPSAQQKGLVLGGMDKLTRTLDYLQQEVPKAFVNLVDLSELAAFSRWRQGAQLSPAAEPCRCLRETSQLTKVLTQWSYLEAWDSLLASSKYNTQESFAVVFQPFFYESSLSALLAEPPLQDPTTLALSLWNRMMEPIGRKEEPFSEKERKPLRCPTQESPYLFTYRNSGQLTRVSQPQGKLEVREGTEIRCPDKDPSDSVPTSVHRLKPADIKVIGAMGDSLTAGNGAGSQPGNILDVLTQYRGLSWSVGGDQNISTVTTLANILREFNPSLQGFSVGTGRETTSQAFFNQAVAGARADGLIPQAQRLVALMKNDTRINFQEDWKIITVFIGGNDLCDFCNDPVRYSPQNFTDNIGTALDILHAEIPRAFVNLVKVLEISKLRELYQETKVSCPRMILRSLCPCVLKFDDNSTEIASLIETIKEYQERTQQLIDSGRYDTRDDFTVVLQPFFEKVNMPKTQDGLPDNSFFAPDCFHFSSKAHAHAASALWNNMLEPVGQKTTHNDFEGAVNITCPNQVWPFLSTYKNSVQGFGTWLPCRDRSPSASPPTSVHALRPADIQVVAALGDSLTAGIGIGSKPNDLSDGTTQYRGLSYSSGGDGSLDNVTTLPNILRQFNSNLMGFAVGTGDASGTNAFFNQAVPGAKARDLMSQVQTLVQRMKDDHRVNFQEDWKVITVQIGASDLCDYCTDSNLYSAANFYDHLRDALDALHREVPRALVNLVDFMNPSVTRQVFLGNPDKCPVQQASALCNCVLSPRENSYELARLEALAQAYQSSLRELVESGRYDTREDFSVVLQPFFHSIQLPVLQDGRLDTSFFAPDCVHPNQKFHSQLSRALWRNMLEPLGGKTDALDLTAAITLTCPTQNEPFLRTFRNSDYTYPSRPAVENWGSDFLCTAWNASRGVPNSVHELQPGDIKVVAALGDSLTLAMGARPSNSSDPPMFWRGLSWSIGGDGALETHTTLPNILKKFNPSILGFSTGTLEGTMGLNVAVQGARAQDMPAQARDLVERMRNSPEIDLEKDWKLVTLFVGGNDLCHFCENPEGSSEGEYVQHIQQALDVLYEELPRTFVNVVEVMELAGLHQDQGGRCATLLAAQSHCTCFKYSQSSVEMQELKKVNWNLQSGLSRLSYSHQYVQREDFAVVVQPFFQNTLVPLNGRGDTDLTFFSDDCFHFSERGHAEMAIALWNNMLEPVGHKTTSNNFTYSRTKLKCPSPDSPYLYTLRNSRLLPDQAEADPTVLYWAVPVAAGAGLLIGILAMVAGRGMRCRPREDPPLSLSTGL
;
A
#
# COMPACT_ATOMS: atom_id res chain seq x y z
N MET A 1 3.78 -11.40 35.93
CA MET A 1 4.20 -12.82 35.93
C MET A 1 3.65 -13.46 34.68
N ALA A 2 4.51 -14.16 33.94
CA ALA A 2 4.19 -14.89 32.72
C ALA A 2 3.60 -16.27 33.04
N LEU A 3 2.66 -16.75 32.22
CA LEU A 3 2.34 -18.17 32.06
C LEU A 3 1.90 -18.45 30.61
N TRP A 4 2.78 -19.15 29.88
CA TRP A 4 2.50 -20.06 28.76
C TRP A 4 1.99 -21.41 29.34
N PRO A 5 1.21 -22.26 28.62
CA PRO A 5 1.79 -23.08 27.54
C PRO A 5 0.84 -23.51 26.39
N SER A 6 1.53 -24.08 25.40
CA SER A 6 1.16 -24.63 24.10
C SER A 6 0.54 -26.04 24.12
N VAL A 7 -0.20 -26.32 23.04
CA VAL A 7 -0.50 -27.63 22.40
C VAL A 7 -1.46 -28.59 23.13
N PHE A 8 -2.71 -28.69 22.63
CA PHE A 8 -3.44 -29.95 22.46
C PHE A 8 -4.63 -29.77 21.49
N LEU A 9 -4.83 -30.76 20.62
CA LEU A 9 -6.02 -31.15 19.82
C LEU A 9 -5.86 -31.17 18.29
N LEU A 10 -5.13 -32.19 17.83
CA LEU A 10 -5.47 -32.98 16.65
C LEU A 10 -6.41 -34.11 17.10
N GLY A 11 -7.65 -34.14 16.61
CA GLY A 11 -8.54 -35.29 16.80
C GLY A 11 -10.03 -34.99 16.86
N LEU A 12 -10.64 -34.56 15.75
CA LEU A 12 -12.08 -34.73 15.51
C LEU A 12 -12.32 -35.22 14.06
N LEU A 13 -12.56 -36.54 13.97
CA LEU A 13 -13.24 -37.25 12.87
C LEU A 13 -14.78 -37.04 13.02
N PRO A 14 -15.66 -37.53 12.12
CA PRO A 14 -16.03 -36.97 10.82
C PRO A 14 -17.57 -36.81 10.66
N LEU A 15 -18.04 -35.86 9.84
CA LEU A 15 -19.46 -35.78 9.43
C LEU A 15 -19.56 -35.28 7.99
N LEU A 16 -19.70 -36.21 7.04
CA LEU A 16 -20.63 -36.14 5.90
C LEU A 16 -20.56 -37.47 5.13
N GLY A 17 -21.73 -38.11 5.06
CA GLY A 17 -21.90 -39.52 4.72
C GLY A 17 -21.84 -39.87 3.24
N ARG A 18 -21.62 -41.17 3.02
CA ARG A 18 -22.55 -42.14 2.40
C ARG A 18 -22.69 -42.04 0.87
N GLY A 19 -21.91 -42.89 0.21
CA GLY A 19 -22.27 -43.56 -1.03
C GLY A 19 -21.82 -45.02 -0.95
N ALA A 20 -22.77 -45.95 -1.05
CA ALA A 20 -22.57 -47.40 -1.14
C ALA A 20 -21.72 -47.73 -2.39
N ASP A 21 -20.87 -48.76 -2.42
CA ASP A 21 -21.27 -50.15 -2.45
C ASP A 21 -20.15 -51.11 -2.01
N GLN A 22 -20.59 -52.25 -1.49
CA GLN A 22 -19.81 -53.42 -1.14
C GLN A 22 -19.01 -53.94 -2.34
N ILE A 23 -17.68 -53.99 -2.25
CA ILE A 23 -16.90 -55.04 -2.92
C ILE A 23 -15.95 -55.65 -1.89
N GLN A 24 -16.28 -56.88 -1.53
CA GLN A 24 -15.50 -57.74 -0.66
C GLN A 24 -14.07 -57.85 -1.15
N THR A 25 -13.16 -57.72 -0.19
CA THR A 25 -11.78 -58.22 -0.22
C THR A 25 -11.79 -59.71 -0.58
N SER A 26 -11.63 -60.02 -1.87
CA SER A 26 -11.26 -61.36 -2.30
C SER A 26 -9.74 -61.46 -2.27
N SER A 27 -9.26 -62.35 -1.40
CA SER A 27 -7.90 -62.84 -1.36
C SER A 27 -7.58 -63.57 -2.66
N GLY A 28 -7.17 -62.84 -3.69
CA GLY A 28 -6.62 -63.39 -4.92
C GLY A 28 -5.17 -63.81 -4.71
N LYS A 29 -4.96 -65.04 -4.24
CA LYS A 29 -3.72 -65.77 -4.47
C LYS A 29 -3.52 -65.88 -5.98
N ASN A 30 -2.77 -64.97 -6.58
CA ASN A 30 -2.15 -65.20 -7.89
C ASN A 30 -0.66 -65.34 -7.68
N THR A 31 -0.26 -66.61 -7.60
CA THR A 31 1.05 -67.14 -7.94
C THR A 31 1.63 -66.44 -9.17
N LEU A 32 2.65 -65.61 -8.96
CA LEU A 32 3.74 -65.36 -9.89
C LEU A 32 4.99 -65.18 -9.03
N GLU A 33 5.41 -66.31 -8.46
CA GLU A 33 6.77 -66.49 -7.97
C GLU A 33 7.74 -66.35 -9.16
N GLY A 34 8.76 -65.51 -9.00
CA GLY A 34 10.02 -65.68 -9.73
C GLY A 34 10.21 -64.83 -10.98
N GLN A 35 10.19 -63.50 -10.87
CA GLN A 35 11.05 -62.65 -11.70
C GLN A 35 11.71 -61.61 -10.80
N LEU A 36 12.98 -61.85 -10.42
CA LEU A 36 13.84 -60.82 -9.85
C LEU A 36 14.07 -59.75 -10.92
N TRP A 37 13.61 -58.53 -10.68
CA TRP A 37 13.89 -57.37 -11.54
C TRP A 37 15.18 -56.67 -11.11
N PRO A 38 15.94 -56.03 -12.03
CA PRO A 38 17.26 -55.44 -11.75
C PRO A 38 17.22 -54.33 -10.68
N GLU A 39 18.28 -54.23 -9.88
CA GLU A 39 18.39 -53.32 -8.73
C GLU A 39 18.43 -51.82 -9.08
N SER A 40 18.72 -51.47 -10.35
CA SER A 40 18.93 -50.11 -10.87
C SER A 40 17.75 -49.14 -10.66
N LEU A 41 16.50 -49.62 -10.71
CA LEU A 41 15.30 -48.78 -10.64
C LEU A 41 14.55 -48.79 -9.30
N LYS A 42 15.04 -49.49 -8.25
CA LYS A 42 14.33 -49.54 -6.96
C LYS A 42 14.18 -48.18 -6.28
N THR A 43 14.98 -47.19 -6.65
CA THR A 43 15.01 -45.85 -6.03
C THR A 43 14.12 -44.82 -6.71
N PHE A 44 13.63 -45.07 -7.93
CA PHE A 44 12.83 -44.09 -8.68
C PHE A 44 11.33 -44.44 -8.66
N PRO A 45 10.45 -43.55 -8.16
CA PRO A 45 9.01 -43.73 -8.33
C PRO A 45 8.70 -43.70 -9.84
N PHE A 46 7.96 -44.71 -10.31
CA PHE A 46 7.48 -44.79 -11.68
C PHE A 46 6.02 -44.32 -11.69
N PRO A 47 5.73 -43.05 -12.05
CA PRO A 47 4.39 -42.48 -11.92
C PRO A 47 3.45 -42.89 -13.06
N CYS A 48 3.94 -43.59 -14.07
CA CYS A 48 3.16 -43.92 -15.26
C CYS A 48 2.29 -45.14 -15.05
N ASP A 49 1.08 -45.14 -15.61
CA ASP A 49 0.23 -46.31 -15.70
C ASP A 49 0.33 -46.93 -17.11
N PRO A 50 1.07 -48.04 -17.29
CA PRO A 50 1.23 -48.66 -18.60
C PRO A 50 -0.06 -49.23 -19.18
N LYS A 51 -1.02 -49.62 -18.34
CA LYS A 51 -2.23 -50.34 -18.78
C LYS A 51 -3.20 -49.44 -19.53
N THR A 52 -3.27 -48.16 -19.17
CA THR A 52 -4.14 -47.17 -19.83
C THR A 52 -3.59 -46.67 -21.16
N LEU A 53 -2.29 -46.83 -21.40
CA LEU A 53 -1.60 -46.37 -22.61
C LEU A 53 -1.40 -47.46 -23.67
N ALA A 54 -1.58 -48.73 -23.30
CA ALA A 54 -1.46 -49.86 -24.23
C ALA A 54 -2.74 -50.03 -25.06
N GLU A 55 -2.76 -49.52 -26.30
CA GLU A 55 -3.79 -49.90 -27.27
C GLU A 55 -3.44 -51.22 -27.95
N SER A 56 -4.46 -51.96 -28.41
CA SER A 56 -4.29 -53.27 -29.03
C SER A 56 -3.68 -53.23 -30.44
N VAL A 57 -3.63 -52.06 -31.09
CA VAL A 57 -3.19 -51.92 -32.48
C VAL A 57 -1.72 -51.49 -32.50
N PRO A 58 -0.77 -52.27 -33.04
CA PRO A 58 0.65 -51.91 -33.11
C PRO A 58 0.88 -50.61 -33.90
N SER A 59 1.91 -49.84 -33.55
CA SER A 59 2.29 -48.65 -34.33
C SER A 59 2.70 -49.02 -35.76
N GLU A 60 1.99 -48.49 -36.75
CA GLU A 60 2.32 -48.67 -38.18
C GLU A 60 3.41 -47.70 -38.67
N SER A 61 3.62 -46.61 -37.93
CA SER A 61 4.57 -45.55 -38.24
C SER A 61 5.45 -45.22 -37.05
N VAL A 62 6.72 -44.90 -37.31
CA VAL A 62 7.69 -44.37 -36.36
C VAL A 62 7.20 -43.05 -35.73
N HIS A 63 6.38 -42.29 -36.46
CA HIS A 63 5.78 -41.05 -35.98
C HIS A 63 4.55 -41.28 -35.08
N SER A 64 4.13 -42.53 -34.92
CA SER A 64 3.08 -42.97 -33.99
C SER A 64 3.62 -44.00 -32.98
N LEU A 65 4.95 -44.14 -32.89
CA LEU A 65 5.60 -45.18 -32.09
C LEU A 65 5.40 -44.92 -30.60
N ARG A 66 4.71 -45.82 -29.89
CA ARG A 66 4.53 -45.71 -28.45
C ARG A 66 5.60 -46.52 -27.72
N PRO A 67 5.91 -46.22 -26.44
CA PRO A 67 6.85 -47.02 -25.68
C PRO A 67 6.53 -48.51 -25.58
N SER A 68 5.24 -48.88 -25.60
CA SER A 68 4.79 -50.28 -25.59
C SER A 68 5.14 -51.05 -26.87
N ASP A 69 5.37 -50.37 -27.99
CA ASP A 69 5.66 -51.01 -29.28
C ASP A 69 7.16 -51.30 -29.46
N ILE A 70 8.03 -50.69 -28.67
CA ILE A 70 9.49 -50.90 -28.76
C ILE A 70 9.84 -52.29 -28.20
N LYS A 71 10.58 -53.06 -29.00
CA LYS A 71 11.04 -54.40 -28.64
C LYS A 71 12.51 -54.45 -28.25
N PHE A 72 13.33 -53.57 -28.82
CA PHE A 72 14.79 -53.63 -28.68
C PHE A 72 15.38 -52.24 -28.50
N VAL A 73 16.30 -52.11 -27.54
CA VAL A 73 17.01 -50.86 -27.25
C VAL A 73 18.50 -51.09 -27.43
N ALA A 74 19.16 -50.26 -28.22
CA ALA A 74 20.59 -50.35 -28.46
C ALA A 74 21.26 -48.98 -28.45
N ALA A 75 22.58 -48.99 -28.34
CA ALA A 75 23.37 -47.80 -28.59
C ALA A 75 24.70 -48.09 -29.28
N ILE A 76 25.24 -47.05 -29.93
CA ILE A 76 26.58 -46.99 -30.50
C ILE A 76 27.22 -45.65 -30.12
N GLY A 77 28.54 -45.60 -30.11
CA GLY A 77 29.32 -44.41 -29.78
C GLY A 77 29.82 -44.37 -28.34
N ASN A 78 30.66 -43.37 -28.05
CA ASN A 78 31.35 -43.27 -26.77
C ASN A 78 30.58 -42.38 -25.78
N VAL A 79 30.21 -42.94 -24.62
CA VAL A 79 29.73 -42.20 -23.45
C VAL A 79 30.96 -41.94 -22.57
N GLU A 80 31.74 -40.91 -22.88
CA GLU A 80 32.89 -40.54 -22.03
C GLU A 80 32.38 -40.11 -20.64
N THR A 81 32.52 -40.97 -19.63
CA THR A 81 32.41 -40.62 -18.21
C THR A 81 33.83 -40.40 -17.67
N ALA A 82 34.07 -39.28 -16.98
CA ALA A 82 35.37 -39.06 -16.33
C ALA A 82 35.54 -40.07 -15.17
N PRO A 83 36.73 -40.66 -14.96
CA PRO A 83 36.94 -41.66 -13.91
C PRO A 83 36.65 -41.07 -12.52
N ASP A 84 35.99 -41.86 -11.68
CA ASP A 84 35.57 -41.51 -10.32
C ASP A 84 36.73 -40.88 -9.54
N SER A 85 36.55 -39.62 -9.13
CA SER A 85 37.46 -38.90 -8.23
C SER A 85 37.26 -39.40 -6.80
N GLY A 86 37.74 -40.61 -6.51
CA GLY A 86 37.95 -41.07 -5.15
C GLY A 86 39.15 -40.34 -4.56
N ALA A 87 38.87 -39.45 -3.61
CA ALA A 87 39.86 -38.77 -2.80
C ALA A 87 40.81 -39.77 -2.13
N ASP A 88 42.05 -39.31 -1.93
CA ASP A 88 43.12 -39.94 -1.15
C ASP A 88 42.60 -40.90 -0.07
N ASP A 89 42.71 -42.20 -0.34
CA ASP A 89 43.10 -43.18 0.66
C ASP A 89 44.01 -44.20 -0.04
N LEU A 90 45.31 -43.97 0.15
CA LEU A 90 46.40 -44.83 -0.26
C LEU A 90 46.31 -46.15 0.50
N GLU A 91 45.52 -47.11 0.01
CA GLU A 91 45.75 -48.53 0.31
C GLU A 91 45.02 -49.42 -0.71
N GLU A 92 45.77 -50.41 -1.20
CA GLU A 92 45.46 -51.34 -2.30
C GLU A 92 44.00 -51.82 -2.34
N GLN A 93 43.21 -51.30 -3.28
CA GLN A 93 42.10 -52.04 -3.85
C GLN A 93 42.19 -52.02 -5.38
N ASP A 94 42.17 -53.24 -5.91
CA ASP A 94 42.18 -53.65 -7.32
C ASP A 94 41.06 -52.89 -8.09
N GLY A 95 41.40 -51.70 -8.58
CA GLY A 95 40.48 -50.75 -9.18
C GLY A 95 40.05 -51.22 -10.56
N THR A 96 38.92 -51.91 -10.64
CA THR A 96 38.16 -52.13 -11.86
C THR A 96 37.91 -50.78 -12.57
N GLU A 97 38.74 -50.44 -13.56
CA GLU A 97 38.48 -49.36 -14.52
C GLU A 97 37.07 -49.58 -15.12
N LYS A 98 36.11 -48.69 -14.81
CA LYS A 98 34.82 -48.68 -15.52
C LYS A 98 35.09 -48.29 -16.97
N ARG A 99 35.21 -49.26 -17.87
CA ARG A 99 35.39 -49.03 -19.32
C ARG A 99 34.22 -48.21 -19.88
N PRO A 100 34.41 -47.41 -20.94
CA PRO A 100 33.33 -46.72 -21.65
C PRO A 100 32.15 -47.63 -22.06
N GLU A 101 32.44 -48.91 -22.28
CA GLU A 101 31.48 -50.00 -22.52
C GLU A 101 30.45 -50.14 -21.38
N GLN A 102 30.87 -49.99 -20.11
CA GLN A 102 29.95 -50.02 -18.95
C GLN A 102 29.05 -48.78 -18.88
N ALA A 103 29.54 -47.61 -19.28
CA ALA A 103 28.73 -46.39 -19.30
C ALA A 103 27.64 -46.48 -20.38
N CYS A 104 27.99 -46.93 -21.59
CA CYS A 104 27.02 -47.23 -22.65
C CYS A 104 25.96 -48.23 -22.15
N MET A 105 26.40 -49.37 -21.64
CA MET A 105 25.49 -50.40 -21.13
C MET A 105 24.62 -49.88 -19.99
N GLY A 106 25.14 -49.03 -19.09
CA GLY A 106 24.37 -48.42 -18.02
C GLY A 106 23.20 -47.57 -18.53
N VAL A 107 23.45 -46.69 -19.51
CA VAL A 107 22.41 -45.83 -20.09
C VAL A 107 21.33 -46.66 -20.78
N VAL A 108 21.73 -47.62 -21.61
CA VAL A 108 20.79 -48.43 -22.39
C VAL A 108 20.02 -49.41 -21.50
N THR A 109 20.64 -49.91 -20.42
CA THR A 109 19.94 -50.74 -19.41
C THR A 109 18.81 -49.97 -18.75
N VAL A 110 19.07 -48.75 -18.29
CA VAL A 110 18.03 -47.92 -17.66
C VAL A 110 16.91 -47.58 -18.65
N LEU A 111 17.24 -47.22 -19.89
CA LEU A 111 16.23 -47.00 -20.94
C LEU A 111 15.41 -48.26 -21.22
N SER A 112 16.07 -49.42 -21.29
CA SER A 112 15.42 -50.72 -21.50
C SER A 112 14.53 -51.11 -20.34
N ASP A 113 14.93 -50.80 -19.10
CA ASP A 113 14.13 -51.07 -17.91
C ASP A 113 12.88 -50.17 -17.87
N ILE A 114 13.01 -48.90 -18.26
CA ILE A 114 11.88 -47.97 -18.41
C ILE A 114 10.91 -48.50 -19.48
N ILE A 115 11.42 -48.85 -20.66
CA ILE A 115 10.63 -49.41 -21.76
C ILE A 115 10.01 -50.74 -21.36
N GLY A 116 10.72 -51.60 -20.63
CA GLY A 116 10.25 -52.89 -20.14
C GLY A 116 8.98 -52.78 -19.27
N ARG A 117 8.76 -51.64 -18.61
CA ARG A 117 7.51 -51.38 -17.88
C ARG A 117 6.31 -51.12 -18.81
N PHE A 118 6.53 -50.61 -20.01
CA PHE A 118 5.50 -50.40 -21.04
C PHE A 118 5.37 -51.59 -21.99
N SER A 119 6.49 -52.22 -22.33
CA SER A 119 6.60 -53.42 -23.16
C SER A 119 7.31 -54.53 -22.39
N PRO A 120 6.58 -55.37 -21.63
CA PRO A 120 7.16 -56.50 -20.89
C PRO A 120 7.92 -57.50 -21.77
N SER A 121 7.74 -57.41 -23.09
CA SER A 121 8.39 -58.24 -24.08
C SER A 121 9.72 -57.67 -24.61
N ALA A 122 10.15 -56.50 -24.12
CA ALA A 122 11.40 -55.87 -24.49
C ALA A 122 12.59 -56.81 -24.21
N LEU A 123 13.49 -56.91 -25.19
CA LEU A 123 14.67 -57.77 -25.13
C LEU A 123 15.81 -57.10 -24.35
N MET A 124 16.84 -57.88 -24.02
CA MET A 124 18.05 -57.31 -23.43
C MET A 124 18.68 -56.25 -24.34
N PRO A 125 19.13 -55.13 -23.77
CA PRO A 125 19.77 -54.07 -24.54
C PRO A 125 21.16 -54.46 -25.01
N LEU A 126 21.65 -53.77 -26.05
CA LEU A 126 22.97 -54.04 -26.63
C LEU A 126 23.78 -52.75 -26.87
N CYS A 127 25.03 -52.75 -26.42
CA CYS A 127 26.11 -51.92 -26.94
C CYS A 127 27.15 -52.87 -27.59
N PRO A 128 27.49 -52.73 -28.88
CA PRO A 128 28.47 -53.61 -29.52
C PRO A 128 29.89 -53.38 -28.96
N GLU A 129 30.59 -54.46 -28.61
CA GLU A 129 32.01 -54.43 -28.20
C GLU A 129 32.93 -54.36 -29.44
N THR A 130 33.63 -53.24 -29.64
CA THR A 130 34.74 -53.19 -30.60
C THR A 130 36.04 -53.61 -29.92
N ARG A 131 36.57 -54.80 -30.26
CA ARG A 131 37.88 -55.30 -29.76
C ARG A 131 39.12 -54.47 -30.16
N LEU A 132 38.94 -53.30 -30.76
CA LEU A 132 40.02 -52.42 -31.23
C LEU A 132 39.98 -51.13 -30.39
N VAL A 133 41.14 -50.75 -29.85
CA VAL A 133 41.34 -49.48 -29.11
C VAL A 133 40.64 -48.34 -29.85
N PRO A 134 39.70 -47.59 -29.23
CA PRO A 134 38.94 -46.55 -29.91
C PRO A 134 39.90 -45.47 -30.41
N ARG A 135 40.16 -45.43 -31.73
CA ARG A 135 40.64 -44.20 -32.37
C ARG A 135 39.40 -43.35 -32.59
N GLY A 136 39.00 -42.57 -31.58
CA GLY A 136 37.78 -41.75 -31.63
C GLY A 136 37.61 -41.04 -32.98
N GLY A 137 36.50 -41.32 -33.69
CA GLY A 137 36.27 -40.82 -35.05
C GLY A 137 35.06 -41.45 -35.75
N ALA A 138 34.66 -40.87 -36.88
CA ALA A 138 33.49 -41.28 -37.67
C ALA A 138 33.56 -42.73 -38.20
N GLU A 139 34.77 -43.26 -38.44
CA GLU A 139 34.94 -44.65 -38.87
C GLU A 139 34.56 -45.67 -37.77
N ASP A 140 34.78 -45.33 -36.49
CA ASP A 140 34.44 -46.18 -35.35
C ASP A 140 32.92 -46.35 -35.21
N LEU A 141 32.16 -45.25 -35.34
CA LEU A 141 30.69 -45.29 -35.32
C LEU A 141 30.10 -46.15 -36.45
N TRP A 142 30.67 -46.09 -37.65
CA TRP A 142 30.19 -46.91 -38.78
C TRP A 142 30.48 -48.41 -38.55
N MET A 143 31.65 -48.75 -38.00
CA MET A 143 31.97 -50.14 -37.65
C MET A 143 31.04 -50.67 -36.55
N GLN A 144 30.79 -49.88 -35.51
CA GLN A 144 29.85 -50.22 -34.45
C GLN A 144 28.42 -50.37 -34.98
N ALA A 145 27.98 -49.52 -35.92
CA ALA A 145 26.68 -49.68 -36.57
C ALA A 145 26.59 -50.98 -37.38
N THR A 146 27.64 -51.35 -38.11
CA THR A 146 27.71 -52.62 -38.86
C THR A 146 27.61 -53.82 -37.92
N GLU A 147 28.32 -53.76 -36.79
CA GLU A 147 28.31 -54.80 -35.77
C GLU A 147 26.97 -54.88 -35.03
N LEU A 148 26.32 -53.74 -34.76
CA LEU A 148 24.98 -53.67 -34.21
C LEU A 148 23.97 -54.32 -35.14
N VAL A 149 24.00 -54.01 -36.44
CA VAL A 149 23.10 -54.62 -37.45
C VAL A 149 23.31 -56.13 -37.54
N ARG A 150 24.57 -56.59 -37.55
CA ARG A 150 24.91 -58.02 -37.52
C ARG A 150 24.32 -58.70 -36.28
N SER A 151 24.54 -58.12 -35.11
CA SER A 151 24.04 -58.65 -33.83
C SER A 151 22.52 -58.68 -33.76
N MET A 152 21.84 -57.67 -34.32
CA MET A 152 20.38 -57.65 -34.40
C MET A 152 19.84 -58.73 -35.34
N ARG A 153 20.48 -58.99 -36.49
CA ARG A 153 20.09 -60.07 -37.42
C ARG A 153 20.32 -61.46 -36.85
N GLU A 154 21.35 -61.62 -36.02
CA GLU A 154 21.69 -62.90 -35.37
C GLU A 154 20.90 -63.16 -34.08
N ASN A 155 20.16 -62.16 -33.55
CA ASN A 155 19.38 -62.32 -32.33
C ASN A 155 18.08 -63.11 -32.61
N PRO A 156 17.96 -64.37 -32.15
CA PRO A 156 16.80 -65.21 -32.46
C PRO A 156 15.50 -64.76 -31.79
N GLN A 157 15.58 -63.81 -30.84
CA GLN A 157 14.42 -63.28 -30.12
C GLN A 157 13.87 -61.98 -30.73
N LEU A 158 14.58 -61.39 -31.70
CA LEU A 158 14.21 -60.17 -32.39
C LEU A 158 13.71 -60.51 -33.80
N ASP A 159 12.47 -60.17 -34.12
CA ASP A 159 12.04 -60.12 -35.53
C ASP A 159 12.68 -58.90 -36.18
N PHE A 160 13.83 -59.14 -36.84
CA PHE A 160 14.62 -58.09 -37.46
C PHE A 160 13.81 -57.24 -38.46
N GLU A 161 12.78 -57.78 -39.10
CA GLU A 161 11.97 -57.04 -40.08
C GLU A 161 10.80 -56.29 -39.44
N HIS A 162 10.14 -56.87 -38.43
CA HIS A 162 8.84 -56.37 -37.95
C HIS A 162 8.85 -55.69 -36.58
N ASP A 163 9.83 -55.96 -35.72
CA ASP A 163 9.89 -55.36 -34.39
C ASP A 163 10.41 -53.92 -34.43
N TRP A 164 9.95 -53.03 -33.54
CA TRP A 164 10.47 -51.67 -33.45
C TRP A 164 11.74 -51.59 -32.59
N LYS A 165 12.76 -50.87 -33.09
CA LYS A 165 14.06 -50.68 -32.43
C LYS A 165 14.27 -49.22 -32.04
N LEU A 166 14.75 -48.99 -30.82
CA LEU A 166 15.24 -47.70 -30.35
C LEU A 166 16.77 -47.71 -30.36
N ILE A 167 17.40 -46.92 -31.22
CA ILE A 167 18.85 -46.87 -31.37
C ILE A 167 19.37 -45.52 -30.92
N ASN A 168 20.33 -45.49 -30.00
CA ASN A 168 20.94 -44.27 -29.50
C ASN A 168 22.36 -44.13 -30.06
N VAL A 169 22.59 -43.08 -30.85
CA VAL A 169 23.89 -42.79 -31.47
C VAL A 169 24.54 -41.66 -30.68
N PHE A 170 25.46 -42.01 -29.78
CA PHE A 170 26.25 -41.06 -29.01
C PHE A 170 27.40 -40.52 -29.87
N PHE A 171 27.49 -39.21 -30.01
CA PHE A 171 28.59 -38.58 -30.73
C PHE A 171 29.04 -37.29 -30.05
N SER A 172 30.26 -36.87 -30.38
CA SER A 172 30.82 -35.59 -29.95
C SER A 172 31.53 -34.94 -31.12
N ASN A 173 31.22 -33.68 -31.41
CA ASN A 173 31.90 -32.85 -32.41
C ASN A 173 32.95 -31.97 -31.73
N THR A 174 33.83 -32.57 -30.90
CA THR A 174 34.83 -31.80 -30.15
C THR A 174 35.82 -31.11 -31.10
N SER A 175 35.63 -29.81 -31.31
CA SER A 175 36.75 -28.89 -31.50
C SER A 175 37.10 -28.29 -30.13
N GLN A 176 38.33 -27.79 -29.94
CA GLN A 176 38.76 -27.17 -28.67
C GLN A 176 37.89 -25.98 -28.22
N CYS A 177 36.99 -25.48 -29.08
CA CYS A 177 36.18 -24.28 -28.84
C CYS A 177 34.70 -24.47 -29.19
N PHE A 178 34.08 -25.61 -28.84
CA PHE A 178 32.68 -25.87 -29.19
C PHE A 178 31.71 -25.54 -28.04
N PRO A 179 30.56 -24.88 -28.29
CA PRO A 179 30.16 -24.25 -29.55
C PRO A 179 30.80 -22.86 -29.73
N CYS A 180 31.29 -22.57 -30.94
CA CYS A 180 32.05 -21.36 -31.26
C CYS A 180 31.13 -20.30 -31.91
N PRO A 181 31.23 -19.00 -31.57
CA PRO A 181 30.28 -17.96 -32.03
C PRO A 181 30.32 -17.62 -33.53
N SER A 182 31.18 -18.25 -34.33
CA SER A 182 31.39 -17.82 -35.72
C SER A 182 30.22 -18.20 -36.62
N ALA A 183 29.96 -17.38 -37.65
CA ALA A 183 29.01 -17.64 -38.74
C ALA A 183 29.28 -18.97 -39.52
N GLN A 184 30.35 -19.69 -39.20
CA GLN A 184 30.67 -21.02 -39.73
C GLN A 184 29.86 -22.16 -39.08
N GLN A 185 28.87 -21.89 -38.21
CA GLN A 185 28.00 -22.91 -37.61
C GLN A 185 27.32 -23.82 -38.63
N LYS A 186 26.82 -23.28 -39.75
CA LYS A 186 26.32 -24.12 -40.86
C LYS A 186 27.40 -25.09 -41.36
N GLY A 187 28.65 -24.66 -41.44
CA GLY A 187 29.80 -25.51 -41.81
C GLY A 187 30.16 -26.57 -40.75
N LEU A 188 30.02 -26.26 -39.45
CA LEU A 188 30.25 -27.21 -38.35
C LEU A 188 29.18 -28.31 -38.29
N VAL A 189 27.90 -27.94 -38.49
CA VAL A 189 26.78 -28.89 -38.57
C VAL A 189 26.89 -29.73 -39.84
N LEU A 190 27.20 -29.11 -40.99
CA LEU A 190 27.48 -29.85 -42.23
C LEU A 190 28.66 -30.81 -42.06
N GLY A 191 29.77 -30.39 -41.44
CA GLY A 191 30.92 -31.27 -41.19
C GLY A 191 30.66 -32.39 -40.17
N GLY A 192 29.78 -32.16 -39.19
CA GLY A 192 29.27 -33.20 -38.29
C GLY A 192 28.34 -34.17 -39.01
N MET A 193 27.45 -33.66 -39.86
CA MET A 193 26.58 -34.46 -40.70
C MET A 193 27.39 -35.27 -41.71
N ASP A 194 28.43 -34.72 -42.35
CA ASP A 194 29.30 -35.47 -43.26
C ASP A 194 29.93 -36.69 -42.58
N LYS A 195 30.32 -36.55 -41.30
CA LYS A 195 30.84 -37.66 -40.48
C LYS A 195 29.77 -38.69 -40.13
N LEU A 196 28.54 -38.26 -39.85
CA LEU A 196 27.45 -39.13 -39.40
C LEU A 196 26.63 -39.73 -40.54
N THR A 197 26.61 -39.10 -41.72
CA THR A 197 25.77 -39.47 -42.86
C THR A 197 26.01 -40.91 -43.26
N ARG A 198 27.27 -41.36 -43.35
CA ARG A 198 27.58 -42.76 -43.69
C ARG A 198 26.97 -43.75 -42.71
N THR A 199 26.97 -43.43 -41.42
CA THR A 199 26.41 -44.29 -40.35
C THR A 199 24.88 -44.25 -40.36
N LEU A 200 24.28 -43.06 -40.46
CA LEU A 200 22.83 -42.90 -40.49
C LEU A 200 22.21 -43.47 -41.77
N ASP A 201 22.86 -43.31 -42.92
CA ASP A 201 22.46 -43.93 -44.19
C ASP A 201 22.48 -45.45 -44.12
N TYR A 202 23.52 -46.01 -43.50
CA TYR A 202 23.63 -47.44 -43.30
C TYR A 202 22.52 -47.97 -42.38
N LEU A 203 22.25 -47.29 -41.26
CA LEU A 203 21.14 -47.66 -40.37
C LEU A 203 19.79 -47.53 -41.07
N GLN A 204 19.56 -46.46 -41.84
CA GLN A 204 18.34 -46.27 -42.62
C GLN A 204 18.15 -47.36 -43.68
N GLN A 205 19.22 -47.77 -44.35
CA GLN A 205 19.17 -48.80 -45.38
C GLN A 205 18.96 -50.20 -44.79
N GLU A 206 19.66 -50.54 -43.71
CA GLU A 206 19.75 -51.93 -43.23
C GLU A 206 18.80 -52.25 -42.08
N VAL A 207 18.30 -51.25 -41.33
CA VAL A 207 17.45 -51.46 -40.14
C VAL A 207 16.01 -50.99 -40.40
N PRO A 208 15.07 -51.93 -40.66
CA PRO A 208 13.66 -51.58 -40.76
C PRO A 208 13.08 -51.31 -39.37
N LYS A 209 12.11 -50.38 -39.29
CA LYS A 209 11.37 -50.03 -38.07
C LYS A 209 12.28 -49.54 -36.93
N ALA A 210 12.94 -48.40 -37.12
CA ALA A 210 13.85 -47.82 -36.13
C ALA A 210 13.55 -46.36 -35.80
N PHE A 211 13.54 -46.05 -34.50
CA PHE A 211 13.65 -44.70 -33.99
C PHE A 211 15.09 -44.48 -33.53
N VAL A 212 15.76 -43.47 -34.09
CA VAL A 212 17.17 -43.20 -33.82
C VAL A 212 17.32 -41.88 -33.08
N ASN A 213 17.82 -41.92 -31.85
CA ASN A 213 18.28 -40.73 -31.14
C ASN A 213 19.71 -40.39 -31.59
N LEU A 214 19.92 -39.19 -32.11
CA LEU A 214 21.25 -38.66 -32.33
C LEU A 214 21.65 -37.81 -31.11
N VAL A 215 22.43 -38.39 -30.20
CA VAL A 215 22.74 -37.82 -28.89
C VAL A 215 24.09 -37.08 -28.93
N ASP A 216 24.05 -35.75 -28.81
CA ASP A 216 25.26 -34.91 -28.82
C ASP A 216 25.78 -34.68 -27.39
N LEU A 217 26.98 -35.22 -27.11
CA LEU A 217 27.69 -35.10 -25.84
C LEU A 217 28.89 -34.14 -25.91
N SER A 218 28.95 -33.26 -26.93
CA SER A 218 30.13 -32.40 -27.19
C SER A 218 30.54 -31.53 -26.00
N GLU A 219 29.60 -31.02 -25.21
CA GLU A 219 29.89 -30.15 -24.05
C GLU A 219 30.43 -30.95 -22.85
N LEU A 220 29.91 -32.15 -22.59
CA LEU A 220 30.43 -33.08 -21.57
C LEU A 220 31.88 -33.47 -21.85
N ALA A 221 32.17 -33.83 -23.11
CA ALA A 221 33.51 -34.19 -23.54
C ALA A 221 34.51 -33.02 -23.46
N ALA A 222 34.03 -31.78 -23.64
CA ALA A 222 34.85 -30.59 -23.40
C ALA A 222 35.16 -30.40 -21.90
N PHE A 223 34.18 -30.65 -21.03
CA PHE A 223 34.32 -30.55 -19.57
C PHE A 223 35.31 -31.57 -18.98
N SER A 224 35.24 -32.83 -19.45
CA SER A 224 36.15 -33.92 -19.01
C SER A 224 37.61 -33.64 -19.38
N ARG A 225 37.87 -33.20 -20.63
CA ARG A 225 39.22 -32.82 -21.08
C ARG A 225 39.81 -31.64 -20.31
N TRP A 226 38.98 -30.71 -19.84
CA TRP A 226 39.45 -29.58 -19.05
C TRP A 226 39.93 -30.00 -17.65
N ARG A 227 39.22 -30.90 -16.95
CA ARG A 227 39.72 -31.48 -15.68
C ARG A 227 41.04 -32.25 -15.88
N GLN A 228 41.17 -33.01 -16.96
CA GLN A 228 42.42 -33.70 -17.28
C GLN A 228 43.57 -32.72 -17.51
N GLY A 229 43.32 -31.58 -18.17
CA GLY A 229 44.31 -30.51 -18.36
C GLY A 229 44.66 -29.73 -17.10
N ALA A 230 43.73 -29.61 -16.14
CA ALA A 230 43.98 -28.92 -14.88
C ALA A 230 44.85 -29.73 -13.89
N GLN A 231 44.85 -31.07 -13.98
CA GLN A 231 45.67 -31.94 -13.12
C GLN A 231 47.02 -32.35 -13.72
N LEU A 232 47.23 -32.20 -15.04
CA LEU A 232 48.47 -32.60 -15.70
C LEU A 232 49.15 -31.42 -16.42
N SER A 233 50.17 -30.88 -15.75
CA SER A 233 51.24 -30.00 -16.29
C SER A 233 50.84 -28.57 -16.72
N PRO A 234 51.56 -27.52 -16.26
CA PRO A 234 51.22 -26.11 -16.53
C PRO A 234 51.54 -25.62 -17.97
N ALA A 235 51.61 -26.52 -18.95
CA ALA A 235 52.04 -26.21 -20.32
C ALA A 235 50.95 -26.34 -21.40
N ALA A 236 49.75 -26.82 -21.07
CA ALA A 236 48.63 -26.72 -22.00
C ALA A 236 48.08 -25.28 -21.95
N GLU A 237 48.28 -24.50 -23.03
CA GLU A 237 47.65 -23.20 -23.21
C GLU A 237 46.14 -23.33 -22.88
N PRO A 238 45.60 -22.58 -21.90
CA PRO A 238 44.17 -22.59 -21.65
C PRO A 238 43.45 -22.13 -22.92
N CYS A 239 42.41 -22.86 -23.34
CA CYS A 239 41.63 -22.58 -24.54
C CYS A 239 41.44 -21.08 -24.79
N ARG A 240 41.99 -20.53 -25.89
CA ARG A 240 41.87 -19.10 -26.25
C ARG A 240 40.42 -18.60 -26.37
N CYS A 241 39.46 -19.50 -26.53
CA CYS A 241 38.03 -19.17 -26.67
C CYS A 241 37.30 -18.92 -25.33
N LEU A 242 37.91 -19.28 -24.19
CA LEU A 242 37.37 -19.02 -22.84
C LEU A 242 37.81 -17.67 -22.26
N ARG A 243 38.64 -16.89 -22.98
CA ARG A 243 38.78 -15.47 -22.68
C ARG A 243 37.46 -14.79 -23.03
N GLU A 244 36.60 -14.66 -22.03
CA GLU A 244 35.46 -13.72 -21.99
C GLU A 244 34.40 -13.90 -23.08
N THR A 245 34.04 -15.15 -23.44
CA THR A 245 32.75 -15.34 -24.12
C THR A 245 31.62 -15.07 -23.13
N SER A 246 30.82 -14.04 -23.39
CA SER A 246 29.65 -13.74 -22.54
C SER A 246 28.66 -14.90 -22.54
N GLN A 247 27.95 -15.10 -21.42
CA GLN A 247 26.90 -16.12 -21.27
C GLN A 247 25.87 -16.03 -22.41
N LEU A 248 25.47 -14.81 -22.78
CA LEU A 248 24.62 -14.55 -23.95
C LEU A 248 25.20 -15.15 -25.25
N THR A 249 26.48 -14.90 -25.54
CA THR A 249 27.14 -15.44 -26.73
C THR A 249 27.12 -16.96 -26.73
N LYS A 250 27.45 -17.59 -25.60
CA LYS A 250 27.45 -19.05 -25.47
C LYS A 250 26.06 -19.64 -25.77
N VAL A 251 25.04 -19.11 -25.09
CA VAL A 251 23.67 -19.63 -25.12
C VAL A 251 23.01 -19.43 -26.49
N LEU A 252 23.19 -18.26 -27.12
CA LEU A 252 22.69 -18.01 -28.47
C LEU A 252 23.39 -18.90 -29.52
N THR A 253 24.68 -19.19 -29.31
CA THR A 253 25.45 -20.10 -30.17
C THR A 253 24.97 -21.56 -30.03
N GLN A 254 24.73 -22.03 -28.79
CA GLN A 254 24.13 -23.33 -28.52
C GLN A 254 22.75 -23.48 -29.17
N TRP A 255 21.89 -22.45 -29.05
CA TRP A 255 20.57 -22.45 -29.67
C TRP A 255 20.63 -22.47 -31.19
N SER A 256 21.46 -21.61 -31.80
CA SER A 256 21.62 -21.60 -33.26
C SER A 256 22.16 -22.94 -33.80
N TYR A 257 23.05 -23.59 -33.04
CA TYR A 257 23.52 -24.94 -33.36
C TYR A 257 22.41 -26.00 -33.25
N LEU A 258 21.58 -25.95 -32.20
CA LEU A 258 20.39 -26.79 -32.05
C LEU A 258 19.43 -26.59 -33.24
N GLU A 259 19.09 -25.35 -33.58
CA GLU A 259 18.19 -25.04 -34.69
C GLU A 259 18.74 -25.50 -36.05
N ALA A 260 20.05 -25.40 -36.26
CA ALA A 260 20.68 -25.88 -37.48
C ALA A 260 20.56 -27.41 -37.62
N TRP A 261 20.76 -28.17 -36.55
CA TRP A 261 20.55 -29.63 -36.54
C TRP A 261 19.08 -30.01 -36.72
N ASP A 262 18.18 -29.35 -36.00
CA ASP A 262 16.74 -29.61 -36.10
C ASP A 262 16.22 -29.30 -37.50
N SER A 263 16.62 -28.17 -38.08
CA SER A 263 16.26 -27.79 -39.46
C SER A 263 16.80 -28.80 -40.48
N LEU A 264 18.06 -29.23 -40.31
CA LEU A 264 18.70 -30.20 -41.19
C LEU A 264 18.00 -31.56 -41.14
N LEU A 265 17.70 -32.10 -39.96
CA LEU A 265 17.06 -33.41 -39.82
C LEU A 265 15.57 -33.37 -40.19
N ALA A 266 14.84 -32.31 -39.82
CA ALA A 266 13.43 -32.15 -40.17
C ALA A 266 13.20 -32.13 -41.69
N SER A 267 14.13 -31.54 -42.43
CA SER A 267 14.11 -31.46 -43.91
C SER A 267 14.83 -32.62 -44.61
N SER A 268 15.49 -33.51 -43.85
CA SER A 268 16.25 -34.63 -44.41
C SER A 268 15.37 -35.82 -44.81
N LYS A 269 15.97 -36.77 -45.53
CA LYS A 269 15.38 -38.08 -45.83
C LYS A 269 15.10 -38.94 -44.60
N TYR A 270 15.61 -38.59 -43.42
CA TYR A 270 15.39 -39.34 -42.18
C TYR A 270 14.08 -38.99 -41.48
N ASN A 271 13.30 -38.03 -42.00
CA ASN A 271 12.01 -37.66 -41.41
C ASN A 271 10.81 -37.95 -42.35
N THR A 272 11.06 -38.52 -43.53
CA THR A 272 10.04 -38.76 -44.56
C THR A 272 9.50 -40.18 -44.58
N GLN A 273 10.14 -41.13 -43.89
CA GLN A 273 9.79 -42.54 -43.92
C GLN A 273 8.91 -42.92 -42.73
N GLU A 274 7.91 -43.77 -42.96
CA GLU A 274 7.07 -44.30 -41.88
C GLU A 274 7.82 -45.32 -41.01
N SER A 275 8.89 -45.95 -41.49
CA SER A 275 9.62 -46.99 -40.76
C SER A 275 10.91 -46.50 -40.07
N PHE A 276 11.33 -45.26 -40.30
CA PHE A 276 12.64 -44.78 -39.83
C PHE A 276 12.60 -43.29 -39.51
N ALA A 277 13.02 -42.91 -38.31
CA ALA A 277 13.18 -41.52 -37.91
C ALA A 277 14.50 -41.28 -37.18
N VAL A 278 15.18 -40.17 -37.48
CA VAL A 278 16.33 -39.67 -36.69
C VAL A 278 15.91 -38.39 -36.00
N VAL A 279 16.14 -38.30 -34.68
CA VAL A 279 15.80 -37.15 -33.85
C VAL A 279 17.04 -36.66 -33.10
N PHE A 280 17.34 -35.37 -33.19
CA PHE A 280 18.46 -34.78 -32.47
C PHE A 280 18.17 -34.61 -30.97
N GLN A 281 19.15 -34.95 -30.13
CA GLN A 281 19.09 -34.90 -28.67
C GLN A 281 20.38 -34.28 -28.09
N PRO A 282 20.51 -32.94 -28.04
CA PRO A 282 21.73 -32.31 -27.54
C PRO A 282 21.76 -32.15 -26.02
N PHE A 283 22.89 -32.49 -25.39
CA PHE A 283 23.12 -32.32 -23.95
C PHE A 283 23.98 -31.08 -23.67
N PHE A 284 23.34 -29.90 -23.60
CA PHE A 284 23.98 -28.65 -23.17
C PHE A 284 23.73 -28.39 -21.68
N TYR A 285 24.73 -27.88 -20.96
CA TYR A 285 24.64 -27.61 -19.51
C TYR A 285 24.83 -26.13 -19.17
N GLU A 286 24.20 -25.72 -18.08
CA GLU A 286 24.37 -24.41 -17.47
C GLU A 286 25.79 -24.29 -16.87
N SER A 287 26.64 -23.47 -17.47
CA SER A 287 28.00 -23.22 -16.98
C SER A 287 28.02 -21.97 -16.11
N SER A 288 27.58 -22.06 -14.87
CA SER A 288 28.04 -21.10 -13.87
C SER A 288 29.43 -21.51 -13.40
N LEU A 289 30.31 -20.54 -13.13
CA LEU A 289 31.60 -20.80 -12.46
C LEU A 289 31.41 -21.52 -11.11
N SER A 290 30.23 -21.40 -10.49
CA SER A 290 29.86 -22.14 -9.29
C SER A 290 29.55 -23.62 -9.57
N ALA A 291 28.95 -23.97 -10.71
CA ALA A 291 28.78 -25.36 -11.14
C ALA A 291 30.11 -26.05 -11.49
N LEU A 292 31.15 -25.28 -11.84
CA LEU A 292 32.52 -25.82 -12.04
C LEU A 292 33.17 -26.29 -10.73
N LEU A 293 32.77 -25.74 -9.59
CA LEU A 293 33.23 -26.15 -8.24
C LEU A 293 32.36 -27.27 -7.64
N ALA A 294 31.10 -27.38 -8.06
CA ALA A 294 30.14 -28.35 -7.55
C ALA A 294 29.84 -29.43 -8.60
N GLU A 295 30.54 -30.57 -8.53
CA GLU A 295 30.32 -31.87 -9.19
C GLU A 295 29.75 -31.90 -10.65
N PRO A 296 30.36 -32.65 -11.59
CA PRO A 296 29.86 -32.72 -12.97
C PRO A 296 28.44 -33.31 -13.01
N PRO A 297 27.52 -32.76 -13.82
CA PRO A 297 26.11 -33.18 -13.82
C PRO A 297 25.83 -34.59 -14.34
N LEU A 298 26.82 -35.32 -14.85
CA LEU A 298 26.70 -36.73 -15.27
C LEU A 298 27.95 -37.53 -14.92
N GLN A 299 28.00 -38.11 -13.72
CA GLN A 299 28.75 -39.35 -13.48
C GLN A 299 27.85 -40.59 -13.58
N ASP A 300 26.53 -40.42 -13.44
CA ASP A 300 25.56 -41.51 -13.39
C ASP A 300 24.87 -41.78 -14.75
N PRO A 301 25.05 -42.97 -15.35
CA PRO A 301 24.32 -43.41 -16.53
C PRO A 301 22.79 -43.34 -16.39
N THR A 302 22.25 -43.45 -15.17
CA THR A 302 20.81 -43.40 -14.88
C THR A 302 20.25 -42.01 -15.15
N THR A 303 20.94 -40.96 -14.70
CA THR A 303 20.56 -39.56 -14.94
C THR A 303 20.57 -39.23 -16.43
N LEU A 304 21.57 -39.69 -17.19
CA LEU A 304 21.63 -39.51 -18.65
C LEU A 304 20.45 -40.23 -19.33
N ALA A 305 20.15 -41.46 -18.92
CA ALA A 305 19.02 -42.24 -19.44
C ALA A 305 17.67 -41.57 -19.15
N LEU A 306 17.45 -41.09 -17.91
CA LEU A 306 16.22 -40.40 -17.51
C LEU A 306 16.04 -39.07 -18.25
N SER A 307 17.12 -38.30 -18.42
CA SER A 307 17.08 -37.06 -19.20
C SER A 307 16.76 -37.33 -20.67
N LEU A 308 17.39 -38.34 -21.27
CA LEU A 308 17.10 -38.74 -22.64
C LEU A 308 15.65 -39.23 -22.79
N TRP A 309 15.14 -40.03 -21.84
CA TRP A 309 13.75 -40.47 -21.81
C TRP A 309 12.76 -39.29 -21.78
N ASN A 310 12.91 -38.39 -20.81
CA ASN A 310 12.01 -37.24 -20.66
C ASN A 310 11.97 -36.38 -21.93
N ARG A 311 13.11 -36.22 -22.62
CA ARG A 311 13.22 -35.48 -23.88
C ARG A 311 12.59 -36.17 -25.08
N MET A 312 12.53 -37.50 -25.09
CA MET A 312 11.78 -38.24 -26.12
C MET A 312 10.26 -38.07 -25.91
N MET A 313 9.82 -37.80 -24.68
CA MET A 313 8.43 -37.53 -24.30
C MET A 313 8.04 -36.05 -24.46
N GLU A 314 8.85 -35.26 -25.15
CA GLU A 314 8.61 -33.83 -25.40
C GLU A 314 8.60 -33.48 -26.89
N PRO A 315 7.66 -32.63 -27.34
CA PRO A 315 7.66 -32.12 -28.70
C PRO A 315 8.97 -31.40 -29.05
N ILE A 316 9.41 -31.54 -30.29
CA ILE A 316 10.56 -30.82 -30.81
C ILE A 316 10.32 -29.29 -30.74
N GLY A 317 11.29 -28.56 -30.23
CA GLY A 317 11.18 -27.13 -29.92
C GLY A 317 10.65 -26.81 -28.51
N ARG A 318 10.15 -27.81 -27.77
CA ARG A 318 9.75 -27.72 -26.35
C ARG A 318 10.62 -28.57 -25.42
N LYS A 319 11.64 -29.23 -25.95
CA LYS A 319 12.55 -30.06 -25.16
C LYS A 319 13.26 -29.24 -24.10
N GLU A 320 13.11 -29.63 -22.84
CA GLU A 320 13.79 -29.00 -21.71
C GLU A 320 15.30 -29.26 -21.72
N GLU A 321 16.06 -28.43 -20.98
CA GLU A 321 17.48 -28.68 -20.72
C GLU A 321 17.67 -30.00 -19.95
N PRO A 322 18.82 -30.70 -20.15
CA PRO A 322 19.22 -31.80 -19.30
C PRO A 322 19.32 -31.35 -17.83
N PHE A 323 18.74 -32.13 -16.93
CA PHE A 323 18.79 -31.86 -15.50
C PHE A 323 19.99 -32.54 -14.84
N SER A 324 20.48 -31.97 -13.74
CA SER A 324 21.52 -32.60 -12.91
C SER A 324 20.93 -33.66 -11.98
N GLU A 325 21.77 -34.55 -11.45
CA GLU A 325 21.38 -35.54 -10.44
C GLU A 325 20.67 -34.91 -9.22
N LYS A 326 21.05 -33.68 -8.85
CA LYS A 326 20.45 -32.94 -7.72
C LYS A 326 19.01 -32.51 -7.97
N GLU A 327 18.62 -32.26 -9.22
CA GLU A 327 17.27 -31.76 -9.53
C GLU A 327 16.18 -32.84 -9.40
N ARG A 328 16.56 -34.14 -9.34
CA ARG A 328 15.65 -35.29 -9.11
C ARG A 328 14.31 -35.17 -9.86
N LYS A 329 14.35 -34.83 -11.14
CA LYS A 329 13.12 -34.72 -11.95
C LYS A 329 12.44 -36.09 -12.06
N PRO A 330 11.11 -36.16 -11.93
CA PRO A 330 10.38 -37.41 -12.11
C PRO A 330 10.44 -37.88 -13.57
N LEU A 331 10.23 -39.18 -13.76
CA LEU A 331 10.07 -39.77 -15.08
C LEU A 331 8.77 -39.25 -15.71
N ARG A 332 8.88 -38.66 -16.91
CA ARG A 332 7.73 -38.16 -17.67
C ARG A 332 6.98 -39.31 -18.33
N CYS A 333 5.66 -39.30 -18.18
CA CYS A 333 4.77 -40.30 -18.78
C CYS A 333 4.22 -39.81 -20.12
N PRO A 334 4.05 -40.72 -21.10
CA PRO A 334 3.23 -40.43 -22.27
C PRO A 334 1.82 -40.02 -21.83
N THR A 335 1.23 -39.03 -22.49
CA THR A 335 -0.14 -38.60 -22.21
C THR A 335 -1.12 -39.30 -23.15
N GLN A 336 -2.41 -39.28 -22.82
CA GLN A 336 -3.44 -39.81 -23.74
C GLN A 336 -3.49 -39.03 -25.06
N GLU A 337 -3.16 -37.73 -25.04
CA GLU A 337 -3.12 -36.85 -26.22
C GLU A 337 -1.87 -37.09 -27.08
N SER A 338 -0.78 -37.58 -26.48
CA SER A 338 0.49 -37.86 -27.15
C SER A 338 1.13 -39.12 -26.58
N PRO A 339 0.58 -40.32 -26.90
CA PRO A 339 1.07 -41.57 -26.34
C PRO A 339 2.38 -42.06 -27.01
N TYR A 340 2.92 -41.30 -27.96
CA TYR A 340 4.04 -41.65 -28.83
C TYR A 340 5.33 -40.89 -28.49
N LEU A 341 6.46 -41.43 -28.94
CA LEU A 341 7.75 -40.72 -28.95
C LEU A 341 7.72 -39.57 -29.95
N PHE A 342 8.25 -38.41 -29.58
CA PHE A 342 8.23 -37.25 -30.45
C PHE A 342 9.30 -37.30 -31.55
N THR A 343 8.84 -37.10 -32.79
CA THR A 343 9.58 -36.93 -34.04
C THR A 343 9.29 -35.55 -34.63
N TYR A 344 10.03 -35.13 -35.66
CA TYR A 344 9.75 -33.85 -36.33
C TYR A 344 8.38 -33.79 -36.99
N ARG A 345 7.77 -34.94 -37.33
CA ARG A 345 6.46 -35.01 -37.98
C ARG A 345 5.28 -34.93 -37.01
N ASN A 346 5.38 -35.57 -35.85
CA ASN A 346 4.29 -35.61 -34.85
C ASN A 346 4.39 -34.53 -33.77
N SER A 347 5.49 -33.77 -33.70
CA SER A 347 5.62 -32.64 -32.76
C SER A 347 4.71 -31.45 -33.11
N GLY A 348 3.90 -31.56 -34.18
CA GLY A 348 3.25 -30.44 -34.84
C GLY A 348 4.31 -29.56 -35.46
N GLN A 349 4.40 -29.52 -36.80
CA GLN A 349 5.28 -28.57 -37.46
C GLN A 349 4.83 -27.15 -37.11
N LEU A 350 5.40 -26.57 -36.05
CA LEU A 350 5.77 -25.16 -36.09
C LEU A 350 6.74 -25.07 -37.24
N THR A 351 6.21 -24.83 -38.44
CA THR A 351 6.94 -24.20 -39.54
C THR A 351 7.46 -22.87 -38.99
N ARG A 352 8.56 -22.91 -38.22
CA ARG A 352 9.34 -21.75 -37.76
C ARG A 352 9.93 -20.97 -38.93
N VAL A 353 9.75 -21.48 -40.15
CA VAL A 353 9.92 -20.76 -41.40
C VAL A 353 8.55 -20.31 -41.93
N SER A 354 7.73 -19.66 -41.09
CA SER A 354 6.96 -18.56 -41.63
C SER A 354 7.99 -17.46 -41.86
N GLN A 355 8.57 -17.42 -43.06
CA GLN A 355 9.25 -16.22 -43.52
C GLN A 355 8.29 -15.07 -43.20
N PRO A 356 8.67 -14.05 -42.42
CA PRO A 356 7.89 -12.82 -42.40
C PRO A 356 7.89 -12.35 -43.85
N GLN A 357 6.77 -12.52 -44.54
CA GLN A 357 6.54 -11.93 -45.85
C GLN A 357 6.73 -10.43 -45.67
N GLY A 358 7.91 -9.93 -46.02
CA GLY A 358 8.28 -8.52 -46.14
C GLY A 358 7.44 -7.55 -45.31
N LYS A 359 7.31 -7.75 -43.99
CA LYS A 359 6.82 -6.67 -43.14
C LYS A 359 7.91 -5.61 -43.20
N LEU A 360 7.56 -4.47 -43.80
CA LEU A 360 8.38 -3.26 -43.79
C LEU A 360 8.96 -3.10 -42.40
N GLU A 361 10.24 -2.76 -42.32
CA GLU A 361 10.91 -2.24 -41.11
C GLU A 361 9.87 -1.46 -40.30
N VAL A 362 9.40 -2.03 -39.19
CA VAL A 362 8.31 -1.43 -38.42
C VAL A 362 8.90 -0.16 -37.82
N ARG A 363 8.54 0.97 -38.43
CA ARG A 363 8.97 2.30 -38.00
C ARG A 363 8.16 2.65 -36.76
N GLU A 364 8.78 2.52 -35.60
CA GLU A 364 8.24 2.94 -34.30
C GLU A 364 8.41 4.46 -34.12
N GLY A 365 7.91 5.19 -35.10
CA GLY A 365 7.96 6.65 -35.14
C GLY A 365 6.79 7.27 -34.40
N THR A 366 7.01 8.45 -33.84
CA THR A 366 5.98 9.27 -33.22
C THR A 366 6.06 10.72 -33.72
N GLU A 367 5.04 11.51 -33.44
CA GLU A 367 5.00 12.92 -33.83
C GLU A 367 4.96 13.82 -32.59
N ILE A 368 5.80 14.86 -32.55
CA ILE A 368 5.86 15.81 -31.44
C ILE A 368 5.49 17.23 -31.91
N ARG A 369 4.38 17.75 -31.40
CA ARG A 369 3.83 19.08 -31.75
C ARG A 369 3.79 20.02 -30.54
N CYS A 370 4.95 20.24 -29.92
CA CYS A 370 5.05 21.18 -28.80
C CYS A 370 5.07 22.63 -29.29
N PRO A 371 4.28 23.53 -28.65
CA PRO A 371 4.17 24.93 -29.08
C PRO A 371 5.41 25.76 -28.76
N ASP A 372 6.09 25.46 -27.64
CA ASP A 372 7.35 26.07 -27.24
C ASP A 372 8.48 25.04 -27.37
N LYS A 373 9.47 25.37 -28.20
CA LYS A 373 10.68 24.58 -28.44
C LYS A 373 11.95 25.43 -28.26
N ASP A 374 11.82 26.67 -27.80
CA ASP A 374 12.93 27.60 -27.74
C ASP A 374 13.82 27.34 -26.51
N PRO A 375 15.16 27.51 -26.64
CA PRO A 375 16.05 27.49 -25.48
C PRO A 375 15.73 28.64 -24.51
N SER A 376 16.32 28.59 -23.32
CA SER A 376 16.28 29.71 -22.38
C SER A 376 16.98 30.93 -22.98
N ASP A 377 16.47 32.14 -22.70
CA ASP A 377 17.04 33.42 -23.21
C ASP A 377 18.54 33.59 -22.88
N SER A 378 18.98 32.96 -21.80
CA SER A 378 20.38 32.82 -21.42
C SER A 378 20.65 31.39 -20.98
N VAL A 379 21.88 30.91 -21.18
CA VAL A 379 22.30 29.58 -20.73
C VAL A 379 22.02 29.45 -19.23
N PRO A 380 21.15 28.51 -18.79
CA PRO A 380 20.78 28.43 -17.40
C PRO A 380 22.02 28.13 -16.55
N THR A 381 22.11 28.71 -15.37
CA THR A 381 23.18 28.43 -14.38
C THR A 381 22.78 27.34 -13.39
N SER A 382 21.49 26.99 -13.34
CA SER A 382 20.94 25.97 -12.46
C SER A 382 20.21 24.91 -13.27
N VAL A 383 20.44 23.64 -12.93
CA VAL A 383 19.80 22.46 -13.53
C VAL A 383 18.30 22.45 -13.30
N HIS A 384 17.84 23.14 -12.25
CA HIS A 384 16.43 23.28 -11.88
C HIS A 384 15.66 24.27 -12.77
N ARG A 385 16.35 24.97 -13.70
CA ARG A 385 15.75 25.81 -14.74
C ARG A 385 16.14 25.35 -16.16
N LEU A 386 16.44 24.06 -16.31
CA LEU A 386 16.88 23.49 -17.57
C LEU A 386 15.67 23.16 -18.47
N LYS A 387 15.54 23.86 -19.61
CA LYS A 387 14.57 23.47 -20.65
C LYS A 387 15.15 22.34 -21.52
N PRO A 388 14.33 21.53 -22.21
CA PRO A 388 14.82 20.53 -23.16
C PRO A 388 15.74 21.10 -24.25
N ALA A 389 15.47 22.31 -24.75
CA ALA A 389 16.27 22.98 -25.77
C ALA A 389 17.65 23.48 -25.27
N ASP A 390 17.85 23.59 -23.95
CA ASP A 390 19.14 24.00 -23.36
C ASP A 390 20.17 22.87 -23.35
N ILE A 391 19.71 21.61 -23.46
CA ILE A 391 20.54 20.41 -23.45
C ILE A 391 21.31 20.31 -24.77
N LYS A 392 22.62 20.16 -24.68
CA LYS A 392 23.50 20.07 -25.85
C LYS A 392 24.21 18.73 -25.99
N VAL A 393 24.28 17.95 -24.92
CA VAL A 393 24.99 16.67 -24.91
C VAL A 393 24.12 15.59 -24.28
N ILE A 394 24.07 14.41 -24.89
CA ILE A 394 23.43 13.22 -24.33
C ILE A 394 24.44 12.08 -24.15
N GLY A 395 24.31 11.31 -23.08
CA GLY A 395 25.11 10.10 -22.83
C GLY A 395 24.30 9.03 -22.10
N ALA A 396 24.84 7.81 -22.02
CA ALA A 396 24.21 6.74 -21.25
C ALA A 396 25.21 5.72 -20.70
N MET A 397 24.83 5.06 -19.62
CA MET A 397 25.54 3.95 -18.98
C MET A 397 24.53 2.86 -18.60
N GLY A 398 24.96 1.61 -18.58
CA GLY A 398 24.08 0.50 -18.25
C GLY A 398 24.51 -0.85 -18.80
N ASP A 399 23.50 -1.66 -19.10
CA ASP A 399 23.64 -3.04 -19.60
C ASP A 399 23.28 -3.18 -21.09
N SER A 400 22.90 -4.39 -21.50
CA SER A 400 22.53 -4.74 -22.87
C SER A 400 21.28 -4.02 -23.38
N LEU A 401 20.33 -3.64 -22.50
CA LEU A 401 19.14 -2.87 -22.90
C LEU A 401 19.51 -1.44 -23.26
N THR A 402 20.44 -0.82 -22.51
CA THR A 402 20.99 0.50 -22.85
C THR A 402 21.93 0.44 -24.07
N ALA A 403 22.59 -0.70 -24.30
CA ALA A 403 23.39 -0.94 -25.50
C ALA A 403 22.57 -1.20 -26.78
N GLY A 404 21.28 -1.54 -26.66
CA GLY A 404 20.41 -1.87 -27.79
C GLY A 404 20.66 -3.26 -28.38
N ASN A 405 21.05 -4.25 -27.55
CA ASN A 405 21.21 -5.63 -27.99
C ASN A 405 19.91 -6.15 -28.64
N GLY A 406 20.01 -6.58 -29.91
CA GLY A 406 18.87 -7.16 -30.63
C GLY A 406 17.74 -6.21 -30.99
N ALA A 407 17.84 -4.90 -30.70
CA ALA A 407 16.72 -3.97 -30.90
C ALA A 407 16.26 -3.88 -32.36
N GLY A 408 17.19 -4.00 -33.32
CA GLY A 408 16.89 -4.04 -34.76
C GLY A 408 16.80 -5.44 -35.36
N SER A 409 16.82 -6.49 -34.53
CA SER A 409 16.86 -7.86 -35.03
C SER A 409 15.53 -8.31 -35.61
N GLN A 410 15.61 -8.98 -36.75
CA GLN A 410 14.45 -9.58 -37.38
C GLN A 410 13.93 -10.77 -36.55
N PRO A 411 12.60 -11.00 -36.49
CA PRO A 411 12.03 -12.16 -35.82
C PRO A 411 12.71 -13.47 -36.26
N GLY A 412 13.15 -14.28 -35.30
CA GLY A 412 13.83 -15.56 -35.53
C GLY A 412 15.33 -15.48 -35.82
N ASN A 413 15.92 -14.29 -36.02
CA ASN A 413 17.37 -14.15 -36.20
C ASN A 413 18.11 -14.12 -34.85
N ILE A 414 18.21 -15.28 -34.20
CA ILE A 414 18.66 -15.38 -32.81
C ILE A 414 20.10 -14.91 -32.57
N LEU A 415 21.00 -15.09 -33.53
CA LEU A 415 22.40 -14.66 -33.40
C LEU A 415 22.56 -13.14 -33.46
N ASP A 416 21.63 -12.45 -34.10
CA ASP A 416 21.68 -11.00 -34.28
C ASP A 416 21.34 -10.23 -33.00
N VAL A 417 20.86 -10.91 -31.96
CA VAL A 417 20.77 -10.37 -30.59
C VAL A 417 22.16 -9.97 -30.05
N LEU A 418 23.24 -10.57 -30.56
CA LEU A 418 24.61 -10.17 -30.24
C LEU A 418 24.99 -8.80 -30.85
N THR A 419 24.25 -8.35 -31.86
CA THR A 419 24.41 -7.03 -32.46
C THR A 419 23.85 -5.98 -31.50
N GLN A 420 24.70 -5.01 -31.15
CA GLN A 420 24.34 -3.88 -30.30
C GLN A 420 23.90 -2.72 -31.20
N TYR A 421 22.59 -2.55 -31.37
CA TYR A 421 21.96 -1.49 -32.17
C TYR A 421 21.97 -0.17 -31.40
N ARG A 422 23.16 0.39 -31.25
CA ARG A 422 23.41 1.61 -30.49
C ARG A 422 22.51 2.77 -30.92
N GLY A 423 22.28 2.92 -32.22
CA GLY A 423 21.42 3.96 -32.80
C GLY A 423 19.91 3.80 -32.52
N LEU A 424 19.45 2.63 -32.07
CA LEU A 424 18.07 2.35 -31.67
C LEU A 424 17.88 2.31 -30.14
N SER A 425 18.94 2.57 -29.36
CA SER A 425 18.84 2.59 -27.90
C SER A 425 17.84 3.63 -27.40
N TRP A 426 16.93 3.23 -26.51
CA TRP A 426 15.81 4.06 -26.05
C TRP A 426 16.28 5.34 -25.35
N SER A 427 17.44 5.29 -24.70
CA SER A 427 17.97 6.38 -23.88
C SER A 427 18.97 7.29 -24.60
N VAL A 428 19.56 6.88 -25.73
CA VAL A 428 20.68 7.63 -26.36
C VAL A 428 20.86 7.39 -27.88
N GLY A 429 20.11 6.47 -28.49
CA GLY A 429 20.20 6.20 -29.93
C GLY A 429 19.64 7.36 -30.76
N GLY A 430 20.30 7.75 -31.85
CA GLY A 430 19.88 8.86 -32.71
C GLY A 430 19.83 8.49 -34.18
N ASP A 431 19.56 7.23 -34.51
CA ASP A 431 19.31 6.83 -35.90
C ASP A 431 18.06 7.54 -36.43
N GLN A 432 18.13 7.98 -37.69
CA GLN A 432 17.03 8.63 -38.40
C GLN A 432 16.47 9.87 -37.67
N ASN A 433 15.16 9.92 -37.42
CA ASN A 433 14.44 11.02 -36.78
C ASN A 433 13.21 10.50 -36.00
N ILE A 434 12.54 11.37 -35.26
CA ILE A 434 11.43 10.99 -34.38
C ILE A 434 10.24 10.35 -35.12
N SER A 435 10.01 10.72 -36.38
CA SER A 435 8.91 10.16 -37.19
C SER A 435 9.14 8.73 -37.67
N THR A 436 10.29 8.15 -37.37
CA THR A 436 10.66 6.77 -37.77
C THR A 436 11.23 5.95 -36.61
N VAL A 437 11.98 6.59 -35.71
CA VAL A 437 12.66 5.95 -34.57
C VAL A 437 12.47 6.81 -33.33
N THR A 438 11.65 6.34 -32.40
CA THR A 438 11.42 7.03 -31.11
C THR A 438 12.49 6.66 -30.11
N THR A 439 13.33 7.63 -29.75
CA THR A 439 14.38 7.53 -28.72
C THR A 439 14.48 8.87 -27.99
N LEU A 440 15.06 8.88 -26.79
CA LEU A 440 15.27 10.14 -26.08
C LEU A 440 16.08 11.16 -26.89
N ALA A 441 17.13 10.71 -27.61
CA ALA A 441 17.93 11.62 -28.43
C ALA A 441 17.11 12.22 -29.59
N ASN A 442 16.27 11.43 -30.27
CA ASN A 442 15.42 11.95 -31.35
C ASN A 442 14.32 12.88 -30.83
N ILE A 443 13.80 12.66 -29.61
CA ILE A 443 12.90 13.60 -28.95
C ILE A 443 13.62 14.92 -28.64
N LEU A 444 14.81 14.87 -28.03
CA LEU A 444 15.59 16.08 -27.71
C LEU A 444 16.04 16.86 -28.96
N ARG A 445 16.32 16.18 -30.07
CA ARG A 445 16.68 16.82 -31.35
C ARG A 445 15.55 17.67 -31.94
N GLU A 446 14.31 17.46 -31.53
CA GLU A 446 13.17 18.31 -31.90
C GLU A 446 13.17 19.65 -31.15
N PHE A 447 13.85 19.74 -30.01
CA PHE A 447 14.05 20.96 -29.23
C PHE A 447 15.42 21.60 -29.52
N ASN A 448 16.46 20.78 -29.70
CA ASN A 448 17.79 21.23 -30.09
C ASN A 448 18.39 20.32 -31.19
N PRO A 449 18.26 20.69 -32.48
CA PRO A 449 18.80 19.91 -33.60
C PRO A 449 20.33 19.74 -33.58
N SER A 450 21.05 20.55 -32.79
CA SER A 450 22.51 20.51 -32.67
C SER A 450 23.01 19.60 -31.53
N LEU A 451 22.12 18.80 -30.92
CA LEU A 451 22.46 17.83 -29.87
C LEU A 451 23.66 16.96 -30.30
N GLN A 452 24.65 16.82 -29.42
CA GLN A 452 25.81 15.94 -29.57
C GLN A 452 25.70 14.77 -28.59
N GLY A 453 26.49 13.70 -28.77
CA GLY A 453 26.55 12.62 -27.77
C GLY A 453 25.84 11.33 -28.14
N PHE A 454 24.81 11.43 -28.98
CA PHE A 454 23.94 10.30 -29.33
C PHE A 454 24.67 9.24 -30.17
N SER A 455 24.24 7.99 -30.01
CA SER A 455 24.80 6.87 -30.76
C SER A 455 24.12 6.69 -32.12
N VAL A 456 24.82 6.06 -33.07
CA VAL A 456 24.29 5.75 -34.41
C VAL A 456 24.72 4.36 -34.86
N GLY A 457 23.88 3.67 -35.64
CA GLY A 457 24.18 2.35 -36.19
C GLY A 457 24.45 1.29 -35.12
N THR A 458 25.41 0.40 -35.38
CA THR A 458 25.75 -0.74 -34.52
C THR A 458 27.20 -0.69 -34.04
N GLY A 459 27.48 -1.27 -32.87
CA GLY A 459 28.85 -1.39 -32.37
C GLY A 459 28.97 -1.54 -30.85
N ARG A 460 30.18 -1.86 -30.38
CA ARG A 460 30.52 -1.93 -28.95
C ARG A 460 30.79 -0.55 -28.36
N GLU A 461 30.84 -0.43 -27.04
CA GLU A 461 31.14 0.82 -26.31
C GLU A 461 32.49 1.44 -26.70
N THR A 462 33.42 0.62 -27.21
CA THR A 462 34.73 1.06 -27.72
C THR A 462 34.70 1.55 -29.18
N THR A 463 33.60 1.36 -29.89
CA THR A 463 33.45 1.78 -31.30
C THR A 463 33.02 3.24 -31.40
N SER A 464 33.36 3.92 -32.50
CA SER A 464 33.01 5.34 -32.69
C SER A 464 31.50 5.59 -32.74
N GLN A 465 30.74 4.57 -33.17
CA GLN A 465 29.27 4.54 -33.26
C GLN A 465 28.59 4.68 -31.90
N ALA A 466 29.22 4.20 -30.83
CA ALA A 466 28.67 4.27 -29.48
C ALA A 466 28.69 5.70 -28.91
N PHE A 467 29.66 6.52 -29.33
CA PHE A 467 29.82 7.89 -28.87
C PHE A 467 29.84 7.98 -27.32
N PHE A 468 28.82 8.54 -26.66
CA PHE A 468 28.74 8.63 -25.20
C PHE A 468 27.83 7.55 -24.57
N ASN A 469 27.41 6.54 -25.33
CA ASN A 469 26.80 5.34 -24.78
C ASN A 469 27.89 4.37 -24.32
N GLN A 470 28.15 4.33 -23.02
CA GLN A 470 29.14 3.45 -22.40
C GLN A 470 28.53 2.19 -21.80
N ALA A 471 27.26 1.87 -22.10
CA ALA A 471 26.64 0.64 -21.64
C ALA A 471 27.32 -0.60 -22.20
N VAL A 472 27.51 -1.60 -21.34
CA VAL A 472 28.22 -2.85 -21.64
C VAL A 472 27.25 -4.03 -21.50
N ALA A 473 27.10 -4.84 -22.54
CA ALA A 473 26.22 -5.99 -22.52
C ALA A 473 26.62 -6.99 -21.42
N GLY A 474 25.65 -7.40 -20.58
CA GLY A 474 25.87 -8.29 -19.44
C GLY A 474 26.48 -7.62 -18.20
N ALA A 475 26.60 -6.29 -18.17
CA ALA A 475 27.05 -5.57 -17.00
C ALA A 475 26.08 -5.72 -15.82
N ARG A 476 26.67 -5.72 -14.61
CA ARG A 476 25.99 -5.65 -13.32
C ARG A 476 26.33 -4.30 -12.67
N ALA A 477 25.78 -4.00 -11.49
CA ALA A 477 25.94 -2.67 -10.86
C ALA A 477 27.42 -2.26 -10.67
N ASP A 478 28.31 -3.19 -10.33
CA ASP A 478 29.77 -2.98 -10.22
C ASP A 478 30.40 -2.49 -11.53
N GLY A 479 29.84 -2.90 -12.66
CA GLY A 479 30.24 -2.48 -14.00
C GLY A 479 29.97 -1.00 -14.32
N LEU A 480 29.13 -0.29 -13.56
CA LEU A 480 28.87 1.14 -13.78
C LEU A 480 30.09 2.02 -13.46
N ILE A 481 30.95 1.60 -12.54
CA ILE A 481 32.12 2.37 -12.10
C ILE A 481 33.10 2.64 -13.25
N PRO A 482 33.60 1.62 -13.99
CA PRO A 482 34.46 1.86 -15.14
C PRO A 482 33.73 2.57 -16.30
N GLN A 483 32.41 2.39 -16.45
CA GLN A 483 31.62 3.12 -17.45
C GLN A 483 31.59 4.63 -17.15
N ALA A 484 31.41 5.02 -15.88
CA ALA A 484 31.42 6.42 -15.47
C ALA A 484 32.78 7.07 -15.73
N GLN A 485 33.88 6.41 -15.35
CA GLN A 485 35.24 6.89 -15.61
C GLN A 485 35.49 7.07 -17.11
N ARG A 486 35.05 6.12 -17.93
CA ARG A 486 35.21 6.18 -19.38
C ARG A 486 34.37 7.28 -20.02
N LEU A 487 33.12 7.44 -19.58
CA LEU A 487 32.23 8.49 -20.06
C LEU A 487 32.82 9.89 -19.77
N VAL A 488 33.31 10.11 -18.54
CA VAL A 488 34.00 11.35 -18.16
C VAL A 488 35.21 11.60 -19.06
N ALA A 489 36.05 10.60 -19.29
CA ALA A 489 37.25 10.73 -20.12
C ALA A 489 36.91 11.03 -21.59
N LEU A 490 35.84 10.44 -22.13
CA LEU A 490 35.36 10.73 -23.49
C LEU A 490 34.83 12.15 -23.60
N MET A 491 33.99 12.60 -22.67
CA MET A 491 33.43 13.95 -22.68
C MET A 491 34.50 15.03 -22.52
N LYS A 492 35.52 14.83 -21.66
CA LYS A 492 36.63 15.77 -21.49
C LYS A 492 37.49 15.92 -22.74
N ASN A 493 37.60 14.87 -23.56
CA ASN A 493 38.45 14.84 -24.75
C ASN A 493 37.72 15.18 -26.05
N ASP A 494 36.39 15.35 -26.02
CA ASP A 494 35.60 15.64 -27.22
C ASP A 494 35.59 17.14 -27.54
N THR A 495 36.23 17.51 -28.66
CA THR A 495 36.35 18.91 -29.08
C THR A 495 35.05 19.51 -29.63
N ARG A 496 34.00 18.72 -29.81
CA ARG A 496 32.69 19.19 -30.33
C ARG A 496 31.79 19.76 -29.25
N ILE A 497 32.10 19.51 -27.97
CA ILE A 497 31.33 19.98 -26.82
C ILE A 497 32.19 20.88 -25.94
N ASN A 498 31.56 21.84 -25.26
CA ASN A 498 32.18 22.56 -24.17
C ASN A 498 31.93 21.79 -22.86
N PHE A 499 32.93 21.00 -22.43
CA PHE A 499 32.82 20.17 -21.22
C PHE A 499 32.43 20.96 -19.96
N GLN A 500 32.78 22.24 -19.84
CA GLN A 500 32.44 23.05 -18.66
C GLN A 500 31.06 23.71 -18.78
N GLU A 501 30.71 24.25 -19.96
CA GLU A 501 29.53 25.12 -20.11
C GLU A 501 28.29 24.48 -20.73
N ASP A 502 28.43 23.39 -21.49
CA ASP A 502 27.27 22.76 -22.13
C ASP A 502 26.46 21.94 -21.13
N TRP A 503 25.13 21.96 -21.21
CA TRP A 503 24.30 21.08 -20.39
C TRP A 503 24.27 19.66 -20.95
N LYS A 504 24.54 18.68 -20.09
CA LYS A 504 24.54 17.25 -20.42
C LYS A 504 23.36 16.54 -19.77
N ILE A 505 22.77 15.59 -20.48
CA ILE A 505 21.83 14.64 -19.92
C ILE A 505 22.41 13.23 -20.01
N ILE A 506 22.42 12.49 -18.90
CA ILE A 506 23.03 11.15 -18.82
C ILE A 506 21.98 10.18 -18.28
N THR A 507 21.72 9.09 -18.99
CA THR A 507 20.79 8.05 -18.52
C THR A 507 21.53 6.81 -18.01
N VAL A 508 21.20 6.37 -16.79
CA VAL A 508 21.77 5.21 -16.12
C VAL A 508 20.67 4.18 -15.88
N PHE A 509 20.85 2.96 -16.38
CA PHE A 509 19.92 1.84 -16.16
C PHE A 509 20.70 0.53 -16.01
N ILE A 510 20.49 -0.17 -14.89
CA ILE A 510 21.22 -1.39 -14.51
C ILE A 510 20.35 -2.25 -13.57
N GLY A 511 20.69 -3.53 -13.42
CA GLY A 511 20.18 -4.38 -12.34
C GLY A 511 19.49 -5.66 -12.79
N GLY A 512 19.09 -5.78 -14.05
CA GLY A 512 18.48 -7.02 -14.57
C GLY A 512 19.41 -8.22 -14.41
N ASN A 513 20.69 -8.07 -14.78
CA ASN A 513 21.69 -9.13 -14.64
C ASN A 513 22.01 -9.46 -13.16
N ASP A 514 22.00 -8.45 -12.28
CA ASP A 514 22.18 -8.66 -10.84
C ASP A 514 21.06 -9.53 -10.26
N LEU A 515 19.80 -9.24 -10.63
CA LEU A 515 18.63 -10.01 -10.19
C LEU A 515 18.58 -11.41 -10.82
N CYS A 516 19.03 -11.56 -12.08
CA CYS A 516 19.13 -12.85 -12.75
C CYS A 516 20.16 -13.80 -12.12
N ASP A 517 21.13 -13.27 -11.36
CA ASP A 517 22.17 -14.03 -10.64
C ASP A 517 22.07 -13.99 -9.11
N PHE A 518 21.10 -13.27 -8.56
CA PHE A 518 20.98 -13.06 -7.11
C PHE A 518 21.00 -14.36 -6.31
N CYS A 519 20.24 -15.36 -6.76
CA CYS A 519 20.16 -16.68 -6.13
C CYS A 519 21.48 -17.49 -6.19
N ASN A 520 22.42 -17.14 -7.08
CA ASN A 520 23.73 -17.79 -7.18
C ASN A 520 24.74 -17.24 -6.16
N ASP A 521 24.66 -15.94 -5.85
CA ASP A 521 25.51 -15.26 -4.85
C ASP A 521 24.74 -14.11 -4.17
N PRO A 522 23.89 -14.43 -3.17
CA PRO A 522 23.07 -13.43 -2.49
C PRO A 522 23.87 -12.36 -1.74
N VAL A 523 25.16 -12.63 -1.45
CA VAL A 523 26.06 -11.68 -0.78
C VAL A 523 26.55 -10.66 -1.79
N ARG A 524 27.12 -11.10 -2.92
CA ARG A 524 27.61 -10.21 -3.97
C ARG A 524 26.49 -9.34 -4.54
N TYR A 525 25.33 -9.93 -4.80
CA TYR A 525 24.15 -9.25 -5.36
C TYR A 525 23.16 -8.81 -4.28
N SER A 526 23.63 -8.56 -3.05
CA SER A 526 22.75 -8.03 -2.02
C SER A 526 22.22 -6.63 -2.39
N PRO A 527 21.02 -6.24 -1.94
CA PRO A 527 20.48 -4.89 -2.15
C PRO A 527 21.44 -3.77 -1.72
N GLN A 528 22.23 -4.00 -0.66
CA GLN A 528 23.24 -3.06 -0.20
C GLN A 528 24.37 -2.88 -1.23
N ASN A 529 25.00 -3.97 -1.66
CA ASN A 529 26.08 -3.90 -2.65
C ASN A 529 25.59 -3.34 -3.98
N PHE A 530 24.37 -3.66 -4.39
CA PHE A 530 23.74 -3.08 -5.57
C PHE A 530 23.67 -1.55 -5.48
N THR A 531 23.13 -1.01 -4.38
CA THR A 531 23.01 0.44 -4.16
C THR A 531 24.38 1.11 -3.98
N ASP A 532 25.34 0.49 -3.30
CA ASP A 532 26.68 1.05 -3.10
C ASP A 532 27.47 1.18 -4.41
N ASN A 533 27.32 0.21 -5.31
CA ASN A 533 27.94 0.26 -6.64
C ASN A 533 27.35 1.38 -7.51
N ILE A 534 26.02 1.55 -7.50
CA ILE A 534 25.35 2.68 -8.14
C ILE A 534 25.85 4.01 -7.54
N GLY A 535 25.88 4.10 -6.20
CA GLY A 535 26.35 5.28 -5.48
C GLY A 535 27.77 5.69 -5.87
N THR A 536 28.68 4.71 -5.97
CA THR A 536 30.07 4.94 -6.39
C THR A 536 30.18 5.47 -7.82
N ALA A 537 29.39 4.93 -8.75
CA ALA A 537 29.36 5.44 -10.12
C ALA A 537 28.81 6.87 -10.21
N LEU A 538 27.74 7.17 -9.46
CA LEU A 538 27.16 8.51 -9.38
C LEU A 538 28.10 9.51 -8.70
N ASP A 539 28.88 9.10 -7.69
CA ASP A 539 29.90 9.95 -7.06
C ASP A 539 30.95 10.41 -8.07
N ILE A 540 31.38 9.52 -8.98
CA ILE A 540 32.32 9.86 -10.05
C ILE A 540 31.70 10.91 -10.98
N LEU A 541 30.45 10.73 -11.42
CA LEU A 541 29.78 11.71 -12.26
C LEU A 541 29.62 13.06 -11.53
N HIS A 542 29.19 13.03 -10.27
CA HIS A 542 28.95 14.20 -9.44
C HIS A 542 30.24 14.97 -9.16
N ALA A 543 31.37 14.29 -8.99
CA ALA A 543 32.67 14.94 -8.77
C ALA A 543 33.26 15.56 -10.05
N GLU A 544 33.04 14.93 -11.21
CA GLU A 544 33.83 15.21 -12.42
C GLU A 544 33.07 15.94 -13.54
N ILE A 545 31.74 15.83 -13.61
CA ILE A 545 30.93 16.39 -14.71
C ILE A 545 30.16 17.62 -14.23
N PRO A 546 30.47 18.83 -14.70
CA PRO A 546 29.66 20.02 -14.44
C PRO A 546 28.45 20.08 -15.37
N ARG A 547 27.40 20.81 -14.96
CA ARG A 547 26.18 21.06 -15.74
C ARG A 547 25.52 19.78 -16.27
N ALA A 548 25.14 18.87 -15.36
CA ALA A 548 24.56 17.58 -15.73
C ALA A 548 23.23 17.27 -15.05
N PHE A 549 22.28 16.78 -15.84
CA PHE A 549 21.06 16.13 -15.38
C PHE A 549 21.23 14.62 -15.57
N VAL A 550 21.17 13.85 -14.49
CA VAL A 550 21.32 12.38 -14.56
C VAL A 550 19.97 11.71 -14.34
N ASN A 551 19.47 10.97 -15.33
CA ASN A 551 18.35 10.04 -15.17
C ASN A 551 18.86 8.74 -14.56
N LEU A 552 18.46 8.42 -13.34
CA LEU A 552 18.64 7.07 -12.80
C LEU A 552 17.32 6.31 -12.93
N VAL A 553 17.27 5.31 -13.80
CA VAL A 553 16.04 4.56 -14.04
C VAL A 553 15.96 3.39 -13.05
N LYS A 554 14.82 3.28 -12.36
CA LYS A 554 14.59 2.23 -11.36
C LYS A 554 14.63 0.85 -12.04
N VAL A 555 15.18 -0.15 -11.34
CA VAL A 555 15.27 -1.51 -11.89
C VAL A 555 13.89 -2.06 -12.22
N LEU A 556 13.78 -2.72 -13.39
CA LEU A 556 12.55 -3.32 -13.89
C LEU A 556 12.13 -4.52 -13.02
N GLU A 557 10.84 -4.67 -12.73
CA GLU A 557 10.29 -5.86 -12.08
C GLU A 557 10.31 -7.07 -13.04
N ILE A 558 11.45 -7.78 -13.10
CA ILE A 558 11.66 -8.88 -14.05
C ILE A 558 10.88 -10.17 -13.73
N SER A 559 10.16 -10.23 -12.60
CA SER A 559 9.30 -11.37 -12.21
C SER A 559 8.25 -11.71 -13.28
N LYS A 560 7.78 -10.68 -14.01
CA LYS A 560 6.78 -10.78 -15.08
C LYS A 560 7.26 -11.57 -16.30
N LEU A 561 8.57 -11.78 -16.45
CA LEU A 561 9.12 -12.65 -17.49
C LEU A 561 8.59 -14.09 -17.38
N ARG A 562 8.18 -14.52 -16.18
CA ARG A 562 7.54 -15.83 -15.97
C ARG A 562 6.28 -16.02 -16.80
N GLU A 563 5.47 -14.98 -16.98
CA GLU A 563 4.24 -15.05 -17.79
C GLU A 563 4.55 -15.37 -19.26
N LEU A 564 5.61 -14.77 -19.82
CA LEU A 564 6.08 -15.05 -21.18
C LEU A 564 6.71 -16.46 -21.29
N TYR A 565 7.46 -16.88 -20.27
CA TYR A 565 8.11 -18.18 -20.24
C TYR A 565 7.10 -19.35 -20.14
N GLN A 566 6.12 -19.22 -19.26
CA GLN A 566 5.10 -20.24 -18.98
C GLN A 566 4.07 -20.38 -20.11
N GLU A 567 3.77 -19.32 -20.87
CA GLU A 567 2.78 -19.39 -21.97
C GLU A 567 3.31 -20.14 -23.20
N THR A 568 2.95 -21.43 -23.30
CA THR A 568 3.43 -22.35 -24.36
C THR A 568 2.88 -22.09 -25.76
N LYS A 569 1.83 -21.25 -25.89
CA LYS A 569 1.30 -20.81 -27.19
C LYS A 569 2.18 -19.72 -27.82
N VAL A 570 2.97 -19.00 -27.03
CA VAL A 570 3.91 -17.98 -27.52
C VAL A 570 5.25 -18.62 -27.85
N SER A 571 5.74 -18.33 -29.05
CA SER A 571 7.03 -18.84 -29.54
C SER A 571 8.17 -18.02 -28.95
N CYS A 572 8.84 -18.59 -27.94
CA CYS A 572 10.05 -18.04 -27.32
C CYS A 572 11.10 -19.14 -27.06
N PRO A 573 12.40 -18.84 -27.16
CA PRO A 573 13.46 -19.80 -26.91
C PRO A 573 13.66 -20.01 -25.41
N ARG A 574 12.88 -20.92 -24.83
CA ARG A 574 12.83 -21.19 -23.37
C ARG A 574 14.18 -21.55 -22.75
N MET A 575 15.00 -22.31 -23.47
CA MET A 575 16.36 -22.64 -23.03
C MET A 575 17.19 -21.37 -22.86
N ILE A 576 17.13 -20.45 -23.83
CA ILE A 576 17.87 -19.19 -23.78
C ILE A 576 17.39 -18.33 -22.61
N LEU A 577 16.07 -18.12 -22.52
CA LEU A 577 15.44 -17.36 -21.43
C LEU A 577 15.89 -17.87 -20.05
N ARG A 578 15.75 -19.17 -19.80
CA ARG A 578 16.11 -19.81 -18.53
C ARG A 578 17.59 -19.66 -18.23
N SER A 579 18.45 -19.90 -19.23
CA SER A 579 19.90 -19.74 -19.11
C SER A 579 20.34 -18.28 -18.90
N LEU A 580 19.60 -17.28 -19.38
CA LEU A 580 19.91 -15.86 -19.17
C LEU A 580 19.44 -15.35 -17.81
N CYS A 581 18.34 -15.91 -17.26
CA CYS A 581 17.76 -15.45 -16.00
C CYS A 581 17.25 -16.59 -15.11
N PRO A 582 18.16 -17.44 -14.59
CA PRO A 582 17.78 -18.65 -13.85
C PRO A 582 17.02 -18.33 -12.57
N CYS A 583 17.38 -17.27 -11.83
CA CYS A 583 16.70 -16.95 -10.56
C CYS A 583 15.22 -16.60 -10.74
N VAL A 584 14.81 -16.10 -11.92
CA VAL A 584 13.41 -15.81 -12.23
C VAL A 584 12.67 -17.04 -12.75
N LEU A 585 13.35 -17.92 -13.51
CA LEU A 585 12.68 -18.92 -14.36
C LEU A 585 12.91 -20.38 -13.93
N LYS A 586 13.87 -20.66 -13.05
CA LYS A 586 14.21 -22.04 -12.61
C LYS A 586 13.20 -22.61 -11.62
N PHE A 587 12.70 -21.78 -10.71
CA PHE A 587 11.88 -22.19 -9.57
C PHE A 587 10.38 -22.22 -9.90
N ASP A 588 9.63 -23.05 -9.18
CA ASP A 588 8.17 -23.17 -9.31
C ASP A 588 7.45 -21.95 -8.73
N ASP A 589 6.20 -21.74 -9.16
CA ASP A 589 5.35 -20.68 -8.59
C ASP A 589 5.11 -20.93 -7.09
N ASN A 590 5.06 -19.85 -6.31
CA ASN A 590 4.92 -19.87 -4.84
C ASN A 590 6.08 -20.53 -4.08
N SER A 591 7.22 -20.79 -4.73
CA SER A 591 8.44 -21.19 -4.04
C SER A 591 8.99 -20.08 -3.14
N THR A 592 9.71 -20.46 -2.09
CA THR A 592 10.39 -19.53 -1.17
C THR A 592 11.41 -18.64 -1.88
N GLU A 593 12.03 -19.16 -2.92
CA GLU A 593 13.05 -18.51 -3.75
C GLU A 593 12.44 -17.40 -4.60
N ILE A 594 11.26 -17.61 -5.18
CA ILE A 594 10.54 -16.57 -5.92
C ILE A 594 10.02 -15.49 -4.98
N ALA A 595 9.53 -15.85 -3.79
CA ALA A 595 9.13 -14.88 -2.78
C ALA A 595 10.31 -14.00 -2.35
N SER A 596 11.48 -14.60 -2.09
CA SER A 596 12.72 -13.90 -1.75
C SER A 596 13.23 -13.00 -2.90
N LEU A 597 13.10 -13.43 -4.15
CA LEU A 597 13.43 -12.61 -5.31
C LEU A 597 12.51 -11.38 -5.39
N ILE A 598 11.19 -11.55 -5.22
CA ILE A 598 10.23 -10.44 -5.26
C ILE A 598 10.53 -9.42 -4.14
N GLU A 599 10.89 -9.88 -2.95
CA GLU A 599 11.34 -9.02 -1.85
C GLU A 599 12.64 -8.28 -2.20
N THR A 600 13.62 -8.99 -2.76
CA THR A 600 14.90 -8.40 -3.20
C THR A 600 14.71 -7.34 -4.28
N ILE A 601 13.80 -7.55 -5.25
CA ILE A 601 13.45 -6.55 -6.27
C ILE A 601 12.93 -5.28 -5.60
N LYS A 602 12.01 -5.41 -4.63
CA LYS A 602 11.48 -4.27 -3.88
C LYS A 602 12.60 -3.56 -3.10
N GLU A 603 13.48 -4.29 -2.43
CA GLU A 603 14.61 -3.69 -1.72
C GLU A 603 15.58 -2.94 -2.66
N TYR A 604 15.87 -3.48 -3.85
CA TYR A 604 16.68 -2.78 -4.86
C TYR A 604 16.02 -1.44 -5.23
N GLN A 605 14.72 -1.47 -5.50
CA GLN A 605 13.93 -0.31 -5.86
C GLN A 605 13.90 0.73 -4.72
N GLU A 606 13.64 0.29 -3.48
CA GLU A 606 13.54 1.14 -2.29
C GLU A 606 14.88 1.75 -1.89
N ARG A 607 15.97 0.97 -1.84
CA ARG A 607 17.30 1.48 -1.48
C ARG A 607 17.86 2.43 -2.54
N THR A 608 17.56 2.18 -3.82
CA THR A 608 17.90 3.14 -4.90
C THR A 608 17.14 4.45 -4.74
N GLN A 609 15.86 4.41 -4.36
CA GLN A 609 15.08 5.60 -4.01
C GLN A 609 15.70 6.32 -2.82
N GLN A 610 16.02 5.61 -1.72
CA GLN A 610 16.65 6.18 -0.53
C GLN A 610 18.00 6.85 -0.84
N LEU A 611 18.83 6.24 -1.69
CA LEU A 611 20.11 6.81 -2.14
C LEU A 611 19.90 8.19 -2.79
N ILE A 612 18.94 8.32 -3.70
CA ILE A 612 18.69 9.60 -4.39
C ILE A 612 17.96 10.57 -3.47
N ASP A 613 16.93 10.10 -2.77
CA ASP A 613 16.17 10.89 -1.80
C ASP A 613 17.06 11.46 -0.71
N SER A 614 18.22 10.86 -0.40
CA SER A 614 19.19 11.43 0.55
C SER A 614 19.61 12.87 0.24
N GLY A 615 19.49 13.33 -1.02
CA GLY A 615 19.93 14.65 -1.47
C GLY A 615 21.45 14.73 -1.69
N ARG A 616 22.16 13.59 -1.61
CA ARG A 616 23.62 13.48 -1.79
C ARG A 616 24.14 14.15 -3.06
N TYR A 617 23.34 14.20 -4.11
CA TYR A 617 23.72 14.73 -5.43
C TYR A 617 23.13 16.11 -5.75
N ASP A 618 22.38 16.74 -4.83
CA ASP A 618 21.79 18.08 -4.98
C ASP A 618 22.59 19.18 -4.25
N THR A 619 23.88 18.91 -3.98
CA THR A 619 24.78 19.80 -3.23
C THR A 619 25.26 21.02 -4.03
N ARG A 620 25.02 21.04 -5.35
CA ARG A 620 25.34 22.15 -6.25
C ARG A 620 24.24 22.35 -7.28
N ASP A 621 24.00 23.58 -7.68
CA ASP A 621 22.90 23.91 -8.58
C ASP A 621 23.14 23.48 -10.03
N ASP A 622 24.36 23.08 -10.41
CA ASP A 622 24.69 22.64 -11.76
C ASP A 622 24.66 21.11 -11.95
N PHE A 623 24.26 20.35 -10.94
CA PHE A 623 24.19 18.89 -11.02
C PHE A 623 22.98 18.37 -10.26
N THR A 624 22.31 17.36 -10.80
CA THR A 624 21.28 16.62 -10.06
C THR A 624 21.15 15.20 -10.61
N VAL A 625 20.73 14.27 -9.76
CA VAL A 625 20.31 12.93 -10.16
C VAL A 625 18.81 12.82 -9.88
N VAL A 626 18.02 12.48 -10.89
CA VAL A 626 16.58 12.32 -10.76
C VAL A 626 16.23 10.85 -11.01
N LEU A 627 15.55 10.24 -10.03
CA LEU A 627 15.05 8.88 -10.18
C LEU A 627 13.85 8.87 -11.14
N GLN A 628 13.86 7.95 -12.09
CA GLN A 628 12.78 7.74 -13.07
C GLN A 628 12.13 6.36 -12.82
N PRO A 629 11.02 6.30 -12.08
CA PRO A 629 10.40 5.03 -11.66
C PRO A 629 9.43 4.41 -12.67
N PHE A 630 9.38 4.87 -13.92
CA PHE A 630 8.43 4.35 -14.91
C PHE A 630 8.56 2.84 -15.21
N PHE A 631 9.70 2.21 -14.86
CA PHE A 631 9.92 0.75 -14.91
C PHE A 631 9.64 0.01 -13.59
N GLU A 632 9.24 0.69 -12.54
CA GLU A 632 9.00 0.09 -11.22
C GLU A 632 7.95 -1.03 -11.28
N LYS A 633 6.82 -0.77 -11.96
CA LYS A 633 5.79 -1.76 -12.25
C LYS A 633 5.42 -1.72 -13.73
N VAL A 634 5.78 -2.76 -14.48
CA VAL A 634 5.44 -2.89 -15.90
C VAL A 634 4.70 -4.21 -16.09
N ASN A 635 3.48 -4.14 -16.62
CA ASN A 635 2.73 -5.35 -16.95
C ASN A 635 3.31 -6.02 -18.21
N MET A 636 3.20 -7.35 -18.29
CA MET A 636 3.52 -8.08 -19.52
C MET A 636 2.52 -7.68 -20.61
N PRO A 637 2.95 -7.02 -21.72
CA PRO A 637 2.02 -6.60 -22.77
C PRO A 637 1.32 -7.81 -23.37
N LYS A 638 0.00 -7.74 -23.56
CA LYS A 638 -0.79 -8.79 -24.19
C LYS A 638 -1.23 -8.43 -25.61
N THR A 639 -1.43 -9.45 -26.44
CA THR A 639 -2.13 -9.35 -27.71
C THR A 639 -3.64 -9.23 -27.48
N GLN A 640 -4.41 -8.96 -28.53
CA GLN A 640 -5.89 -8.94 -28.46
C GLN A 640 -6.49 -10.28 -27.96
N ASP A 641 -5.75 -11.38 -28.10
CA ASP A 641 -6.14 -12.72 -27.62
C ASP A 641 -5.78 -12.96 -26.15
N GLY A 642 -5.21 -11.96 -25.45
CA GLY A 642 -4.78 -12.06 -24.05
C GLY A 642 -3.46 -12.81 -23.83
N LEU A 643 -2.71 -13.11 -24.89
CA LEU A 643 -1.41 -13.79 -24.82
C LEU A 643 -0.27 -12.77 -24.70
N PRO A 644 0.86 -13.06 -24.01
CA PRO A 644 2.05 -12.22 -24.04
C PRO A 644 2.49 -11.85 -25.47
N ASP A 645 2.61 -10.56 -25.75
CA ASP A 645 3.01 -10.03 -27.06
C ASP A 645 4.53 -10.06 -27.20
N ASN A 646 5.06 -11.11 -27.83
CA ASN A 646 6.49 -11.25 -28.07
C ASN A 646 7.06 -10.23 -29.09
N SER A 647 6.24 -9.38 -29.72
CA SER A 647 6.73 -8.31 -30.61
C SER A 647 7.47 -7.18 -29.87
N PHE A 648 7.30 -7.09 -28.55
CA PHE A 648 8.07 -6.17 -27.69
C PHE A 648 9.49 -6.66 -27.37
N PHE A 649 9.82 -7.91 -27.72
CA PHE A 649 11.10 -8.51 -27.40
C PHE A 649 11.90 -8.82 -28.67
N ALA A 650 13.22 -8.80 -28.55
CA ALA A 650 14.15 -9.34 -29.53
C ALA A 650 13.94 -10.87 -29.68
N PRO A 651 14.55 -11.54 -30.67
CA PRO A 651 14.33 -12.97 -30.93
C PRO A 651 14.61 -13.93 -29.75
N ASP A 652 15.37 -13.49 -28.74
CA ASP A 652 15.62 -14.26 -27.52
C ASP A 652 14.50 -14.14 -26.47
N CYS A 653 13.47 -13.34 -26.73
CA CYS A 653 12.38 -13.01 -25.81
C CYS A 653 12.82 -12.38 -24.48
N PHE A 654 14.06 -11.88 -24.40
CA PHE A 654 14.63 -11.32 -23.18
C PHE A 654 15.01 -9.84 -23.37
N HIS A 655 15.73 -9.52 -24.45
CA HIS A 655 16.06 -8.14 -24.77
C HIS A 655 14.88 -7.42 -25.43
N PHE A 656 14.86 -6.09 -25.39
CA PHE A 656 13.82 -5.28 -26.01
C PHE A 656 13.96 -5.24 -27.54
N SER A 657 12.83 -5.29 -28.25
CA SER A 657 12.77 -4.95 -29.67
C SER A 657 12.73 -3.42 -29.87
N SER A 658 12.80 -2.96 -31.12
CA SER A 658 12.59 -1.54 -31.46
C SER A 658 11.30 -0.95 -30.87
N LYS A 659 10.24 -1.77 -30.75
CA LYS A 659 8.94 -1.39 -30.18
C LYS A 659 9.04 -1.06 -28.69
N ALA A 660 9.61 -1.97 -27.90
CA ALA A 660 9.82 -1.72 -26.47
C ALA A 660 10.81 -0.57 -26.23
N HIS A 661 11.83 -0.43 -27.08
CA HIS A 661 12.73 0.72 -27.05
C HIS A 661 11.99 2.05 -27.27
N ALA A 662 11.07 2.13 -28.24
CA ALA A 662 10.26 3.30 -28.49
C ALA A 662 9.34 3.66 -27.32
N HIS A 663 8.65 2.67 -26.75
CA HIS A 663 7.76 2.88 -25.59
C HIS A 663 8.55 3.31 -24.34
N ALA A 664 9.71 2.69 -24.08
CA ALA A 664 10.60 3.07 -22.99
C ALA A 664 11.13 4.50 -23.14
N ALA A 665 11.45 4.93 -24.37
CA ALA A 665 11.88 6.30 -24.64
C ALA A 665 10.77 7.33 -24.37
N SER A 666 9.55 7.05 -24.81
CA SER A 666 8.38 7.90 -24.53
C SER A 666 8.05 7.96 -23.04
N ALA A 667 8.11 6.81 -22.35
CA ALA A 667 7.87 6.73 -20.91
C ALA A 667 8.94 7.52 -20.13
N LEU A 668 10.23 7.35 -20.46
CA LEU A 668 11.31 8.15 -19.88
C LEU A 668 11.07 9.65 -20.09
N TRP A 669 10.74 10.05 -21.32
CA TRP A 669 10.47 11.45 -21.65
C TRP A 669 9.35 12.04 -20.79
N ASN A 670 8.20 11.36 -20.71
CA ASN A 670 7.09 11.81 -19.88
C ASN A 670 7.51 11.89 -18.41
N ASN A 671 8.22 10.88 -17.91
CA ASN A 671 8.69 10.82 -16.53
C ASN A 671 9.64 11.97 -16.18
N MET A 672 10.48 12.42 -17.12
CA MET A 672 11.34 13.60 -16.92
C MET A 672 10.56 14.92 -16.80
N LEU A 673 9.35 15.01 -17.35
CA LEU A 673 8.50 16.19 -17.25
C LEU A 673 7.58 16.16 -16.02
N GLU A 674 7.22 14.97 -15.55
CA GLU A 674 6.40 14.77 -14.35
C GLU A 674 7.14 15.21 -13.08
N PRO A 675 6.49 15.97 -12.18
CA PRO A 675 7.10 16.35 -10.92
C PRO A 675 7.55 15.13 -10.09
N VAL A 676 8.77 15.16 -9.54
CA VAL A 676 9.22 14.29 -8.45
C VAL A 676 8.12 14.15 -7.37
N GLY A 677 7.79 12.90 -7.01
CA GLY A 677 6.66 12.57 -6.12
C GLY A 677 5.32 12.36 -6.84
N GLN A 678 5.18 12.78 -8.09
CA GLN A 678 4.02 12.51 -8.97
C GLN A 678 4.42 11.77 -10.25
N LYS A 679 5.65 11.26 -10.30
CA LYS A 679 6.16 10.48 -11.43
C LYS A 679 5.38 9.17 -11.56
N THR A 680 5.01 8.82 -12.78
CA THR A 680 4.38 7.56 -13.14
C THR A 680 5.29 6.40 -12.73
N THR A 681 4.78 5.50 -11.90
CA THR A 681 5.48 4.28 -11.43
C THR A 681 4.95 3.00 -12.07
N HIS A 682 3.77 3.08 -12.72
CA HIS A 682 3.12 1.98 -13.42
C HIS A 682 2.93 2.34 -14.89
N ASN A 683 3.40 1.48 -15.80
CA ASN A 683 3.16 1.64 -17.23
C ASN A 683 2.55 0.38 -17.83
N ASP A 684 1.56 0.61 -18.70
CA ASP A 684 1.02 -0.40 -19.60
C ASP A 684 1.53 -0.12 -21.02
N PHE A 685 2.36 -1.02 -21.55
CA PHE A 685 2.92 -0.90 -22.89
C PHE A 685 2.03 -1.52 -23.97
N GLU A 686 0.87 -2.11 -23.65
CA GLU A 686 -0.09 -2.59 -24.65
C GLU A 686 -0.56 -1.45 -25.57
N GLY A 687 -0.77 -0.26 -25.00
CA GLY A 687 -1.09 0.96 -25.72
C GLY A 687 0.13 1.80 -26.10
N ALA A 688 -0.04 2.71 -27.08
CA ALA A 688 0.98 3.69 -27.41
C ALA A 688 1.19 4.68 -26.25
N VAL A 689 2.45 4.93 -25.89
CA VAL A 689 2.81 5.96 -24.89
C VAL A 689 2.94 7.30 -25.59
N ASN A 690 1.93 8.16 -25.45
CA ASN A 690 1.91 9.48 -26.09
C ASN A 690 2.96 10.42 -25.48
N ILE A 691 3.66 11.17 -26.34
CA ILE A 691 4.66 12.17 -25.92
C ILE A 691 3.96 13.42 -25.38
N THR A 692 4.25 13.77 -24.13
CA THR A 692 3.76 14.99 -23.48
C THR A 692 4.64 16.19 -23.84
N CYS A 693 4.05 17.37 -24.01
CA CYS A 693 4.81 18.60 -24.26
C CYS A 693 5.05 19.39 -22.97
N PRO A 694 6.25 19.98 -22.78
CA PRO A 694 6.45 21.03 -21.78
C PRO A 694 5.45 22.16 -22.02
N ASN A 695 4.90 22.72 -20.95
CA ASN A 695 3.93 23.81 -21.03
C ASN A 695 4.57 25.14 -20.60
N GLN A 696 3.94 26.28 -20.89
CA GLN A 696 4.48 27.60 -20.57
C GLN A 696 4.62 27.85 -19.05
N VAL A 697 3.87 27.14 -18.21
CA VAL A 697 3.91 27.29 -16.75
C VAL A 697 5.08 26.50 -16.16
N TRP A 698 5.39 25.34 -16.74
CA TRP A 698 6.45 24.42 -16.33
C TRP A 698 7.26 23.95 -17.55
N PRO A 699 8.15 24.81 -18.09
CA PRO A 699 8.95 24.49 -19.29
C PRO A 699 10.22 23.69 -18.98
N PHE A 700 10.50 23.40 -17.71
CA PHE A 700 11.75 22.80 -17.24
C PHE A 700 11.64 21.28 -17.04
N LEU A 701 12.76 20.58 -17.11
CA LEU A 701 12.84 19.20 -16.62
C LEU A 701 12.59 19.16 -15.11
N SER A 702 11.86 18.15 -14.67
CA SER A 702 11.48 17.95 -13.27
C SER A 702 12.64 17.37 -12.44
N THR A 703 12.99 18.05 -11.35
CA THR A 703 14.09 17.81 -10.40
C THR A 703 13.60 17.94 -8.97
N TYR A 704 14.31 17.43 -7.97
CA TYR A 704 13.88 17.57 -6.56
C TYR A 704 13.59 19.02 -6.15
N LYS A 705 14.37 20.01 -6.59
CA LYS A 705 14.18 21.42 -6.19
C LYS A 705 13.08 22.18 -6.95
N ASN A 706 12.69 21.76 -8.16
CA ASN A 706 11.61 22.40 -8.94
C ASN A 706 10.35 21.54 -9.07
N SER A 707 10.41 20.29 -8.60
CA SER A 707 9.29 19.35 -8.58
C SER A 707 8.82 18.99 -7.19
N VAL A 708 9.40 19.59 -6.14
CA VAL A 708 8.56 19.91 -4.99
C VAL A 708 7.27 20.43 -5.59
N GLN A 709 6.17 19.70 -5.42
CA GLN A 709 4.84 20.14 -5.80
C GLN A 709 4.77 21.53 -5.19
N GLY A 710 5.00 22.56 -6.02
CA GLY A 710 5.60 23.78 -5.53
C GLY A 710 4.78 24.19 -4.33
N PHE A 711 5.37 24.18 -3.15
CA PHE A 711 4.65 24.66 -1.99
C PHE A 711 4.24 26.11 -2.24
N GLY A 712 5.02 26.80 -3.08
CA GLY A 712 4.59 27.52 -4.27
C GLY A 712 3.11 27.86 -4.41
N THR A 713 2.81 29.15 -4.46
CA THR A 713 1.48 29.63 -4.81
C THR A 713 1.63 30.78 -5.79
N TRP A 714 0.69 30.91 -6.71
CA TRP A 714 0.67 32.07 -7.58
C TRP A 714 -0.25 33.16 -7.01
N LEU A 715 0.19 34.42 -7.05
CA LEU A 715 -0.56 35.57 -6.56
C LEU A 715 -1.11 36.43 -7.71
N PRO A 716 -2.43 36.41 -8.00
CA PRO A 716 -3.04 37.11 -9.14
C PRO A 716 -3.08 38.65 -9.05
N CYS A 717 -2.58 39.26 -7.98
CA CYS A 717 -2.88 40.64 -7.66
C CYS A 717 -2.22 41.62 -8.64
N ARG A 718 -3.05 42.47 -9.27
CA ARG A 718 -2.59 43.52 -10.19
C ARG A 718 -2.11 44.77 -9.44
N ASP A 719 -2.90 45.23 -8.46
CA ASP A 719 -2.47 46.34 -7.60
C ASP A 719 -1.67 45.78 -6.44
N ARG A 720 -0.43 46.26 -6.33
CA ARG A 720 0.54 45.89 -5.29
C ARG A 720 1.17 47.13 -4.67
N SER A 721 0.56 48.30 -4.87
CA SER A 721 1.16 49.58 -4.54
C SER A 721 1.03 49.88 -3.03
N PRO A 722 2.04 50.53 -2.41
CA PRO A 722 1.91 51.07 -1.06
C PRO A 722 0.86 52.19 -1.01
N SER A 723 0.49 52.59 0.20
CA SER A 723 -0.32 53.78 0.45
C SER A 723 0.41 55.04 -0.05
N ALA A 724 -0.34 56.03 -0.54
CA ALA A 724 0.23 57.27 -1.10
C ALA A 724 1.10 58.05 -0.09
N SER A 725 0.84 57.87 1.20
CA SER A 725 1.66 58.32 2.32
C SER A 725 1.71 57.19 3.36
N PRO A 726 2.79 57.06 4.14
CA PRO A 726 2.84 56.07 5.22
C PRO A 726 1.60 56.17 6.13
N PRO A 727 0.83 55.09 6.32
CA PRO A 727 -0.40 55.17 7.11
C PRO A 727 -0.07 55.49 8.57
N THR A 728 -0.92 56.27 9.24
CA THR A 728 -0.79 56.60 10.67
C THR A 728 -1.68 55.72 11.56
N SER A 729 -2.60 54.97 10.95
CA SER A 729 -3.53 54.07 11.63
C SER A 729 -3.40 52.66 11.09
N VAL A 730 -3.40 51.66 11.97
CA VAL A 730 -3.33 50.23 11.65
C VAL A 730 -4.54 49.80 10.82
N HIS A 731 -5.66 50.52 10.96
CA HIS A 731 -6.90 50.29 10.22
C HIS A 731 -6.81 50.71 8.74
N ALA A 732 -5.76 51.43 8.34
CA ALA A 732 -5.50 51.87 6.97
C ALA A 732 -4.25 51.20 6.36
N LEU A 733 -3.78 50.10 6.96
CA LEU A 733 -2.55 49.41 6.55
C LEU A 733 -2.78 48.54 5.30
N ARG A 734 -2.04 48.79 4.21
CA ARG A 734 -2.00 47.91 3.03
C ARG A 734 -0.86 46.89 3.14
N PRO A 735 -0.91 45.75 2.43
CA PRO A 735 0.18 44.78 2.44
C PRO A 735 1.55 45.36 2.05
N ALA A 736 1.59 46.28 1.08
CA ALA A 736 2.81 46.96 0.63
C ALA A 736 3.38 47.98 1.64
N ASP A 737 2.58 48.38 2.64
CA ASP A 737 3.03 49.32 3.69
C ASP A 737 3.82 48.61 4.79
N ILE A 738 3.87 47.28 4.83
CA ILE A 738 4.59 46.50 5.85
C ILE A 738 6.07 46.44 5.49
N GLN A 739 6.95 46.79 6.44
CA GLN A 739 8.40 46.70 6.27
C GLN A 739 9.00 45.50 7.03
N VAL A 740 8.40 45.09 8.15
CA VAL A 740 8.98 44.07 9.03
C VAL A 740 7.98 42.96 9.32
N VAL A 741 8.45 41.72 9.21
CA VAL A 741 7.74 40.54 9.72
C VAL A 741 8.48 39.94 10.91
N ALA A 742 7.74 39.48 11.90
CA ALA A 742 8.26 38.79 13.07
C ALA A 742 7.30 37.69 13.54
N ALA A 743 7.80 36.74 14.34
CA ALA A 743 6.95 35.70 14.90
C ALA A 743 7.41 35.25 16.29
N LEU A 744 6.44 34.87 17.11
CA LEU A 744 6.57 34.34 18.47
C LEU A 744 5.73 33.06 18.57
N GLY A 745 6.20 32.07 19.32
CA GLY A 745 5.44 30.84 19.50
C GLY A 745 6.23 29.60 19.86
N ASP A 746 5.67 28.45 19.49
CA ASP A 746 6.19 27.12 19.79
C ASP A 746 6.88 26.44 18.59
N SER A 747 6.96 25.11 18.66
CA SER A 747 7.48 24.20 17.64
C SER A 747 6.98 24.49 16.22
N LEU A 748 5.69 24.79 16.05
CA LEU A 748 5.10 25.00 14.72
C LEU A 748 5.65 26.28 14.11
N THR A 749 5.67 27.37 14.88
CA THR A 749 6.21 28.65 14.41
C THR A 749 7.73 28.62 14.23
N ALA A 750 8.45 27.82 15.03
CA ALA A 750 9.89 27.60 14.88
C ALA A 750 10.25 26.76 13.64
N GLY A 751 9.29 26.00 13.12
CA GLY A 751 9.41 25.18 11.92
C GLY A 751 10.15 23.87 12.13
N ILE A 752 9.88 23.19 13.24
CA ILE A 752 10.44 21.88 13.51
C ILE A 752 9.94 20.84 12.49
N GLY A 753 10.83 20.03 11.93
CA GLY A 753 10.50 18.92 11.03
C GLY A 753 9.88 19.30 9.67
N ILE A 754 9.72 20.60 9.34
CA ILE A 754 8.98 21.03 8.14
C ILE A 754 9.56 20.42 6.85
N GLY A 755 10.89 20.45 6.73
CA GLY A 755 11.63 19.98 5.55
C GLY A 755 12.04 18.51 5.62
N SER A 756 11.63 17.79 6.67
CA SER A 756 12.05 16.41 6.89
C SER A 756 11.36 15.45 5.93
N LYS A 757 12.12 14.49 5.44
CA LYS A 757 11.62 13.46 4.53
C LYS A 757 10.79 12.44 5.32
N PRO A 758 9.71 11.85 4.76
CA PRO A 758 8.76 10.99 5.49
C PRO A 758 9.37 9.87 6.36
N ASN A 759 10.57 9.38 6.04
CA ASN A 759 11.22 8.28 6.77
C ASN A 759 12.46 8.73 7.59
N ASP A 760 12.74 10.03 7.68
CA ASP A 760 13.90 10.58 8.38
C ASP A 760 13.49 11.14 9.75
N LEU A 761 13.23 10.23 10.70
CA LEU A 761 12.84 10.61 12.06
C LEU A 761 13.94 11.41 12.78
N SER A 762 15.22 11.21 12.43
CA SER A 762 16.34 11.98 12.98
C SER A 762 16.25 13.47 12.64
N ASP A 763 15.81 13.78 11.44
CA ASP A 763 15.67 15.16 10.97
C ASP A 763 14.37 15.82 11.46
N GLY A 764 13.41 15.06 12.01
CA GLY A 764 12.16 15.57 12.58
C GLY A 764 12.33 16.61 13.70
N THR A 765 13.54 16.74 14.27
CA THR A 765 13.87 17.76 15.28
C THR A 765 14.55 19.01 14.72
N THR A 766 14.89 19.02 13.42
CA THR A 766 15.54 20.15 12.75
C THR A 766 14.57 21.32 12.60
N GLN A 767 15.04 22.53 12.95
CA GLN A 767 14.25 23.76 12.90
C GLN A 767 14.45 24.45 11.54
N TYR A 768 13.58 24.17 10.58
CA TYR A 768 13.52 24.77 9.24
C TYR A 768 12.88 26.16 9.27
N ARG A 769 13.56 27.09 9.94
CA ARG A 769 13.12 28.48 10.14
C ARG A 769 12.66 29.16 8.85
N GLY A 770 13.42 28.98 7.77
CA GLY A 770 13.14 29.57 6.46
C GLY A 770 11.89 29.04 5.75
N LEU A 771 11.32 27.94 6.21
CA LEU A 771 10.07 27.34 5.68
C LEU A 771 8.86 27.56 6.60
N SER A 772 9.02 28.22 7.74
CA SER A 772 7.92 28.51 8.67
C SER A 772 6.81 29.33 8.00
N TYR A 773 5.55 28.94 8.19
CA TYR A 773 4.42 29.49 7.42
C TYR A 773 4.20 30.99 7.69
N SER A 774 4.52 31.43 8.90
CA SER A 774 4.28 32.80 9.38
C SER A 774 5.48 33.73 9.22
N SER A 775 6.70 33.19 9.06
CA SER A 775 7.94 33.98 9.14
C SER A 775 9.13 33.49 8.31
N GLY A 776 9.03 32.36 7.61
CA GLY A 776 10.08 31.87 6.72
C GLY A 776 10.14 32.64 5.40
N GLY A 777 11.33 32.88 4.87
CA GLY A 777 11.55 33.60 3.61
C GLY A 777 12.49 32.88 2.64
N ASP A 778 12.66 31.56 2.79
CA ASP A 778 13.41 30.77 1.81
C ASP A 778 12.69 30.76 0.46
N GLY A 779 13.46 30.81 -0.62
CA GLY A 779 12.94 30.77 -1.99
C GLY A 779 12.15 32.01 -2.41
N SER A 780 11.23 31.81 -3.35
CA SER A 780 10.22 32.77 -3.80
C SER A 780 8.82 32.20 -3.57
N LEU A 781 7.80 33.05 -3.69
CA LEU A 781 6.40 32.62 -3.56
C LEU A 781 6.03 31.51 -4.55
N ASP A 782 6.69 31.44 -5.72
CA ASP A 782 6.45 30.39 -6.73
C ASP A 782 6.93 29.01 -6.28
N ASN A 783 7.84 28.93 -5.29
CA ASN A 783 8.43 27.69 -4.80
C ASN A 783 8.05 27.37 -3.35
N VAL A 784 7.91 28.38 -2.50
CA VAL A 784 7.64 28.23 -1.05
C VAL A 784 6.59 29.25 -0.62
N THR A 785 5.43 28.76 -0.16
CA THR A 785 4.36 29.63 0.33
C THR A 785 4.49 29.86 1.83
N THR A 786 4.91 31.07 2.16
CA THR A 786 4.96 31.61 3.52
C THR A 786 4.45 33.04 3.50
N LEU A 787 4.01 33.55 4.65
CA LEU A 787 3.53 34.92 4.77
C LEU A 787 4.56 35.95 4.27
N PRO A 788 5.87 35.85 4.60
CA PRO A 788 6.87 36.76 4.06
C PRO A 788 7.02 36.67 2.53
N ASN A 789 6.97 35.49 1.93
CA ASN A 789 7.05 35.35 0.47
C ASN A 789 5.82 35.95 -0.23
N ILE A 790 4.64 35.90 0.40
CA ILE A 790 3.44 36.61 -0.08
C ILE A 790 3.65 38.13 0.03
N LEU A 791 4.07 38.63 1.19
CA LEU A 791 4.28 40.06 1.43
C LEU A 791 5.38 40.65 0.54
N ARG A 792 6.43 39.88 0.22
CA ARG A 792 7.51 40.29 -0.71
C ARG A 792 7.01 40.56 -2.14
N GLN A 793 5.84 40.03 -2.52
CA GLN A 793 5.20 40.40 -3.79
C GLN A 793 4.68 41.84 -3.79
N PHE A 794 4.35 42.39 -2.61
CA PHE A 794 3.85 43.75 -2.41
C PHE A 794 4.96 44.73 -2.04
N ASN A 795 5.91 44.29 -1.20
CA ASN A 795 7.08 45.07 -0.82
C ASN A 795 8.37 44.22 -0.92
N SER A 796 9.16 44.42 -1.97
CA SER A 796 10.41 43.68 -2.19
C SER A 796 11.48 43.95 -1.12
N ASN A 797 11.35 45.06 -0.36
CA ASN A 797 12.27 45.47 0.70
C ASN A 797 11.86 44.96 2.09
N LEU A 798 10.90 44.02 2.17
CA LEU A 798 10.50 43.40 3.43
C LEU A 798 11.71 42.81 4.18
N MET A 799 11.72 42.92 5.49
CA MET A 799 12.81 42.45 6.35
C MET A 799 12.28 41.63 7.54
N GLY A 800 13.19 40.99 8.28
CA GLY A 800 12.87 40.29 9.54
C GLY A 800 12.50 38.82 9.39
N PHE A 801 12.22 38.36 8.17
CA PHE A 801 11.92 36.95 7.89
C PHE A 801 13.14 36.06 8.13
N ALA A 802 12.88 34.84 8.57
CA ALA A 802 13.89 33.82 8.82
C ALA A 802 14.29 33.08 7.54
N VAL A 803 15.49 32.51 7.50
CA VAL A 803 16.02 31.74 6.35
C VAL A 803 16.77 30.50 6.83
N GLY A 804 16.81 29.44 6.03
CA GLY A 804 17.54 28.21 6.36
C GLY A 804 17.10 27.55 7.66
N THR A 805 18.06 26.93 8.36
CA THR A 805 17.83 26.22 9.63
C THR A 805 18.53 26.88 10.81
N GLY A 806 18.08 26.59 12.03
CA GLY A 806 18.75 27.01 13.27
C GLY A 806 17.81 27.30 14.44
N ASP A 807 18.38 27.51 15.62
CA ASP A 807 17.64 27.91 16.81
C ASP A 807 17.28 29.42 16.81
N ALA A 808 16.46 29.85 17.78
CA ALA A 808 16.00 31.24 17.89
C ALA A 808 17.13 32.25 18.15
N SER A 809 18.26 31.80 18.70
CA SER A 809 19.43 32.62 18.96
C SER A 809 20.27 32.85 17.71
N GLY A 810 20.22 31.91 16.75
CA GLY A 810 20.96 31.95 15.49
C GLY A 810 20.64 33.14 14.59
N THR A 811 21.59 33.48 13.72
CA THR A 811 21.47 34.59 12.74
C THR A 811 20.35 34.34 11.73
N ASN A 812 20.14 33.07 11.38
CA ASN A 812 19.12 32.60 10.44
C ASN A 812 17.69 32.83 10.95
N ALA A 813 17.48 32.95 12.27
CA ALA A 813 16.17 33.15 12.85
C ALA A 813 15.64 34.59 12.67
N PHE A 814 16.52 35.58 12.49
CA PHE A 814 16.16 37.01 12.43
C PHE A 814 15.14 37.39 13.53
N PHE A 815 13.88 37.67 13.18
CA PHE A 815 12.80 38.02 14.11
C PHE A 815 11.76 36.92 14.35
N ASN A 816 12.00 35.69 13.87
CA ASN A 816 11.30 34.51 14.37
C ASN A 816 11.96 34.10 15.70
N GLN A 817 11.30 34.38 16.82
CA GLN A 817 11.76 34.06 18.17
C GLN A 817 10.98 32.91 18.81
N ALA A 818 10.24 32.13 18.02
CA ALA A 818 9.58 30.92 18.48
C ALA A 818 10.60 29.86 18.91
N VAL A 819 10.27 29.06 19.92
CA VAL A 819 11.15 28.02 20.47
C VAL A 819 10.38 26.70 20.51
N PRO A 820 10.93 25.60 19.99
CA PRO A 820 10.28 24.28 20.11
C PRO A 820 9.99 23.90 21.56
N GLY A 821 8.79 23.36 21.80
CA GLY A 821 8.32 22.99 23.14
C GLY A 821 7.99 24.17 24.07
N ALA A 822 8.08 25.41 23.58
CA ALA A 822 7.69 26.59 24.36
C ALA A 822 6.22 26.56 24.72
N LYS A 823 5.94 27.06 25.92
CA LYS A 823 4.62 27.15 26.54
C LYS A 823 4.21 28.61 26.71
N ALA A 824 2.97 28.87 27.09
CA ALA A 824 2.47 30.25 27.24
C ALA A 824 3.36 31.11 28.15
N ARG A 825 3.88 30.54 29.25
CA ARG A 825 4.79 31.21 30.19
C ARG A 825 6.11 31.70 29.57
N ASP A 826 6.55 31.08 28.48
CA ASP A 826 7.83 31.37 27.84
C ASP A 826 7.71 32.58 26.87
N LEU A 827 6.49 32.94 26.44
CA LEU A 827 6.24 34.02 25.48
C LEU A 827 6.83 35.36 25.91
N MET A 828 6.75 35.71 27.20
CA MET A 828 7.28 36.97 27.70
C MET A 828 8.78 37.14 27.37
N SER A 829 9.56 36.07 27.51
CA SER A 829 11.00 36.08 27.18
C SER A 829 11.24 36.23 25.67
N GLN A 830 10.40 35.62 24.84
CA GLN A 830 10.44 35.76 23.39
C GLN A 830 10.09 37.20 22.96
N VAL A 831 9.08 37.82 23.58
CA VAL A 831 8.71 39.23 23.35
C VAL A 831 9.88 40.15 23.68
N GLN A 832 10.50 40.01 24.85
CA GLN A 832 11.63 40.84 25.26
C GLN A 832 12.81 40.73 24.28
N THR A 833 13.11 39.51 23.84
CA THR A 833 14.21 39.26 22.89
C THR A 833 13.89 39.80 21.51
N LEU A 834 12.65 39.63 21.02
CA LEU A 834 12.20 40.19 19.75
C LEU A 834 12.28 41.72 19.76
N VAL A 835 11.76 42.38 20.80
CA VAL A 835 11.80 43.84 20.95
C VAL A 835 13.24 44.34 20.95
N GLN A 836 14.13 43.68 21.68
CA GLN A 836 15.54 44.06 21.74
C GLN A 836 16.23 43.89 20.37
N ARG A 837 16.01 42.75 19.68
CA ARG A 837 16.55 42.50 18.34
C ARG A 837 16.08 43.52 17.32
N MET A 838 14.81 43.93 17.35
CA MET A 838 14.30 44.96 16.44
C MET A 838 14.88 46.34 16.74
N LYS A 839 15.21 46.66 17.99
CA LYS A 839 15.87 47.91 18.38
C LYS A 839 17.35 47.94 17.99
N ASP A 840 18.03 46.80 18.04
CA ASP A 840 19.45 46.67 17.74
C ASP A 840 19.76 46.54 16.23
N ASP A 841 18.75 46.17 15.43
CA ASP A 841 18.89 46.08 13.97
C ASP A 841 18.77 47.46 13.31
N HIS A 842 19.91 48.01 12.89
CA HIS A 842 20.02 49.32 12.25
C HIS A 842 19.21 49.47 10.95
N ARG A 843 18.76 48.35 10.36
CA ARG A 843 17.92 48.36 9.17
C ARG A 843 16.47 48.68 9.50
N VAL A 844 16.03 48.43 10.74
CA VAL A 844 14.66 48.64 11.21
C VAL A 844 14.53 50.03 11.84
N ASN A 845 13.64 50.85 11.32
CA ASN A 845 13.18 52.03 12.03
C ASN A 845 12.12 51.61 13.05
N PHE A 846 12.55 51.26 14.26
CA PHE A 846 11.69 50.72 15.31
C PHE A 846 10.46 51.60 15.60
N GLN A 847 10.51 52.91 15.41
CA GLN A 847 9.38 53.81 15.68
C GLN A 847 8.43 53.97 14.48
N GLU A 848 8.95 53.99 13.25
CA GLU A 848 8.16 54.37 12.06
C GLU A 848 7.80 53.23 11.11
N ASP A 849 8.54 52.12 11.11
CA ASP A 849 8.22 50.98 10.25
C ASP A 849 6.94 50.29 10.73
N TRP A 850 6.10 49.81 9.82
CA TRP A 850 4.97 48.93 10.14
C TRP A 850 5.42 47.48 10.24
N LYS A 851 5.01 46.83 11.33
CA LYS A 851 5.36 45.44 11.64
C LYS A 851 4.13 44.55 11.60
N VAL A 852 4.27 43.35 11.05
CA VAL A 852 3.33 42.24 11.27
C VAL A 852 4.00 41.22 12.17
N ILE A 853 3.38 40.93 13.31
CA ILE A 853 3.89 39.97 14.29
C ILE A 853 2.88 38.83 14.40
N THR A 854 3.31 37.60 14.14
CA THR A 854 2.45 36.41 14.33
C THR A 854 2.76 35.75 15.67
N VAL A 855 1.74 35.51 16.48
CA VAL A 855 1.84 34.84 17.80
C VAL A 855 1.01 33.57 17.75
N GLN A 856 1.61 32.42 18.06
CA GLN A 856 0.92 31.14 18.13
C GLN A 856 1.47 30.28 19.28
N ILE A 857 0.61 29.82 20.18
CA ILE A 857 1.03 29.11 21.40
C ILE A 857 -0.13 28.27 21.97
N GLY A 858 0.20 27.24 22.75
CA GLY A 858 -0.77 26.48 23.56
C GLY A 858 -0.75 24.97 23.31
N ALA A 859 -0.29 24.50 22.15
CA ALA A 859 -0.23 23.06 21.86
C ALA A 859 0.75 22.34 22.82
N SER A 860 1.93 22.93 23.05
CA SER A 860 2.93 22.38 23.98
C SER A 860 2.47 22.37 25.45
N ASP A 861 1.65 23.34 25.87
CA ASP A 861 1.03 23.35 27.20
C ASP A 861 0.09 22.13 27.35
N LEU A 862 -0.70 21.83 26.31
CA LEU A 862 -1.60 20.68 26.29
C LEU A 862 -0.86 19.34 26.14
N CYS A 863 0.36 19.30 25.60
CA CYS A 863 1.16 18.08 25.63
C CYS A 863 1.62 17.67 27.04
N ASP A 864 1.71 18.64 27.96
CA ASP A 864 2.21 18.46 29.32
C ASP A 864 1.14 18.70 30.42
N TYR A 865 -0.13 18.96 30.06
CA TYR A 865 -1.17 19.36 31.02
C TYR A 865 -1.35 18.36 32.19
N CYS A 866 -1.20 17.07 31.90
CA CYS A 866 -1.36 15.99 32.87
C CYS A 866 -0.18 15.87 33.84
N THR A 867 0.93 16.58 33.61
CA THR A 867 2.08 16.62 34.51
C THR A 867 1.88 17.61 35.66
N ASP A 868 1.19 18.73 35.40
CA ASP A 868 0.80 19.74 36.39
C ASP A 868 -0.43 20.52 35.89
N SER A 869 -1.62 20.06 36.28
CA SER A 869 -2.88 20.67 35.83
C SER A 869 -3.11 22.08 36.36
N ASN A 870 -2.42 22.47 37.43
CA ASN A 870 -2.52 23.83 37.97
C ASN A 870 -1.66 24.77 37.12
N LEU A 871 -0.41 24.39 36.85
CA LEU A 871 0.50 25.16 36.00
C LEU A 871 -0.06 25.37 34.59
N TYR A 872 -0.66 24.34 33.99
CA TYR A 872 -1.24 24.36 32.64
C TYR A 872 -2.76 24.54 32.65
N SER A 873 -3.29 25.28 33.62
CA SER A 873 -4.70 25.67 33.66
C SER A 873 -5.02 26.74 32.61
N ALA A 874 -6.28 26.83 32.19
CA ALA A 874 -6.71 27.88 31.25
C ALA A 874 -6.55 29.29 31.84
N ALA A 875 -6.68 29.45 33.15
CA ALA A 875 -6.38 30.70 33.86
C ALA A 875 -4.91 31.14 33.70
N ASN A 876 -3.96 30.24 33.96
CA ASN A 876 -2.53 30.56 33.79
C ASN A 876 -2.15 30.79 32.32
N PHE A 877 -2.73 30.00 31.41
CA PHE A 877 -2.58 30.23 29.97
C PHE A 877 -3.04 31.65 29.57
N TYR A 878 -4.24 32.05 30.01
CA TYR A 878 -4.77 33.40 29.79
C TYR A 878 -3.84 34.48 30.35
N ASP A 879 -3.38 34.33 31.59
CA ASP A 879 -2.52 35.32 32.25
C ASP A 879 -1.19 35.49 31.53
N HIS A 880 -0.52 34.39 31.16
CA HIS A 880 0.75 34.44 30.44
C HIS A 880 0.62 35.06 29.05
N LEU A 881 -0.44 34.72 28.32
CA LEU A 881 -0.71 35.31 27.02
C LEU A 881 -1.03 36.80 27.13
N ARG A 882 -1.87 37.18 28.10
CA ARG A 882 -2.16 38.59 28.40
C ARG A 882 -0.88 39.35 28.65
N ASP A 883 -0.02 38.86 29.52
CA ASP A 883 1.20 39.57 29.89
C ASP A 883 2.11 39.79 28.65
N ALA A 884 2.24 38.79 27.78
CA ALA A 884 3.02 38.89 26.55
C ALA A 884 2.42 39.92 25.55
N LEU A 885 1.11 39.89 25.33
CA LEU A 885 0.42 40.84 24.46
C LEU A 885 0.41 42.27 25.05
N ASP A 886 0.28 42.41 26.36
CA ASP A 886 0.39 43.69 27.07
C ASP A 886 1.80 44.30 26.92
N ALA A 887 2.84 43.46 26.94
CA ALA A 887 4.21 43.90 26.67
C ALA A 887 4.41 44.37 25.22
N LEU A 888 3.91 43.62 24.22
CA LEU A 888 3.92 44.07 22.82
C LEU A 888 3.15 45.38 22.63
N HIS A 889 1.95 45.46 23.20
CA HIS A 889 1.10 46.65 23.13
C HIS A 889 1.76 47.86 23.79
N ARG A 890 2.55 47.68 24.85
CA ARG A 890 3.27 48.77 25.51
C ARG A 890 4.53 49.20 24.75
N GLU A 891 5.26 48.25 24.15
CA GLU A 891 6.65 48.49 23.72
C GLU A 891 6.84 48.60 22.19
N VAL A 892 5.94 48.05 21.38
CA VAL A 892 6.08 48.02 19.92
C VAL A 892 5.09 48.99 19.26
N PRO A 893 5.55 50.11 18.69
CA PRO A 893 4.69 51.00 17.90
C PRO A 893 4.47 50.45 16.48
N ARG A 894 3.37 50.87 15.84
CA ARG A 894 3.02 50.53 14.44
C ARG A 894 3.03 49.03 14.16
N ALA A 895 2.19 48.26 14.85
CA ALA A 895 2.15 46.81 14.70
C ALA A 895 0.74 46.26 14.55
N LEU A 896 0.58 45.34 13.59
CA LEU A 896 -0.56 44.43 13.52
C LEU A 896 -0.13 43.07 14.04
N VAL A 897 -0.77 42.59 15.10
CA VAL A 897 -0.46 41.28 15.69
C VAL A 897 -1.50 40.26 15.26
N ASN A 898 -1.06 39.23 14.54
CA ASN A 898 -1.87 38.04 14.25
C ASN A 898 -1.77 37.09 15.44
N LEU A 899 -2.81 36.99 16.27
CA LEU A 899 -2.92 35.94 17.26
C LEU A 899 -3.57 34.72 16.58
N VAL A 900 -2.79 33.69 16.29
CA VAL A 900 -3.26 32.49 15.59
C VAL A 900 -3.69 31.46 16.62
N ASP A 901 -4.86 30.86 16.41
CA ASP A 901 -5.33 29.75 17.24
C ASP A 901 -4.36 28.55 17.16
N PHE A 902 -4.35 27.68 18.15
CA PHE A 902 -3.47 26.51 18.16
C PHE A 902 -4.15 25.30 17.54
N MET A 903 -3.36 24.38 16.98
CA MET A 903 -3.87 23.11 16.46
C MET A 903 -4.38 22.25 17.63
N ASN A 904 -5.68 21.91 17.61
CA ASN A 904 -6.25 21.05 18.65
C ASN A 904 -5.48 19.71 18.69
N PRO A 905 -4.98 19.27 19.87
CA PRO A 905 -4.21 18.03 19.98
C PRO A 905 -4.95 16.75 19.51
N SER A 906 -6.28 16.77 19.47
CA SER A 906 -7.08 15.68 18.89
C SER A 906 -6.74 15.41 17.42
N VAL A 907 -6.38 16.44 16.63
CA VAL A 907 -5.97 16.30 15.23
C VAL A 907 -4.71 15.45 15.14
N THR A 908 -3.68 15.80 15.91
CA THR A 908 -2.43 15.04 15.97
C THR A 908 -2.66 13.62 16.49
N ARG A 909 -3.48 13.46 17.53
CA ARG A 909 -3.82 12.15 18.09
C ARG A 909 -4.45 11.23 17.05
N GLN A 910 -5.42 11.71 16.28
CA GLN A 910 -6.10 10.92 15.25
C GLN A 910 -5.12 10.42 14.18
N VAL A 911 -4.24 11.28 13.68
CA VAL A 911 -3.25 10.90 12.65
C VAL A 911 -2.23 9.91 13.20
N PHE A 912 -1.70 10.19 14.40
CA PHE A 912 -0.65 9.41 15.04
C PHE A 912 -1.12 7.99 15.41
N LEU A 913 -2.29 7.87 16.05
CA LEU A 913 -2.85 6.58 16.46
C LEU A 913 -3.54 5.83 15.31
N GLY A 914 -4.03 6.54 14.30
CA GLY A 914 -4.64 5.95 13.10
C GLY A 914 -3.65 5.32 12.12
N ASN A 915 -2.34 5.61 12.27
CA ASN A 915 -1.28 5.11 11.39
C ASN A 915 -0.11 4.47 12.17
N PRO A 916 -0.34 3.40 12.95
CA PRO A 916 0.68 2.81 13.81
C PRO A 916 1.89 2.24 13.05
N ASP A 917 1.73 1.91 11.78
CA ASP A 917 2.79 1.40 10.90
C ASP A 917 3.74 2.49 10.41
N LYS A 918 3.30 3.76 10.39
CA LYS A 918 4.06 4.91 9.87
C LYS A 918 4.54 5.86 10.96
N CYS A 919 3.80 5.95 12.05
CA CYS A 919 4.09 6.87 13.14
C CYS A 919 4.90 6.17 14.23
N PRO A 920 5.81 6.87 14.92
CA PRO A 920 6.68 6.27 15.95
C PRO A 920 5.90 6.06 17.26
N VAL A 921 4.92 5.15 17.28
CA VAL A 921 3.99 4.95 18.41
C VAL A 921 4.72 4.63 19.73
N GLN A 922 5.88 3.96 19.65
CA GLN A 922 6.71 3.69 20.82
C GLN A 922 7.29 4.96 21.50
N GLN A 923 7.33 6.08 20.78
CA GLN A 923 7.80 7.38 21.26
C GLN A 923 6.65 8.31 21.67
N ALA A 924 5.39 7.85 21.67
CA ALA A 924 4.21 8.64 22.02
C ALA A 924 4.37 9.46 23.32
N SER A 925 4.95 8.84 24.35
CA SER A 925 5.20 9.48 25.65
C SER A 925 6.28 10.56 25.59
N ALA A 926 7.27 10.43 24.70
CA ALA A 926 8.33 11.43 24.55
C ALA A 926 7.88 12.61 23.69
N LEU A 927 6.96 12.39 22.75
CA LEU A 927 6.48 13.41 21.83
C LEU A 927 5.39 14.30 22.44
N CYS A 928 4.34 13.71 23.03
CA CYS A 928 3.22 14.45 23.59
C CYS A 928 2.39 13.55 24.53
N ASN A 929 2.96 13.24 25.70
CA ASN A 929 2.45 12.20 26.62
C ASN A 929 0.97 12.35 26.97
N CYS A 930 0.54 13.57 27.32
CA CYS A 930 -0.81 13.80 27.82
C CYS A 930 -1.89 13.72 26.73
N VAL A 931 -1.50 13.63 25.45
CA VAL A 931 -2.39 13.59 24.29
C VAL A 931 -2.37 12.21 23.63
N LEU A 932 -1.20 11.63 23.46
CA LEU A 932 -1.01 10.39 22.70
C LEU A 932 -1.17 9.13 23.55
N SER A 933 -0.89 9.19 24.86
CA SER A 933 -0.95 8.05 25.77
C SER A 933 -2.36 7.70 26.32
N PRO A 934 -3.31 8.65 26.52
CA PRO A 934 -4.65 8.32 26.97
C PRO A 934 -5.37 7.31 26.08
N ARG A 935 -6.21 6.44 26.67
CA ARG A 935 -7.02 5.48 25.91
C ARG A 935 -8.21 6.19 25.26
N GLU A 936 -8.74 5.60 24.20
CA GLU A 936 -9.98 6.09 23.61
C GLU A 936 -11.12 6.02 24.63
N ASN A 937 -12.03 7.00 24.63
CA ASN A 937 -13.10 7.15 25.61
C ASN A 937 -12.64 7.22 27.08
N SER A 938 -11.36 7.53 27.33
CA SER A 938 -10.86 7.72 28.70
C SER A 938 -11.25 9.08 29.25
N TYR A 939 -11.38 9.13 30.58
CA TYR A 939 -11.54 10.37 31.34
C TYR A 939 -10.48 11.42 30.97
N GLU A 940 -9.21 10.99 30.85
CA GLU A 940 -8.08 11.85 30.53
C GLU A 940 -8.22 12.51 29.15
N LEU A 941 -8.72 11.77 28.15
CA LEU A 941 -8.93 12.32 26.81
C LEU A 941 -10.07 13.35 26.78
N ALA A 942 -11.20 13.05 27.41
CA ALA A 942 -12.33 13.98 27.47
C ALA A 942 -11.98 15.27 28.25
N ARG A 943 -11.15 15.15 29.29
CA ARG A 943 -10.62 16.31 30.02
C ARG A 943 -9.69 17.17 29.17
N LEU A 944 -8.82 16.55 28.36
CA LEU A 944 -7.97 17.25 27.41
C LEU A 944 -8.80 18.09 26.42
N GLU A 945 -9.89 17.52 25.89
CA GLU A 945 -10.79 18.23 24.97
C GLU A 945 -11.45 19.44 25.63
N ALA A 946 -11.97 19.28 26.86
CA ALA A 946 -12.55 20.37 27.63
C ALA A 946 -11.52 21.49 27.91
N LEU A 947 -10.27 21.12 28.24
CA LEU A 947 -9.20 22.08 28.48
C LEU A 947 -8.78 22.83 27.21
N ALA A 948 -8.69 22.13 26.06
CA ALA A 948 -8.41 22.74 24.77
C ALA A 948 -9.47 23.78 24.40
N GLN A 949 -10.76 23.48 24.61
CA GLN A 949 -11.86 24.43 24.40
C GLN A 949 -11.75 25.66 25.33
N ALA A 950 -11.32 25.45 26.58
CA ALA A 950 -11.10 26.56 27.53
C ALA A 950 -9.93 27.47 27.10
N TYR A 951 -8.85 26.93 26.51
CA TYR A 951 -7.77 27.73 25.94
C TYR A 951 -8.23 28.56 24.74
N GLN A 952 -8.98 27.95 23.80
CA GLN A 952 -9.55 28.67 22.65
C GLN A 952 -10.49 29.80 23.10
N SER A 953 -11.31 29.53 24.13
CA SER A 953 -12.17 30.54 24.74
C SER A 953 -11.36 31.66 25.39
N SER A 954 -10.23 31.35 26.01
CA SER A 954 -9.32 32.33 26.61
C SER A 954 -8.67 33.25 25.57
N LEU A 955 -8.23 32.70 24.42
CA LEU A 955 -7.72 33.49 23.29
C LEU A 955 -8.76 34.53 22.82
N ARG A 956 -9.99 34.05 22.61
CA ARG A 956 -11.11 34.87 22.15
C ARG A 956 -11.49 35.94 23.17
N GLU A 957 -11.68 35.55 24.44
CA GLU A 957 -12.02 36.46 25.53
C GLU A 957 -10.99 37.59 25.68
N LEU A 958 -9.71 37.28 25.53
CA LEU A 958 -8.64 38.25 25.65
C LEU A 958 -8.67 39.30 24.52
N VAL A 959 -8.81 38.88 23.26
CA VAL A 959 -8.85 39.80 22.10
C VAL A 959 -10.16 40.58 22.06
N GLU A 960 -11.31 39.90 22.28
CA GLU A 960 -12.64 40.51 22.23
C GLU A 960 -12.92 41.44 23.43
N SER A 961 -12.00 41.54 24.39
CA SER A 961 -12.05 42.56 25.46
C SER A 961 -11.85 43.99 24.95
N GLY A 962 -11.34 44.17 23.73
CA GLY A 962 -11.00 45.48 23.14
C GLY A 962 -9.78 46.17 23.77
N ARG A 963 -9.06 45.50 24.69
CA ARG A 963 -7.91 46.08 25.41
C ARG A 963 -6.79 46.56 24.49
N TYR A 964 -6.57 45.90 23.37
CA TYR A 964 -5.47 46.19 22.44
C TYR A 964 -5.84 47.19 21.34
N ASP A 965 -7.07 47.67 21.34
CA ASP A 965 -7.62 48.58 20.32
C ASP A 965 -7.69 50.04 20.83
N THR A 966 -6.84 50.38 21.82
CA THR A 966 -6.85 51.68 22.52
C THR A 966 -6.00 52.75 21.85
N ARG A 967 -5.21 52.41 20.82
CA ARG A 967 -4.38 53.34 20.05
C ARG A 967 -4.43 53.06 18.56
N GLU A 968 -4.24 54.09 17.74
CA GLU A 968 -4.37 53.99 16.28
C GLU A 968 -3.28 53.14 15.64
N ASP A 969 -2.10 52.99 16.26
CA ASP A 969 -0.94 52.35 15.64
C ASP A 969 -0.75 50.88 16.06
N PHE A 970 -1.71 50.27 16.75
CA PHE A 970 -1.61 48.89 17.21
C PHE A 970 -2.96 48.20 17.26
N SER A 971 -3.02 46.93 16.86
CA SER A 971 -4.19 46.08 17.08
C SER A 971 -3.78 44.60 17.08
N VAL A 972 -4.51 43.78 17.85
CA VAL A 972 -4.37 42.32 17.88
C VAL A 972 -5.60 41.72 17.20
N VAL A 973 -5.40 40.85 16.23
CA VAL A 973 -6.47 40.20 15.48
C VAL A 973 -6.35 38.69 15.62
N LEU A 974 -7.41 38.05 16.14
CA LEU A 974 -7.51 36.60 16.23
C LEU A 974 -7.69 35.99 14.83
N GLN A 975 -6.91 34.95 14.52
CA GLN A 975 -6.97 34.20 13.27
C GLN A 975 -7.40 32.75 13.59
N PRO A 976 -8.70 32.41 13.47
CA PRO A 976 -9.26 31.19 14.05
C PRO A 976 -9.23 29.95 13.14
N PHE A 977 -8.47 29.94 12.05
CA PHE A 977 -8.51 28.84 11.06
C PHE A 977 -8.03 27.48 11.58
N PHE A 978 -7.49 27.41 12.80
CA PHE A 978 -7.18 26.15 13.49
C PHE A 978 -8.35 25.59 14.32
N HIS A 979 -9.45 26.33 14.49
CA HIS A 979 -10.57 25.94 15.34
C HIS A 979 -11.16 24.59 14.92
N SER A 980 -11.29 24.36 13.60
CA SER A 980 -11.67 23.08 13.02
C SER A 980 -10.74 22.71 11.87
N ILE A 981 -10.19 21.49 11.86
CA ILE A 981 -9.32 21.00 10.78
C ILE A 981 -9.94 19.74 10.17
N GLN A 982 -10.13 19.74 8.85
CA GLN A 982 -10.54 18.57 8.11
C GLN A 982 -9.30 17.85 7.59
N LEU A 983 -9.05 16.66 8.14
CA LEU A 983 -7.94 15.81 7.73
C LEU A 983 -8.26 15.05 6.43
N PRO A 984 -7.29 14.90 5.51
CA PRO A 984 -7.45 14.05 4.34
C PRO A 984 -7.54 12.58 4.73
N VAL A 985 -8.45 11.86 4.09
CA VAL A 985 -8.56 10.40 4.19
C VAL A 985 -8.16 9.80 2.84
N LEU A 986 -7.25 8.81 2.87
CA LEU A 986 -6.82 8.05 1.70
C LEU A 986 -7.93 7.11 1.22
N GLN A 987 -7.80 6.57 0.00
CA GLN A 987 -8.81 5.67 -0.59
C GLN A 987 -9.06 4.38 0.24
N ASP A 988 -8.09 3.97 1.06
CA ASP A 988 -8.19 2.82 1.96
C ASP A 988 -8.86 3.13 3.31
N GLY A 989 -9.29 4.38 3.53
CA GLY A 989 -9.91 4.86 4.77
C GLY A 989 -8.91 5.31 5.85
N ARG A 990 -7.59 5.20 5.63
CA ARG A 990 -6.58 5.69 6.58
C ARG A 990 -6.37 7.20 6.42
N LEU A 991 -5.97 7.88 7.51
CA LEU A 991 -5.65 9.31 7.47
C LEU A 991 -4.33 9.54 6.73
N ASP A 992 -4.29 10.55 5.86
CA ASP A 992 -3.12 10.88 5.05
C ASP A 992 -2.01 11.54 5.88
N THR A 993 -0.95 10.78 6.18
CA THR A 993 0.22 11.27 6.91
C THR A 993 1.11 12.20 6.09
N SER A 994 0.86 12.41 4.78
CA SER A 994 1.70 13.22 3.88
C SER A 994 1.69 14.72 4.19
N PHE A 995 0.88 15.18 5.15
CA PHE A 995 0.86 16.56 5.66
C PHE A 995 1.69 16.74 6.94
N PHE A 996 2.26 15.67 7.48
CA PHE A 996 3.02 15.67 8.73
C PHE A 996 4.48 15.30 8.49
N ALA A 997 5.34 15.71 9.42
CA ALA A 997 6.71 15.27 9.54
C ALA A 997 6.75 13.78 9.95
N PRO A 998 7.92 13.12 9.92
CA PRO A 998 8.05 11.67 10.20
C PRO A 998 7.58 11.24 11.59
N ASP A 999 7.49 12.18 12.53
CA ASP A 999 6.95 11.91 13.86
C ASP A 999 5.41 11.87 13.91
N CYS A 1000 4.72 12.21 12.82
CA CYS A 1000 3.27 12.36 12.71
C CYS A 1000 2.65 13.39 13.69
N VAL A 1001 3.48 14.20 14.34
CA VAL A 1001 3.06 15.20 15.33
C VAL A 1001 3.17 16.60 14.73
N HIS A 1002 4.31 16.90 14.11
CA HIS A 1002 4.58 18.21 13.57
C HIS A 1002 4.09 18.33 12.12
N PRO A 1003 3.46 19.45 11.73
CA PRO A 1003 3.12 19.72 10.33
C PRO A 1003 4.37 19.82 9.43
N ASN A 1004 4.32 19.23 8.23
CA ASN A 1004 5.39 19.39 7.23
C ASN A 1004 5.13 20.59 6.30
N GLN A 1005 6.01 20.77 5.31
CA GLN A 1005 5.92 21.89 4.37
C GLN A 1005 4.59 21.98 3.58
N LYS A 1006 3.90 20.86 3.34
CA LYS A 1006 2.58 20.82 2.68
C LYS A 1006 1.51 21.47 3.52
N PHE A 1007 1.48 21.11 4.80
CA PHE A 1007 0.56 21.71 5.75
C PHE A 1007 0.93 23.18 5.98
N HIS A 1008 2.21 23.50 6.19
CA HIS A 1008 2.68 24.89 6.33
C HIS A 1008 2.26 25.81 5.17
N SER A 1009 2.23 25.28 3.94
CA SER A 1009 1.73 26.03 2.77
C SER A 1009 0.25 26.38 2.89
N GLN A 1010 -0.58 25.43 3.34
CA GLN A 1010 -2.00 25.68 3.60
C GLN A 1010 -2.20 26.67 4.76
N LEU A 1011 -1.38 26.58 5.80
CA LEU A 1011 -1.41 27.54 6.92
C LEU A 1011 -1.10 28.96 6.45
N SER A 1012 -0.11 29.13 5.58
CA SER A 1012 0.22 30.45 5.04
C SER A 1012 -0.91 31.00 4.15
N ARG A 1013 -1.58 30.14 3.36
CA ARG A 1013 -2.74 30.54 2.53
C ARG A 1013 -3.94 30.93 3.39
N ALA A 1014 -4.23 30.13 4.42
CA ALA A 1014 -5.30 30.39 5.37
C ALA A 1014 -5.06 31.67 6.18
N LEU A 1015 -3.83 31.88 6.65
CA LEU A 1015 -3.46 33.12 7.35
C LEU A 1015 -3.61 34.34 6.44
N TRP A 1016 -3.09 34.29 5.21
CA TRP A 1016 -3.24 35.39 4.25
C TRP A 1016 -4.70 35.72 3.96
N ARG A 1017 -5.50 34.68 3.69
CA ARG A 1017 -6.94 34.83 3.45
C ARG A 1017 -7.63 35.47 4.66
N ASN A 1018 -7.40 34.96 5.87
CA ASN A 1018 -7.99 35.51 7.08
C ASN A 1018 -7.56 36.96 7.35
N MET A 1019 -6.32 37.35 7.02
CA MET A 1019 -5.86 38.74 7.15
C MET A 1019 -6.64 39.72 6.26
N LEU A 1020 -7.29 39.24 5.18
CA LEU A 1020 -8.14 40.04 4.29
C LEU A 1020 -9.65 39.90 4.55
N GLU A 1021 -10.06 38.89 5.31
CA GLU A 1021 -11.47 38.65 5.69
C GLU A 1021 -11.91 39.52 6.89
N PRO A 1022 -13.13 40.09 6.84
CA PRO A 1022 -13.64 40.97 7.89
C PRO A 1022 -13.83 40.21 9.21
N LEU A 1023 -13.63 40.91 10.34
CA LEU A 1023 -13.92 40.33 11.66
C LEU A 1023 -15.41 39.97 11.79
N GLY A 1024 -15.69 38.82 12.41
CA GLY A 1024 -17.02 38.19 12.43
C GLY A 1024 -17.31 37.26 11.25
N GLY A 1025 -16.52 37.32 10.17
CA GLY A 1025 -16.63 36.44 9.00
C GLY A 1025 -15.31 35.78 8.59
N LYS A 1026 -14.32 35.73 9.48
CA LYS A 1026 -13.05 35.03 9.25
C LYS A 1026 -13.26 33.53 9.20
N THR A 1027 -12.54 32.86 8.31
CA THR A 1027 -12.54 31.41 8.19
C THR A 1027 -11.99 30.77 9.48
N ASP A 1028 -12.79 29.88 10.08
CA ASP A 1028 -12.47 29.12 11.30
C ASP A 1028 -12.24 27.62 11.04
N ALA A 1029 -12.46 27.17 9.79
CA ALA A 1029 -12.23 25.79 9.36
C ALA A 1029 -11.15 25.70 8.27
N LEU A 1030 -10.20 24.78 8.45
CA LEU A 1030 -9.13 24.49 7.49
C LEU A 1030 -9.30 23.08 6.90
N ASP A 1031 -9.60 23.01 5.60
CA ASP A 1031 -9.49 21.78 4.81
C ASP A 1031 -8.11 21.70 4.16
N LEU A 1032 -7.32 20.70 4.56
CA LEU A 1032 -5.95 20.51 4.06
C LEU A 1032 -5.92 20.10 2.58
N THR A 1033 -7.00 19.50 2.07
CA THR A 1033 -7.13 19.07 0.67
C THR A 1033 -7.67 20.17 -0.24
N ALA A 1034 -8.28 21.21 0.33
CA ALA A 1034 -8.84 22.30 -0.45
C ALA A 1034 -7.76 23.09 -1.19
N ALA A 1035 -8.07 23.50 -2.42
CA ALA A 1035 -7.27 24.44 -3.19
C ALA A 1035 -7.52 25.88 -2.69
N ILE A 1036 -6.85 26.27 -1.60
CA ILE A 1036 -6.97 27.63 -1.05
C ILE A 1036 -6.21 28.61 -1.96
N THR A 1037 -6.94 29.38 -2.76
CA THR A 1037 -6.35 30.43 -3.61
C THR A 1037 -6.02 31.68 -2.81
N LEU A 1038 -4.86 32.31 -3.07
CA LEU A 1038 -4.54 33.61 -2.48
C LEU A 1038 -5.44 34.69 -3.05
N THR A 1039 -6.25 35.32 -2.18
CA THR A 1039 -7.10 36.44 -2.54
C THR A 1039 -6.29 37.73 -2.65
N CYS A 1040 -6.82 38.70 -3.39
CA CYS A 1040 -6.18 40.00 -3.58
C CYS A 1040 -6.97 41.09 -2.86
N PRO A 1041 -6.30 42.06 -2.21
CA PRO A 1041 -6.95 43.28 -1.76
C PRO A 1041 -7.66 43.95 -2.94
N THR A 1042 -8.88 44.43 -2.72
CA THR A 1042 -9.66 45.12 -3.76
C THR A 1042 -9.49 46.63 -3.64
N GLN A 1043 -9.87 47.39 -4.67
CA GLN A 1043 -9.79 48.85 -4.61
C GLN A 1043 -10.70 49.44 -3.51
N ASN A 1044 -11.83 48.79 -3.21
CA ASN A 1044 -12.76 49.22 -2.16
C ASN A 1044 -12.30 48.79 -0.77
N GLU A 1045 -11.53 47.69 -0.69
CA GLU A 1045 -11.09 47.07 0.56
C GLU A 1045 -9.59 46.72 0.48
N PRO A 1046 -8.70 47.73 0.40
CA PRO A 1046 -7.27 47.51 0.17
C PRO A 1046 -6.48 47.18 1.44
N PHE A 1047 -7.15 47.17 2.59
CA PHE A 1047 -6.52 47.15 3.91
C PHE A 1047 -6.55 45.75 4.54
N LEU A 1048 -5.56 45.46 5.37
CA LEU A 1048 -5.61 44.34 6.29
C LEU A 1048 -6.73 44.55 7.32
N ARG A 1049 -7.49 43.49 7.61
CA ARG A 1049 -8.73 43.61 8.38
C ARG A 1049 -8.50 43.65 9.88
N THR A 1050 -9.11 44.64 10.51
CA THR A 1050 -9.16 44.95 11.94
C THR A 1050 -10.61 45.20 12.33
N PHE A 1051 -10.91 45.30 13.63
CA PHE A 1051 -12.30 45.48 14.09
C PHE A 1051 -12.97 46.72 13.48
N ARG A 1052 -12.24 47.84 13.38
CA ARG A 1052 -12.77 49.12 12.90
C ARG A 1052 -13.08 49.12 11.41
N ASN A 1053 -12.18 48.61 10.57
CA ASN A 1053 -12.41 48.54 9.12
C ASN A 1053 -13.21 47.29 8.68
N SER A 1054 -13.79 46.58 9.65
CA SER A 1054 -14.76 45.50 9.46
C SER A 1054 -16.14 45.84 10.05
N ASP A 1055 -16.34 47.04 10.58
CA ASP A 1055 -17.56 47.46 11.29
C ASP A 1055 -18.00 46.46 12.41
N TYR A 1056 -17.02 45.83 13.07
CA TYR A 1056 -17.26 44.76 14.04
C TYR A 1056 -17.38 45.30 15.47
N THR A 1057 -18.43 44.89 16.19
CA THR A 1057 -18.65 45.19 17.61
C THR A 1057 -18.47 43.91 18.43
N TYR A 1058 -17.58 43.93 19.42
CA TYR A 1058 -17.33 42.75 20.26
C TYR A 1058 -18.60 42.35 21.06
N PRO A 1059 -18.93 41.04 21.15
CA PRO A 1059 -20.09 40.57 21.90
C PRO A 1059 -19.99 40.88 23.40
N SER A 1060 -21.10 41.30 24.02
CA SER A 1060 -21.24 41.31 25.49
C SER A 1060 -21.88 39.99 25.93
N ARG A 1061 -21.30 39.29 26.93
CA ARG A 1061 -21.91 38.06 27.47
C ARG A 1061 -23.25 38.41 28.17
N PRO A 1062 -24.40 37.88 27.72
CA PRO A 1062 -25.66 38.07 28.44
C PRO A 1062 -25.64 37.30 29.78
N ALA A 1063 -26.36 37.82 30.78
CA ALA A 1063 -26.55 37.11 32.05
C ALA A 1063 -27.39 35.84 31.82
N VAL A 1064 -27.00 34.73 32.45
CA VAL A 1064 -27.79 33.49 32.42
C VAL A 1064 -29.06 33.68 33.26
N GLU A 1065 -30.23 33.71 32.63
CA GLU A 1065 -31.51 33.98 33.30
C GLU A 1065 -32.19 32.70 33.86
N ASN A 1066 -31.97 31.54 33.23
CA ASN A 1066 -32.57 30.26 33.57
C ASN A 1066 -31.77 29.08 32.97
N TRP A 1067 -32.22 27.84 33.24
CA TRP A 1067 -31.56 26.61 32.80
C TRP A 1067 -32.35 25.87 31.70
N GLY A 1068 -33.08 26.62 30.88
CA GLY A 1068 -33.79 26.07 29.73
C GLY A 1068 -32.90 25.90 28.49
N SER A 1069 -33.44 25.25 27.48
CA SER A 1069 -32.79 25.00 26.19
C SER A 1069 -33.62 25.53 25.03
N ASP A 1070 -32.92 25.89 23.96
CA ASP A 1070 -33.51 26.34 22.71
C ASP A 1070 -33.71 25.12 21.79
N PHE A 1071 -34.94 24.92 21.34
CA PHE A 1071 -35.30 23.79 20.48
C PHE A 1071 -35.16 24.18 19.01
N LEU A 1072 -33.98 23.93 18.44
CA LEU A 1072 -33.61 24.37 17.08
C LEU A 1072 -34.05 23.38 15.97
N CYS A 1073 -34.81 22.33 16.31
CA CYS A 1073 -35.27 21.35 15.34
C CYS A 1073 -36.37 21.92 14.44
N THR A 1074 -36.33 21.58 13.15
CA THR A 1074 -37.38 21.94 12.17
C THR A 1074 -38.72 21.29 12.52
N ALA A 1075 -39.84 21.84 12.03
CA ALA A 1075 -41.17 21.30 12.30
C ALA A 1075 -41.31 19.84 11.83
N TRP A 1076 -41.62 18.94 12.76
CA TRP A 1076 -41.76 17.49 12.52
C TRP A 1076 -43.18 17.15 12.09
N ASN A 1077 -43.32 16.27 11.09
CA ASN A 1077 -44.59 15.62 10.82
C ASN A 1077 -44.79 14.50 11.85
N ALA A 1078 -45.99 14.43 12.44
CA ALA A 1078 -46.39 13.28 13.25
C ALA A 1078 -46.18 11.98 12.47
N SER A 1079 -45.93 10.87 13.18
CA SER A 1079 -45.88 9.53 12.58
C SER A 1079 -47.12 9.30 11.71
N ARG A 1080 -46.98 8.57 10.58
CA ARG A 1080 -48.11 8.27 9.68
C ARG A 1080 -49.23 7.48 10.37
N GLY A 1081 -48.90 6.85 11.49
CA GLY A 1081 -49.77 6.14 12.42
C GLY A 1081 -48.94 5.68 13.62
N VAL A 1082 -49.63 5.29 14.70
CA VAL A 1082 -48.97 4.78 15.91
C VAL A 1082 -48.14 3.52 15.55
N PRO A 1083 -46.82 3.49 15.83
CA PRO A 1083 -45.98 2.36 15.45
C PRO A 1083 -46.40 1.10 16.20
N ASN A 1084 -46.21 -0.06 15.57
CA ASN A 1084 -46.43 -1.37 16.19
C ASN A 1084 -45.14 -1.96 16.78
N SER A 1085 -43.98 -1.53 16.27
CA SER A 1085 -42.67 -1.93 16.74
C SER A 1085 -41.98 -0.78 17.49
N VAL A 1086 -41.34 -1.10 18.62
CA VAL A 1086 -40.53 -0.19 19.42
C VAL A 1086 -39.31 0.30 18.65
N HIS A 1087 -38.88 -0.45 17.64
CA HIS A 1087 -37.74 -0.12 16.77
C HIS A 1087 -38.06 1.01 15.77
N GLU A 1088 -39.35 1.34 15.61
CA GLU A 1088 -39.88 2.45 14.80
C GLU A 1088 -40.47 3.57 15.67
N LEU A 1089 -40.21 3.55 16.98
CA LEU A 1089 -40.77 4.52 17.93
C LEU A 1089 -40.16 5.90 17.75
N GLN A 1090 -40.98 6.90 17.45
CA GLN A 1090 -40.56 8.31 17.35
C GLN A 1090 -40.88 9.06 18.65
N PRO A 1091 -40.18 10.17 18.95
CA PRO A 1091 -40.46 10.97 20.15
C PRO A 1091 -41.92 11.43 20.30
N GLY A 1092 -42.61 11.69 19.19
CA GLY A 1092 -44.01 12.10 19.18
C GLY A 1092 -45.02 10.99 19.49
N ASP A 1093 -44.62 9.71 19.36
CA ASP A 1093 -45.49 8.56 19.63
C ASP A 1093 -45.61 8.26 21.14
N ILE A 1094 -44.66 8.74 21.94
CA ILE A 1094 -44.63 8.54 23.39
C ILE A 1094 -45.81 9.26 24.02
N LYS A 1095 -46.61 8.52 24.78
CA LYS A 1095 -47.81 9.04 25.45
C LYS A 1095 -47.64 9.16 26.96
N VAL A 1096 -46.80 8.31 27.55
CA VAL A 1096 -46.61 8.23 29.00
C VAL A 1096 -45.12 8.24 29.31
N VAL A 1097 -44.71 9.06 30.26
CA VAL A 1097 -43.37 9.03 30.86
C VAL A 1097 -43.45 8.52 32.29
N ALA A 1098 -42.47 7.71 32.69
CA ALA A 1098 -42.38 7.11 34.01
C ALA A 1098 -40.92 6.99 34.45
N ALA A 1099 -40.69 6.98 35.77
CA ALA A 1099 -39.34 6.86 36.30
C ALA A 1099 -39.29 6.07 37.61
N LEU A 1100 -38.24 5.27 37.76
CA LEU A 1100 -37.87 4.56 38.97
C LEU A 1100 -36.40 4.87 39.30
N GLY A 1101 -36.07 4.90 40.59
CA GLY A 1101 -34.72 5.24 41.02
C GLY A 1101 -34.61 5.75 42.45
N ASP A 1102 -33.64 6.63 42.65
CA ASP A 1102 -33.24 7.16 43.95
C ASP A 1102 -33.48 8.68 44.10
N SER A 1103 -32.75 9.33 45.01
CA SER A 1103 -32.86 10.76 45.30
C SER A 1103 -32.52 11.67 44.11
N LEU A 1104 -31.68 11.23 43.16
CA LEU A 1104 -31.40 11.99 41.94
C LEU A 1104 -32.61 11.98 40.99
N THR A 1105 -33.36 10.89 40.94
CA THR A 1105 -34.62 10.82 40.18
C THR A 1105 -35.74 11.63 40.84
N LEU A 1106 -35.65 11.89 42.16
CA LEU A 1106 -36.53 12.81 42.89
C LEU A 1106 -36.12 14.29 42.81
N ALA A 1107 -34.95 14.59 42.23
CA ALA A 1107 -34.35 15.93 42.22
C ALA A 1107 -34.20 16.54 43.62
N MET A 1108 -33.68 15.74 44.55
CA MET A 1108 -33.34 16.19 45.90
C MET A 1108 -32.28 17.28 45.85
N GLY A 1109 -32.57 18.46 46.43
CA GLY A 1109 -31.61 19.56 46.48
C GLY A 1109 -31.41 20.35 45.17
N ALA A 1110 -32.23 20.12 44.13
CA ALA A 1110 -32.06 20.82 42.84
C ALA A 1110 -32.09 22.35 42.97
N ARG A 1111 -32.86 22.91 43.90
CA ARG A 1111 -32.76 24.32 44.28
C ARG A 1111 -32.19 24.46 45.68
N PRO A 1112 -31.42 25.53 45.94
CA PRO A 1112 -30.94 25.83 47.27
C PRO A 1112 -32.12 25.98 48.23
N SER A 1113 -31.98 25.37 49.41
CA SER A 1113 -32.87 25.51 50.55
C SER A 1113 -32.07 26.04 51.73
N ASN A 1114 -32.72 26.62 52.74
CA ASN A 1114 -31.98 27.02 53.94
C ASN A 1114 -31.43 25.76 54.61
N SER A 1115 -30.20 25.82 55.13
CA SER A 1115 -29.52 24.66 55.75
C SER A 1115 -30.26 24.06 56.97
N SER A 1116 -31.26 24.75 57.52
CA SER A 1116 -32.14 24.26 58.60
C SER A 1116 -33.34 23.46 58.11
N ASP A 1117 -33.68 23.52 56.82
CA ASP A 1117 -34.84 22.85 56.26
C ASP A 1117 -34.50 21.41 55.87
N PRO A 1118 -35.42 20.45 56.06
CA PRO A 1118 -35.22 19.10 55.55
C PRO A 1118 -35.06 19.14 54.01
N PRO A 1119 -34.24 18.24 53.43
CA PRO A 1119 -34.00 18.23 51.99
C PRO A 1119 -35.30 18.19 51.19
N MET A 1120 -35.48 19.16 50.30
CA MET A 1120 -36.68 19.28 49.49
C MET A 1120 -36.55 18.48 48.19
N PHE A 1121 -37.61 17.73 47.85
CA PHE A 1121 -37.68 16.95 46.60
C PHE A 1121 -38.33 17.79 45.50
N TRP A 1122 -37.53 18.37 44.61
CA TRP A 1122 -38.01 19.20 43.51
C TRP A 1122 -38.47 18.36 42.32
N ARG A 1123 -39.45 17.48 42.55
CA ARG A 1123 -39.89 16.46 41.57
C ARG A 1123 -40.19 17.05 40.19
N GLY A 1124 -40.79 18.23 40.13
CA GLY A 1124 -41.07 18.95 38.88
C GLY A 1124 -39.84 19.39 38.06
N LEU A 1125 -38.65 19.40 38.67
CA LEU A 1125 -37.36 19.73 38.05
C LEU A 1125 -36.49 18.48 37.79
N SER A 1126 -37.02 17.28 38.03
CA SER A 1126 -36.28 16.04 37.77
C SER A 1126 -35.89 15.91 36.30
N TRP A 1127 -34.61 15.66 36.07
CA TRP A 1127 -34.02 15.51 34.73
C TRP A 1127 -34.75 14.47 33.86
N SER A 1128 -35.21 13.37 34.45
CA SER A 1128 -35.85 12.26 33.73
C SER A 1128 -37.38 12.33 33.68
N ILE A 1129 -38.03 13.03 34.62
CA ILE A 1129 -39.51 13.03 34.72
C ILE A 1129 -40.17 14.31 35.24
N GLY A 1130 -39.41 15.37 35.50
CA GLY A 1130 -39.96 16.67 35.90
C GLY A 1130 -40.65 17.39 34.74
N GLY A 1131 -41.81 18.00 34.96
CA GLY A 1131 -42.56 18.73 33.95
C GLY A 1131 -42.93 20.16 34.33
N ASP A 1132 -42.23 20.77 35.29
CA ASP A 1132 -42.44 22.17 35.66
C ASP A 1132 -41.96 23.11 34.53
N GLY A 1133 -42.74 24.16 34.29
CA GLY A 1133 -42.46 25.17 33.26
C GLY A 1133 -42.42 24.63 31.82
N ALA A 1134 -41.69 25.35 30.97
CA ALA A 1134 -41.46 24.99 29.56
C ALA A 1134 -39.98 24.69 29.32
N LEU A 1135 -39.66 24.07 28.18
CA LEU A 1135 -38.28 23.75 27.77
C LEU A 1135 -37.38 25.00 27.76
N GLU A 1136 -37.93 26.14 27.35
CA GLU A 1136 -37.25 27.42 27.27
C GLU A 1136 -36.75 27.93 28.64
N THR A 1137 -37.29 27.41 29.74
CA THR A 1137 -36.98 27.80 31.13
C THR A 1137 -36.37 26.67 31.96
N HIS A 1138 -36.80 25.43 31.75
CA HIS A 1138 -36.39 24.25 32.51
C HIS A 1138 -36.22 23.06 31.57
N THR A 1139 -34.98 22.60 31.39
CA THR A 1139 -34.71 21.43 30.56
C THR A 1139 -34.88 20.15 31.36
N THR A 1140 -35.88 19.37 30.99
CA THR A 1140 -36.15 18.04 31.52
C THR A 1140 -36.61 17.15 30.36
N LEU A 1141 -36.46 15.83 30.49
CA LEU A 1141 -36.91 14.91 29.44
C LEU A 1141 -38.39 15.12 29.05
N PRO A 1142 -39.36 15.29 29.99
CA PRO A 1142 -40.74 15.61 29.62
C PRO A 1142 -40.89 16.95 28.91
N ASN A 1143 -40.16 18.00 29.29
CA ASN A 1143 -40.25 19.30 28.62
C ASN A 1143 -39.69 19.26 27.18
N ILE A 1144 -38.69 18.40 26.92
CA ILE A 1144 -38.22 18.11 25.56
C ILE A 1144 -39.31 17.35 24.79
N LEU A 1145 -39.88 16.28 25.35
CA LEU A 1145 -40.93 15.48 24.71
C LEU A 1145 -42.21 16.29 24.42
N LYS A 1146 -42.57 17.26 25.27
CA LYS A 1146 -43.70 18.18 25.02
C LYS A 1146 -43.57 18.97 23.73
N LYS A 1147 -42.36 19.14 23.17
CA LYS A 1147 -42.17 19.75 21.84
C LYS A 1147 -42.65 18.86 20.70
N PHE A 1148 -42.69 17.55 20.91
CA PHE A 1148 -43.19 16.57 19.95
C PHE A 1148 -44.63 16.15 20.24
N ASN A 1149 -44.96 15.92 21.51
CA ASN A 1149 -46.30 15.57 21.97
C ASN A 1149 -46.65 16.37 23.24
N PRO A 1150 -47.40 17.49 23.13
CA PRO A 1150 -47.81 18.29 24.29
C PRO A 1150 -48.74 17.55 25.28
N SER A 1151 -49.31 16.41 24.87
CA SER A 1151 -50.31 15.65 25.64
C SER A 1151 -49.72 14.43 26.37
N ILE A 1152 -48.41 14.42 26.62
CA ILE A 1152 -47.77 13.36 27.43
C ILE A 1152 -48.30 13.37 28.87
N LEU A 1153 -48.38 12.18 29.46
CA LEU A 1153 -48.88 11.94 30.81
C LEU A 1153 -47.77 11.39 31.71
N GLY A 1154 -47.96 11.46 33.03
CA GLY A 1154 -47.12 10.80 34.03
C GLY A 1154 -45.93 11.61 34.58
N PHE A 1155 -45.63 12.78 34.02
CA PHE A 1155 -44.57 13.64 34.55
C PHE A 1155 -44.89 14.18 35.94
N SER A 1156 -43.86 14.41 36.75
CA SER A 1156 -43.98 15.02 38.07
C SER A 1156 -44.08 16.55 37.97
N THR A 1157 -44.73 17.19 38.94
CA THR A 1157 -44.74 18.66 39.10
C THR A 1157 -44.46 19.04 40.56
N GLY A 1158 -43.99 20.26 40.80
CA GLY A 1158 -43.81 20.80 42.14
C GLY A 1158 -42.97 19.92 43.09
N THR A 1159 -43.28 20.01 44.39
CA THR A 1159 -42.48 19.37 45.47
C THR A 1159 -43.30 18.43 46.38
N LEU A 1160 -44.62 18.38 46.21
CA LEU A 1160 -45.50 17.60 47.08
C LEU A 1160 -45.52 16.12 46.66
N GLU A 1161 -45.87 15.25 47.60
CA GLU A 1161 -46.00 13.82 47.33
C GLU A 1161 -47.13 13.54 46.32
N GLY A 1162 -48.27 14.23 46.45
CA GLY A 1162 -49.40 14.11 45.53
C GLY A 1162 -49.15 14.60 44.10
N THR A 1163 -48.00 15.22 43.82
CA THR A 1163 -47.61 15.71 42.49
C THR A 1163 -46.50 14.88 41.84
N MET A 1164 -46.27 13.66 42.34
CA MET A 1164 -45.24 12.75 41.81
C MET A 1164 -45.54 12.18 40.42
N GLY A 1165 -46.80 12.15 39.98
CA GLY A 1165 -47.15 11.48 38.73
C GLY A 1165 -46.77 9.99 38.77
N LEU A 1166 -46.02 9.54 37.76
CA LEU A 1166 -45.46 8.18 37.64
C LEU A 1166 -43.96 8.11 38.01
N ASN A 1167 -43.51 9.03 38.87
CA ASN A 1167 -42.21 8.94 39.52
C ASN A 1167 -42.34 8.13 40.82
N VAL A 1168 -41.88 6.89 40.79
CA VAL A 1168 -41.90 5.95 41.94
C VAL A 1168 -40.56 5.87 42.67
N ALA A 1169 -39.63 6.79 42.36
CA ALA A 1169 -38.32 6.83 43.00
C ALA A 1169 -38.42 7.10 44.51
N VAL A 1170 -37.47 6.54 45.27
CA VAL A 1170 -37.43 6.61 46.74
C VAL A 1170 -36.05 7.08 47.18
N GLN A 1171 -36.00 8.02 48.13
CA GLN A 1171 -34.74 8.49 48.69
C GLN A 1171 -33.97 7.31 49.32
N GLY A 1172 -32.68 7.20 49.01
CA GLY A 1172 -31.81 6.14 49.55
C GLY A 1172 -32.05 4.75 48.94
N ALA A 1173 -32.87 4.64 47.89
CA ALA A 1173 -33.10 3.38 47.20
C ALA A 1173 -31.79 2.81 46.63
N ARG A 1174 -31.68 1.49 46.70
CA ARG A 1174 -30.61 0.67 46.10
C ARG A 1174 -31.23 -0.26 45.05
N ALA A 1175 -30.40 -1.01 44.33
CA ALA A 1175 -30.89 -1.93 43.30
C ALA A 1175 -31.94 -2.92 43.82
N GLN A 1176 -31.78 -3.41 45.06
CA GLN A 1176 -32.74 -4.30 45.75
C GLN A 1176 -34.18 -3.78 45.84
N ASP A 1177 -34.38 -2.45 45.77
CA ASP A 1177 -35.69 -1.82 45.90
C ASP A 1177 -36.40 -1.67 44.54
N MET A 1178 -35.68 -1.84 43.43
CA MET A 1178 -36.20 -1.65 42.07
C MET A 1178 -37.35 -2.59 41.71
N PRO A 1179 -37.36 -3.89 42.08
CA PRO A 1179 -38.52 -4.75 41.81
C PRO A 1179 -39.80 -4.29 42.51
N ALA A 1180 -39.70 -3.67 43.68
CA ALA A 1180 -40.86 -3.11 44.37
C ALA A 1180 -41.37 -1.85 43.67
N GLN A 1181 -40.46 -0.94 43.26
CA GLN A 1181 -40.80 0.24 42.48
C GLN A 1181 -41.43 -0.12 41.12
N ALA A 1182 -40.92 -1.14 40.43
CA ALA A 1182 -41.50 -1.61 39.17
C ALA A 1182 -42.95 -2.09 39.33
N ARG A 1183 -43.27 -2.83 40.40
CA ARG A 1183 -44.64 -3.27 40.68
C ARG A 1183 -45.57 -2.11 41.05
N ASP A 1184 -45.10 -1.17 41.87
CA ASP A 1184 -45.85 0.05 42.20
C ASP A 1184 -46.14 0.88 40.94
N LEU A 1185 -45.16 1.02 40.05
CA LEU A 1185 -45.33 1.71 38.78
C LEU A 1185 -46.41 1.07 37.90
N VAL A 1186 -46.35 -0.26 37.74
CA VAL A 1186 -47.36 -1.03 37.00
C VAL A 1186 -48.75 -0.83 37.60
N GLU A 1187 -48.88 -0.92 38.92
CA GLU A 1187 -50.15 -0.73 39.62
C GLU A 1187 -50.72 0.69 39.43
N ARG A 1188 -49.88 1.72 39.49
CA ARG A 1188 -50.27 3.12 39.24
C ARG A 1188 -50.73 3.33 37.80
N MET A 1189 -50.06 2.73 36.82
CA MET A 1189 -50.48 2.79 35.43
C MET A 1189 -51.81 2.05 35.22
N ARG A 1190 -51.98 0.86 35.82
CA ARG A 1190 -53.25 0.08 35.77
C ARG A 1190 -54.43 0.86 36.38
N ASN A 1191 -54.19 1.60 37.45
CA ASN A 1191 -55.21 2.37 38.16
C ASN A 1191 -55.48 3.75 37.55
N SER A 1192 -54.71 4.18 36.55
CA SER A 1192 -54.90 5.47 35.89
C SER A 1192 -55.98 5.39 34.81
N PRO A 1193 -57.05 6.20 34.88
CA PRO A 1193 -58.10 6.21 33.84
C PRO A 1193 -57.65 6.86 32.53
N GLU A 1194 -56.51 7.57 32.52
CA GLU A 1194 -56.00 8.31 31.37
C GLU A 1194 -55.00 7.50 30.52
N ILE A 1195 -54.57 6.34 31.01
CA ILE A 1195 -53.53 5.51 30.38
C ILE A 1195 -54.17 4.23 29.85
N ASP A 1196 -54.13 4.03 28.53
CA ASP A 1196 -54.45 2.74 27.92
C ASP A 1196 -53.18 1.89 27.88
N LEU A 1197 -53.04 1.00 28.86
CA LEU A 1197 -51.84 0.15 29.02
C LEU A 1197 -51.46 -0.59 27.73
N GLU A 1198 -52.44 -1.06 26.96
CA GLU A 1198 -52.24 -1.87 25.76
C GLU A 1198 -51.88 -1.04 24.52
N LYS A 1199 -52.32 0.22 24.46
CA LYS A 1199 -52.17 1.06 23.25
C LYS A 1199 -51.18 2.20 23.39
N ASP A 1200 -50.99 2.74 24.58
CA ASP A 1200 -50.12 3.89 24.80
C ASP A 1200 -48.66 3.46 24.82
N TRP A 1201 -47.78 4.22 24.16
CA TRP A 1201 -46.33 4.01 24.26
C TRP A 1201 -45.79 4.64 25.55
N LYS A 1202 -45.11 3.84 26.37
CA LYS A 1202 -44.47 4.25 27.63
C LYS A 1202 -42.98 4.44 27.42
N LEU A 1203 -42.43 5.55 27.93
CA LEU A 1203 -41.00 5.75 28.11
C LEU A 1203 -40.69 5.70 29.62
N VAL A 1204 -39.97 4.67 30.04
CA VAL A 1204 -39.60 4.45 31.43
C VAL A 1204 -38.11 4.73 31.62
N THR A 1205 -37.72 5.52 32.61
CA THR A 1205 -36.31 5.75 32.95
C THR A 1205 -35.97 5.13 34.30
N LEU A 1206 -34.98 4.24 34.31
CA LEU A 1206 -34.43 3.60 35.50
C LEU A 1206 -33.03 4.16 35.76
N PHE A 1207 -32.84 4.75 36.94
CA PHE A 1207 -31.51 5.19 37.40
C PHE A 1207 -31.35 4.95 38.90
N VAL A 1208 -30.41 4.08 39.26
CA VAL A 1208 -30.05 3.73 40.64
C VAL A 1208 -28.60 3.26 40.66
N GLY A 1209 -27.95 3.28 41.82
CA GLY A 1209 -26.63 2.67 42.02
C GLY A 1209 -25.67 3.49 42.87
N GLY A 1210 -25.90 4.81 43.01
CA GLY A 1210 -25.05 5.65 43.86
C GLY A 1210 -25.04 5.17 45.31
N ASN A 1211 -26.21 4.83 45.85
CA ASN A 1211 -26.35 4.27 47.20
C ASN A 1211 -25.75 2.86 47.33
N ASP A 1212 -25.78 2.04 46.26
CA ASP A 1212 -25.16 0.72 46.23
C ASP A 1212 -23.63 0.82 46.32
N LEU A 1213 -23.02 1.76 45.59
CA LEU A 1213 -21.59 2.05 45.67
C LEU A 1213 -21.19 2.63 47.03
N CYS A 1214 -21.99 3.55 47.58
CA CYS A 1214 -21.78 4.05 48.93
C CYS A 1214 -21.87 2.92 49.97
N HIS A 1215 -22.82 2.00 49.83
CA HIS A 1215 -22.95 0.83 50.70
C HIS A 1215 -21.75 -0.12 50.57
N PHE A 1216 -21.22 -0.33 49.36
CA PHE A 1216 -19.99 -1.09 49.15
C PHE A 1216 -18.81 -0.49 49.94
N CYS A 1217 -18.65 0.83 49.97
CA CYS A 1217 -17.59 1.46 50.75
C CYS A 1217 -17.75 1.32 52.28
N GLU A 1218 -18.97 1.07 52.77
CA GLU A 1218 -19.24 0.76 54.17
C GLU A 1218 -19.08 -0.72 54.51
N ASN A 1219 -19.49 -1.60 53.59
CA ASN A 1219 -19.47 -3.05 53.75
C ASN A 1219 -19.07 -3.76 52.44
N PRO A 1220 -17.76 -3.83 52.12
CA PRO A 1220 -17.28 -4.42 50.87
C PRO A 1220 -17.65 -5.91 50.70
N GLU A 1221 -17.80 -6.64 51.80
CA GLU A 1221 -18.13 -8.09 51.78
C GLU A 1221 -19.61 -8.36 51.48
N GLY A 1222 -20.50 -7.37 51.68
CA GLY A 1222 -21.96 -7.53 51.57
C GLY A 1222 -22.58 -7.10 50.25
N SER A 1223 -21.78 -6.61 49.30
CA SER A 1223 -22.28 -6.05 48.03
C SER A 1223 -21.64 -6.78 46.85
N SER A 1224 -22.40 -7.62 46.14
CA SER A 1224 -21.92 -8.27 44.93
C SER A 1224 -22.46 -7.61 43.65
N GLU A 1225 -21.62 -7.52 42.61
CA GLU A 1225 -22.03 -7.13 41.24
C GLU A 1225 -23.22 -7.97 40.76
N GLY A 1226 -23.20 -9.27 41.05
CA GLY A 1226 -24.25 -10.20 40.67
C GLY A 1226 -25.61 -9.86 41.27
N GLU A 1227 -25.68 -9.52 42.56
CA GLU A 1227 -26.93 -9.12 43.21
C GLU A 1227 -27.45 -7.79 42.67
N TYR A 1228 -26.58 -6.81 42.43
CA TYR A 1228 -26.97 -5.54 41.81
C TYR A 1228 -27.67 -5.78 40.47
N VAL A 1229 -26.99 -6.50 39.55
CA VAL A 1229 -27.54 -6.79 38.22
C VAL A 1229 -28.82 -7.64 38.32
N GLN A 1230 -28.86 -8.61 39.24
CA GLN A 1230 -30.03 -9.47 39.45
C GLN A 1230 -31.27 -8.68 39.89
N HIS A 1231 -31.14 -7.71 40.79
CA HIS A 1231 -32.29 -6.92 41.22
C HIS A 1231 -32.79 -5.98 40.11
N ILE A 1232 -31.88 -5.43 39.30
CA ILE A 1232 -32.28 -4.66 38.11
C ILE A 1232 -33.00 -5.56 37.10
N GLN A 1233 -32.47 -6.77 36.86
CA GLN A 1233 -33.12 -7.77 36.02
C GLN A 1233 -34.54 -8.10 36.51
N GLN A 1234 -34.73 -8.34 37.81
CA GLN A 1234 -36.06 -8.59 38.38
C GLN A 1234 -37.03 -7.42 38.17
N ALA A 1235 -36.55 -6.18 38.23
CA ALA A 1235 -37.38 -5.00 37.93
C ALA A 1235 -37.75 -4.93 36.45
N LEU A 1236 -36.78 -5.18 35.56
CA LEU A 1236 -37.01 -5.24 34.11
C LEU A 1236 -37.95 -6.40 33.73
N ASP A 1237 -37.87 -7.54 34.42
CA ASP A 1237 -38.76 -8.69 34.22
C ASP A 1237 -40.21 -8.32 34.54
N VAL A 1238 -40.45 -7.61 35.65
CA VAL A 1238 -41.80 -7.10 35.98
C VAL A 1238 -42.31 -6.16 34.89
N LEU A 1239 -41.48 -5.21 34.43
CA LEU A 1239 -41.89 -4.28 33.37
C LEU A 1239 -42.14 -5.04 32.04
N TYR A 1240 -41.29 -6.00 31.71
CA TYR A 1240 -41.39 -6.81 30.50
C TYR A 1240 -42.63 -7.73 30.52
N GLU A 1241 -43.01 -8.29 31.65
CA GLU A 1241 -44.19 -9.15 31.76
C GLU A 1241 -45.50 -8.35 31.75
N GLU A 1242 -45.51 -7.17 32.38
CA GLU A 1242 -46.74 -6.45 32.71
C GLU A 1242 -47.04 -5.26 31.79
N LEU A 1243 -46.04 -4.69 31.10
CA LEU A 1243 -46.21 -3.49 30.26
C LEU A 1243 -45.92 -3.78 28.78
N PRO A 1244 -46.95 -3.84 27.91
CA PRO A 1244 -46.74 -3.78 26.46
C PRO A 1244 -46.25 -2.41 26.02
N ARG A 1245 -45.91 -2.21 24.74
CA ARG A 1245 -45.55 -0.89 24.15
C ARG A 1245 -44.67 -0.01 25.06
N THR A 1246 -43.49 -0.49 25.43
CA THR A 1246 -42.61 0.17 26.41
C THR A 1246 -41.17 0.25 25.95
N PHE A 1247 -40.59 1.46 26.01
CA PHE A 1247 -39.16 1.70 25.87
C PHE A 1247 -38.58 2.01 27.26
N VAL A 1248 -37.55 1.29 27.66
CA VAL A 1248 -36.89 1.47 28.96
C VAL A 1248 -35.47 2.01 28.78
N ASN A 1249 -35.21 3.21 29.30
CA ASN A 1249 -33.86 3.73 29.52
C ASN A 1249 -33.30 3.15 30.81
N VAL A 1250 -32.16 2.49 30.75
CA VAL A 1250 -31.37 2.11 31.92
C VAL A 1250 -30.11 2.96 31.92
N VAL A 1251 -30.05 3.95 32.81
CA VAL A 1251 -28.89 4.85 32.87
C VAL A 1251 -27.80 4.21 33.73
N GLU A 1252 -26.58 4.16 33.21
CA GLU A 1252 -25.45 3.61 33.96
C GLU A 1252 -25.17 4.44 35.21
N VAL A 1253 -24.79 3.76 36.30
CA VAL A 1253 -24.41 4.42 37.56
C VAL A 1253 -23.22 5.34 37.32
N MET A 1254 -23.29 6.56 37.88
CA MET A 1254 -22.22 7.57 37.80
C MET A 1254 -20.92 7.08 38.42
N GLU A 1255 -19.79 7.31 37.74
CA GLU A 1255 -18.46 7.04 38.29
C GLU A 1255 -18.16 7.96 39.49
N LEU A 1256 -18.29 7.43 40.72
CA LEU A 1256 -18.11 8.23 41.94
C LEU A 1256 -16.69 8.79 42.10
N ALA A 1257 -15.68 8.11 41.56
CA ALA A 1257 -14.30 8.55 41.64
C ALA A 1257 -14.04 9.87 40.91
N GLY A 1258 -14.80 10.14 39.83
CA GLY A 1258 -14.75 11.39 39.08
C GLY A 1258 -15.13 12.59 39.93
N LEU A 1259 -16.10 12.44 40.85
CA LEU A 1259 -16.54 13.52 41.75
C LEU A 1259 -15.51 13.88 42.84
N HIS A 1260 -14.56 13.00 43.14
CA HIS A 1260 -13.60 13.18 44.23
C HIS A 1260 -12.32 13.95 43.81
N GLN A 1261 -12.27 14.59 42.63
CA GLN A 1261 -11.03 15.20 42.10
C GLN A 1261 -10.70 16.61 42.59
N ASP A 1262 -11.52 17.20 43.47
CA ASP A 1262 -11.21 18.49 44.08
C ASP A 1262 -10.17 18.31 45.21
N GLN A 1263 -8.88 18.21 44.88
CA GLN A 1263 -7.82 18.31 45.89
C GLN A 1263 -7.81 19.73 46.48
N GLY A 1264 -8.63 19.96 47.51
CA GLY A 1264 -8.55 21.15 48.37
C GLY A 1264 -9.69 22.16 48.27
N GLY A 1265 -10.70 21.98 47.41
CA GLY A 1265 -11.85 22.87 47.37
C GLY A 1265 -13.04 22.44 48.25
N ARG A 1266 -14.13 23.21 48.12
CA ARG A 1266 -15.31 23.16 49.01
C ARG A 1266 -15.98 21.78 49.04
N CYS A 1267 -15.99 21.05 47.91
CA CYS A 1267 -16.67 19.76 47.84
C CYS A 1267 -15.89 18.61 48.46
N ALA A 1268 -14.55 18.58 48.38
CA ALA A 1268 -13.80 17.55 49.09
C ALA A 1268 -14.01 17.62 50.62
N THR A 1269 -14.14 18.85 51.15
CA THR A 1269 -14.45 19.05 52.57
C THR A 1269 -15.90 18.64 52.90
N LEU A 1270 -16.87 19.01 52.06
CA LEU A 1270 -18.29 18.69 52.27
C LEU A 1270 -18.57 17.19 52.12
N LEU A 1271 -18.07 16.56 51.05
CA LEU A 1271 -18.24 15.12 50.79
C LEU A 1271 -17.55 14.25 51.85
N ALA A 1272 -16.41 14.70 52.38
CA ALA A 1272 -15.74 14.01 53.50
C ALA A 1272 -16.48 14.20 54.85
N ALA A 1273 -17.16 15.34 55.04
CA ALA A 1273 -17.88 15.67 56.28
C ALA A 1273 -19.29 15.04 56.36
N GLN A 1274 -19.92 14.74 55.23
CA GLN A 1274 -21.28 14.21 55.18
C GLN A 1274 -21.33 12.69 55.40
N SER A 1275 -22.16 12.26 56.35
CA SER A 1275 -22.28 10.88 56.83
C SER A 1275 -22.91 9.88 55.85
N HIS A 1276 -23.24 10.26 54.61
CA HIS A 1276 -24.09 9.45 53.73
C HIS A 1276 -23.34 8.57 52.73
N CYS A 1277 -22.07 8.84 52.42
CA CYS A 1277 -21.27 8.01 51.52
C CYS A 1277 -19.80 7.95 51.96
N THR A 1278 -19.37 6.83 52.54
CA THR A 1278 -18.01 6.68 53.07
C THR A 1278 -16.92 6.64 51.99
N CYS A 1279 -17.29 6.42 50.72
CA CYS A 1279 -16.37 6.40 49.59
C CYS A 1279 -15.50 7.64 49.45
N PHE A 1280 -16.02 8.83 49.80
CA PHE A 1280 -15.32 10.11 49.61
C PHE A 1280 -14.29 10.42 50.71
N LYS A 1281 -14.03 9.48 51.64
CA LYS A 1281 -12.96 9.60 52.64
C LYS A 1281 -11.59 9.18 52.09
N TYR A 1282 -11.58 8.40 51.00
CA TYR A 1282 -10.38 7.77 50.45
C TYR A 1282 -9.69 8.69 49.43
N SER A 1283 -8.37 8.89 49.52
CA SER A 1283 -7.63 9.70 48.54
C SER A 1283 -7.69 9.10 47.14
N GLN A 1284 -7.54 9.92 46.09
CA GLN A 1284 -7.51 9.46 44.68
C GLN A 1284 -6.53 8.30 44.41
N SER A 1285 -5.39 8.29 45.12
CA SER A 1285 -4.32 7.29 44.99
C SER A 1285 -4.46 6.07 45.91
N SER A 1286 -5.51 6.00 46.72
CA SER A 1286 -5.73 4.91 47.67
C SER A 1286 -6.11 3.60 46.96
N VAL A 1287 -5.82 2.46 47.59
CA VAL A 1287 -6.23 1.13 47.09
C VAL A 1287 -7.75 1.03 47.07
N GLU A 1288 -8.40 1.66 48.05
CA GLU A 1288 -9.84 1.73 48.22
C GLU A 1288 -10.51 2.48 47.06
N MET A 1289 -9.92 3.58 46.58
CA MET A 1289 -10.42 4.29 45.39
C MET A 1289 -10.25 3.46 44.10
N GLN A 1290 -9.17 2.69 43.98
CA GLN A 1290 -8.98 1.79 42.83
C GLN A 1290 -10.00 0.65 42.83
N GLU A 1291 -10.27 0.05 43.98
CA GLU A 1291 -11.33 -0.96 44.11
C GLU A 1291 -12.71 -0.35 43.87
N LEU A 1292 -12.99 0.88 44.32
CA LEU A 1292 -14.24 1.58 44.00
C LEU A 1292 -14.42 1.76 42.49
N LYS A 1293 -13.41 2.26 41.77
CA LYS A 1293 -13.47 2.40 40.30
C LYS A 1293 -13.77 1.07 39.61
N LYS A 1294 -13.13 -0.01 40.07
CA LYS A 1294 -13.33 -1.36 39.55
C LYS A 1294 -14.74 -1.88 39.81
N VAL A 1295 -15.26 -1.70 41.03
CA VAL A 1295 -16.64 -2.09 41.36
C VAL A 1295 -17.64 -1.27 40.56
N ASN A 1296 -17.45 0.04 40.45
CA ASN A 1296 -18.27 0.93 39.63
C ASN A 1296 -18.31 0.45 38.17
N TRP A 1297 -17.15 0.17 37.59
CA TRP A 1297 -17.04 -0.36 36.23
C TRP A 1297 -17.75 -1.70 36.07
N ASN A 1298 -17.63 -2.59 37.06
CA ASN A 1298 -18.32 -3.87 37.06
C ASN A 1298 -19.85 -3.70 37.06
N LEU A 1299 -20.41 -2.80 37.88
CA LEU A 1299 -21.85 -2.49 37.87
C LEU A 1299 -22.33 -1.97 36.51
N GLN A 1300 -21.58 -1.02 35.94
CA GLN A 1300 -21.87 -0.45 34.61
C GLN A 1300 -21.84 -1.56 33.53
N SER A 1301 -20.76 -2.33 33.47
CA SER A 1301 -20.59 -3.40 32.49
C SER A 1301 -21.63 -4.53 32.62
N GLY A 1302 -22.07 -4.81 33.86
CA GLY A 1302 -23.13 -5.75 34.16
C GLY A 1302 -24.48 -5.30 33.58
N LEU A 1303 -24.81 -4.00 33.71
CA LEU A 1303 -26.00 -3.41 33.07
C LEU A 1303 -25.92 -3.44 31.55
N SER A 1304 -24.78 -3.05 30.97
CA SER A 1304 -24.61 -3.11 29.52
C SER A 1304 -24.86 -4.54 29.02
N ARG A 1305 -24.27 -5.56 29.67
CA ARG A 1305 -24.47 -6.98 29.34
C ARG A 1305 -25.93 -7.43 29.46
N LEU A 1306 -26.64 -6.98 30.50
CA LEU A 1306 -28.06 -7.30 30.71
C LEU A 1306 -28.93 -6.78 29.55
N SER A 1307 -28.62 -5.60 28.99
CA SER A 1307 -29.37 -5.06 27.86
C SER A 1307 -29.22 -5.87 26.56
N TYR A 1308 -28.08 -6.54 26.37
CA TYR A 1308 -27.87 -7.48 25.26
C TYR A 1308 -28.51 -8.86 25.49
N SER A 1309 -29.17 -9.09 26.63
CA SER A 1309 -29.84 -10.36 26.90
C SER A 1309 -30.94 -10.62 25.89
N HIS A 1310 -30.96 -11.83 25.31
CA HIS A 1310 -31.95 -12.24 24.31
C HIS A 1310 -33.39 -12.12 24.82
N GLN A 1311 -33.62 -12.17 26.14
CA GLN A 1311 -34.95 -12.10 26.74
C GLN A 1311 -35.72 -10.82 26.34
N TYR A 1312 -35.07 -9.65 26.39
CA TYR A 1312 -35.72 -8.36 26.14
C TYR A 1312 -35.79 -7.97 24.65
N VAL A 1313 -35.32 -8.84 23.75
CA VAL A 1313 -35.29 -8.61 22.30
C VAL A 1313 -36.40 -9.40 21.58
N GLN A 1314 -37.11 -10.29 22.28
CA GLN A 1314 -38.12 -11.17 21.68
C GLN A 1314 -39.44 -10.46 21.32
N ARG A 1315 -39.72 -9.31 21.94
CA ARG A 1315 -40.98 -8.57 21.76
C ARG A 1315 -40.77 -7.38 20.83
N GLU A 1316 -41.60 -7.28 19.80
CA GLU A 1316 -41.62 -6.11 18.92
C GLU A 1316 -42.03 -4.83 19.66
N ASP A 1317 -42.79 -4.93 20.75
CA ASP A 1317 -43.35 -3.78 21.46
C ASP A 1317 -42.57 -3.41 22.74
N PHE A 1318 -41.41 -4.01 23.00
CA PHE A 1318 -40.63 -3.76 24.21
C PHE A 1318 -39.13 -3.67 23.91
N ALA A 1319 -38.44 -2.67 24.46
CA ALA A 1319 -36.97 -2.58 24.38
C ALA A 1319 -36.37 -2.01 25.66
N VAL A 1320 -35.19 -2.54 26.03
CA VAL A 1320 -34.32 -2.00 27.09
C VAL A 1320 -33.06 -1.47 26.44
N VAL A 1321 -32.72 -0.21 26.71
CA VAL A 1321 -31.53 0.45 26.13
C VAL A 1321 -30.73 1.13 27.24
N VAL A 1322 -29.46 0.78 27.31
CA VAL A 1322 -28.52 1.39 28.27
C VAL A 1322 -28.04 2.74 27.76
N GLN A 1323 -28.00 3.73 28.66
CA GLN A 1323 -27.55 5.09 28.38
C GLN A 1323 -26.26 5.36 29.19
N PRO A 1324 -25.07 5.20 28.59
CA PRO A 1324 -23.79 5.19 29.32
C PRO A 1324 -23.16 6.58 29.51
N PHE A 1325 -23.87 7.70 29.35
CA PHE A 1325 -23.27 9.04 29.46
C PHE A 1325 -22.67 9.38 30.85
N PHE A 1326 -22.84 8.51 31.83
CA PHE A 1326 -22.24 8.58 33.17
C PHE A 1326 -21.10 7.58 33.41
N GLN A 1327 -20.76 6.81 32.39
CA GLN A 1327 -19.69 5.82 32.44
C GLN A 1327 -18.36 6.46 32.86
N ASN A 1328 -18.02 7.60 32.26
CA ASN A 1328 -16.93 8.47 32.66
C ASN A 1328 -17.48 9.79 33.20
N THR A 1329 -17.35 10.03 34.50
CA THR A 1329 -17.91 11.24 35.12
C THR A 1329 -16.89 12.37 35.17
N LEU A 1330 -17.09 13.40 34.35
CA LEU A 1330 -16.34 14.64 34.30
C LEU A 1330 -16.90 15.66 35.28
N VAL A 1331 -16.02 16.21 36.12
CA VAL A 1331 -16.36 17.40 36.91
C VAL A 1331 -16.45 18.59 35.94
N PRO A 1332 -17.59 19.31 35.92
CA PRO A 1332 -17.76 20.48 35.06
C PRO A 1332 -16.69 21.54 35.34
N LEU A 1333 -16.14 22.14 34.29
CA LEU A 1333 -15.21 23.25 34.40
C LEU A 1333 -15.89 24.57 34.04
N ASN A 1334 -15.52 25.64 34.74
CA ASN A 1334 -15.93 26.99 34.38
C ASN A 1334 -15.09 27.49 33.20
N GLY A 1335 -15.40 28.68 32.67
CA GLY A 1335 -14.66 29.27 31.54
C GLY A 1335 -13.16 29.52 31.78
N ARG A 1336 -12.68 29.38 33.02
CA ARG A 1336 -11.25 29.48 33.40
C ARG A 1336 -10.58 28.13 33.61
N GLY A 1337 -11.32 27.03 33.49
CA GLY A 1337 -10.81 25.67 33.69
C GLY A 1337 -10.82 25.20 35.16
N ASP A 1338 -11.38 25.98 36.10
CA ASP A 1338 -11.57 25.51 37.48
C ASP A 1338 -12.89 24.73 37.61
N THR A 1339 -13.02 23.90 38.64
CA THR A 1339 -14.25 23.19 38.97
C THR A 1339 -15.45 24.15 39.12
N ASP A 1340 -16.49 23.96 38.30
CA ASP A 1340 -17.75 24.70 38.39
C ASP A 1340 -18.71 24.02 39.35
N LEU A 1341 -18.68 24.44 40.61
CA LEU A 1341 -19.53 23.90 41.67
C LEU A 1341 -21.02 24.22 41.51
N THR A 1342 -21.39 25.13 40.60
CA THR A 1342 -22.80 25.54 40.45
C THR A 1342 -23.69 24.48 39.78
N PHE A 1343 -23.10 23.40 39.24
CA PHE A 1343 -23.84 22.23 38.76
C PHE A 1343 -24.30 21.31 39.89
N PHE A 1344 -23.71 21.43 41.08
CA PHE A 1344 -24.04 20.58 42.22
C PHE A 1344 -24.92 21.32 43.23
N SER A 1345 -25.65 20.55 44.02
CA SER A 1345 -26.34 21.05 45.20
C SER A 1345 -25.33 21.40 46.30
N ASP A 1346 -25.80 22.01 47.40
CA ASP A 1346 -24.95 22.37 48.54
C ASP A 1346 -24.22 21.17 49.18
N ASP A 1347 -24.70 19.95 48.94
CA ASP A 1347 -24.07 18.72 49.43
C ASP A 1347 -22.98 18.14 48.51
N CYS A 1348 -22.82 18.69 47.30
CA CYS A 1348 -21.90 18.18 46.28
C CYS A 1348 -22.13 16.73 45.83
N PHE A 1349 -23.18 16.05 46.30
CA PHE A 1349 -23.53 14.69 45.94
C PHE A 1349 -24.73 14.67 44.98
N HIS A 1350 -25.73 15.50 45.26
CA HIS A 1350 -26.85 15.73 44.35
C HIS A 1350 -26.55 16.88 43.38
N PHE A 1351 -27.28 16.90 42.26
CA PHE A 1351 -27.18 17.95 41.25
C PHE A 1351 -28.11 19.12 41.54
N SER A 1352 -27.69 20.33 41.18
CA SER A 1352 -28.57 21.49 41.16
C SER A 1352 -29.51 21.44 39.95
N GLU A 1353 -30.43 22.39 39.82
CA GLU A 1353 -31.30 22.55 38.64
C GLU A 1353 -30.47 22.63 37.35
N ARG A 1354 -29.29 23.27 37.42
CA ARG A 1354 -28.34 23.30 36.31
C ARG A 1354 -27.82 21.91 35.96
N GLY A 1355 -27.40 21.12 36.96
CA GLY A 1355 -26.95 19.74 36.73
C GLY A 1355 -28.07 18.85 36.19
N HIS A 1356 -29.29 19.00 36.69
CA HIS A 1356 -30.47 18.28 36.18
C HIS A 1356 -30.78 18.63 34.72
N ALA A 1357 -30.69 19.90 34.34
CA ALA A 1357 -30.86 20.32 32.95
C ALA A 1357 -29.85 19.61 32.03
N GLU A 1358 -28.61 19.49 32.48
CA GLU A 1358 -27.57 18.81 31.71
C GLU A 1358 -27.73 17.29 31.64
N MET A 1359 -28.18 16.66 32.72
CA MET A 1359 -28.53 15.23 32.71
C MET A 1359 -29.67 14.95 31.72
N ALA A 1360 -30.66 15.84 31.62
CA ALA A 1360 -31.75 15.70 30.68
C ALA A 1360 -31.29 15.82 29.22
N ILE A 1361 -30.39 16.77 28.92
CA ILE A 1361 -29.76 16.92 27.61
C ILE A 1361 -28.95 15.66 27.26
N ALA A 1362 -28.15 15.17 28.21
CA ALA A 1362 -27.33 13.98 28.03
C ALA A 1362 -28.21 12.76 27.69
N LEU A 1363 -29.25 12.49 28.49
CA LEU A 1363 -30.19 11.39 28.25
C LEU A 1363 -30.87 11.50 26.88
N TRP A 1364 -31.39 12.68 26.55
CA TRP A 1364 -32.05 12.93 25.27
C TRP A 1364 -31.12 12.66 24.08
N ASN A 1365 -29.94 13.24 24.11
CA ASN A 1365 -28.95 13.08 23.04
C ASN A 1365 -28.51 11.61 22.91
N ASN A 1366 -28.36 10.89 24.03
CA ASN A 1366 -27.97 9.49 24.05
C ASN A 1366 -29.05 8.56 23.49
N MET A 1367 -30.35 8.84 23.69
CA MET A 1367 -31.43 8.11 23.04
C MET A 1367 -31.44 8.26 21.50
N LEU A 1368 -30.89 9.37 20.99
CA LEU A 1368 -30.75 9.66 19.56
C LEU A 1368 -29.39 9.22 18.98
N GLU A 1369 -28.61 8.44 19.72
CA GLU A 1369 -27.35 7.86 19.27
C GLU A 1369 -27.48 6.34 19.10
N PRO A 1370 -26.94 5.75 18.02
CA PRO A 1370 -27.00 4.31 17.82
C PRO A 1370 -26.29 3.55 18.93
N VAL A 1371 -26.85 2.40 19.32
CA VAL A 1371 -26.23 1.50 20.29
C VAL A 1371 -24.86 1.07 19.77
N GLY A 1372 -23.82 1.20 20.59
CA GLY A 1372 -22.41 1.05 20.19
C GLY A 1372 -21.67 2.36 19.87
N HIS A 1373 -22.40 3.46 19.64
CA HIS A 1373 -21.85 4.79 19.37
C HIS A 1373 -22.40 5.87 20.32
N LYS A 1374 -22.94 5.45 21.45
CA LYS A 1374 -23.47 6.34 22.48
C LYS A 1374 -22.32 7.07 23.18
N THR A 1375 -22.51 8.36 23.45
CA THR A 1375 -21.61 9.16 24.28
C THR A 1375 -21.53 8.55 25.68
N THR A 1376 -20.29 8.36 26.19
CA THR A 1376 -20.02 7.68 27.48
C THR A 1376 -19.58 8.62 28.60
N SER A 1377 -19.48 9.92 28.33
CA SER A 1377 -19.09 10.95 29.30
C SER A 1377 -20.09 12.09 29.36
N ASN A 1378 -20.23 12.72 30.53
CA ASN A 1378 -21.14 13.85 30.71
C ASN A 1378 -20.51 15.15 30.19
N ASN A 1379 -21.19 15.85 29.27
CA ASN A 1379 -20.79 17.18 28.80
C ASN A 1379 -21.60 18.28 29.50
N PHE A 1380 -21.20 18.57 30.75
CA PHE A 1380 -21.88 19.55 31.60
C PHE A 1380 -21.28 20.95 31.41
N THR A 1381 -21.36 21.48 30.18
CA THR A 1381 -20.99 22.86 29.83
C THR A 1381 -22.25 23.67 29.54
N TYR A 1382 -22.41 24.89 30.04
CA TYR A 1382 -23.68 25.60 29.78
C TYR A 1382 -23.79 26.03 28.31
N SER A 1383 -24.82 25.52 27.61
CA SER A 1383 -25.26 26.04 26.32
C SER A 1383 -26.73 25.68 26.10
N ARG A 1384 -27.51 26.66 25.63
CA ARG A 1384 -28.93 26.47 25.35
C ARG A 1384 -29.18 25.62 24.10
N THR A 1385 -28.20 25.46 23.21
CA THR A 1385 -28.39 24.87 21.86
C THR A 1385 -27.95 23.41 21.73
N LYS A 1386 -27.69 22.71 22.84
CA LYS A 1386 -27.09 21.35 22.84
C LYS A 1386 -28.04 20.20 22.50
N LEU A 1387 -29.35 20.45 22.47
CA LEU A 1387 -30.32 19.40 22.15
C LEU A 1387 -30.17 18.98 20.69
N LYS A 1388 -29.85 17.70 20.47
CA LYS A 1388 -29.83 17.11 19.13
C LYS A 1388 -31.26 16.96 18.61
N CYS A 1389 -31.38 17.06 17.29
CA CYS A 1389 -32.62 16.74 16.59
C CYS A 1389 -32.54 15.30 16.06
N PRO A 1390 -33.64 14.53 16.09
CA PRO A 1390 -33.66 13.27 15.34
C PRO A 1390 -33.40 13.56 13.85
N SER A 1391 -32.84 12.63 13.09
CA SER A 1391 -32.54 12.88 11.67
C SER A 1391 -33.70 12.40 10.78
N PRO A 1392 -33.87 12.94 9.55
CA PRO A 1392 -34.82 12.38 8.59
C PRO A 1392 -34.56 10.91 8.26
N ASP A 1393 -33.29 10.50 8.25
CA ASP A 1393 -32.85 9.13 7.95
C ASP A 1393 -33.04 8.16 9.11
N SER A 1394 -33.13 8.68 10.35
CA SER A 1394 -33.30 7.90 11.56
C SER A 1394 -34.12 8.71 12.58
N PRO A 1395 -35.45 8.83 12.36
CA PRO A 1395 -36.34 9.62 13.21
C PRO A 1395 -36.71 8.89 14.52
N TYR A 1396 -36.15 7.70 14.74
CA TYR A 1396 -36.53 6.77 15.80
C TYR A 1396 -35.60 6.89 17.01
N LEU A 1397 -36.10 6.48 18.18
CA LEU A 1397 -35.23 6.19 19.31
C LEU A 1397 -34.39 4.95 19.00
N TYR A 1398 -33.08 5.02 19.26
CA TYR A 1398 -32.20 3.91 18.94
C TYR A 1398 -32.35 2.75 19.94
N THR A 1399 -32.47 1.56 19.37
CA THR A 1399 -32.52 0.24 20.01
C THR A 1399 -31.41 -0.64 19.45
N LEU A 1400 -31.17 -1.80 20.06
CA LEU A 1400 -30.17 -2.77 19.56
C LEU A 1400 -30.41 -3.16 18.09
N ARG A 1401 -31.69 -3.31 17.70
CA ARG A 1401 -32.08 -3.79 16.37
C ARG A 1401 -31.91 -2.72 15.29
N ASN A 1402 -32.46 -1.53 15.49
CA ASN A 1402 -32.32 -0.43 14.53
C ASN A 1402 -30.90 0.20 14.53
N SER A 1403 -30.02 -0.23 15.45
CA SER A 1403 -28.58 0.07 15.42
C SER A 1403 -27.74 -0.98 14.65
N ARG A 1404 -28.38 -2.00 14.04
CA ARG A 1404 -27.74 -3.06 13.23
C ARG A 1404 -26.72 -3.93 13.98
N LEU A 1405 -26.87 -4.08 15.30
CA LEU A 1405 -26.00 -4.96 16.11
C LEU A 1405 -26.54 -6.39 16.25
N LEU A 1406 -27.76 -6.66 15.79
CA LEU A 1406 -28.37 -7.99 15.75
C LEU A 1406 -28.61 -8.40 14.29
N PRO A 1407 -28.34 -9.67 13.89
CA PRO A 1407 -28.69 -10.15 12.57
C PRO A 1407 -30.22 -10.15 12.38
N ASP A 1408 -30.70 -9.71 11.22
CA ASP A 1408 -32.12 -9.76 10.86
C ASP A 1408 -32.63 -11.20 11.03
N GLN A 1409 -33.68 -11.41 11.85
CA GLN A 1409 -34.43 -12.65 11.76
C GLN A 1409 -35.00 -12.71 10.34
N ALA A 1410 -34.53 -13.67 9.55
CA ALA A 1410 -35.02 -13.93 8.20
C ALA A 1410 -36.55 -13.95 8.23
N GLU A 1411 -37.17 -13.04 7.46
CA GLU A 1411 -38.61 -13.07 7.23
C GLU A 1411 -39.00 -14.50 6.87
N ALA A 1412 -40.00 -15.05 7.56
CA ALA A 1412 -40.62 -16.28 7.12
C ALA A 1412 -41.14 -16.03 5.70
N ASP A 1413 -40.46 -16.62 4.72
CA ASP A 1413 -40.73 -16.46 3.29
C ASP A 1413 -42.24 -16.45 3.05
N PRO A 1414 -42.80 -15.42 2.38
CA PRO A 1414 -44.20 -15.42 2.03
C PRO A 1414 -44.42 -16.65 1.16
N THR A 1415 -45.36 -17.52 1.56
CA THR A 1415 -45.77 -18.73 0.83
C THR A 1415 -45.91 -18.46 -0.67
N VAL A 1416 -44.82 -18.65 -1.41
CA VAL A 1416 -44.81 -18.52 -2.86
C VAL A 1416 -45.58 -19.73 -3.37
N LEU A 1417 -46.74 -19.49 -3.99
CA LEU A 1417 -47.57 -20.52 -4.57
C LEU A 1417 -46.79 -21.25 -5.68
N TYR A 1418 -46.19 -22.38 -5.33
CA TYR A 1418 -45.37 -23.26 -6.18
C TYR A 1418 -46.05 -23.74 -7.49
N TRP A 1419 -47.33 -23.44 -7.73
CA TRP A 1419 -48.00 -23.78 -8.99
C TRP A 1419 -47.70 -22.80 -10.14
N ALA A 1420 -47.18 -21.60 -9.88
CA ALA A 1420 -46.89 -20.63 -10.94
C ALA A 1420 -45.73 -21.08 -11.86
N VAL A 1421 -44.73 -21.79 -11.32
CA VAL A 1421 -43.55 -22.25 -12.08
C VAL A 1421 -43.90 -23.38 -13.07
N PRO A 1422 -44.66 -24.43 -12.69
CA PRO A 1422 -45.14 -25.44 -13.64
C PRO A 1422 -46.08 -24.89 -14.71
N VAL A 1423 -46.93 -23.91 -14.37
CA VAL A 1423 -47.87 -23.30 -15.34
C VAL A 1423 -47.12 -22.45 -16.38
N ALA A 1424 -46.11 -21.68 -15.96
CA ALA A 1424 -45.26 -20.94 -16.89
C ALA A 1424 -44.43 -21.87 -17.80
N ALA A 1425 -43.88 -22.96 -17.24
CA ALA A 1425 -43.14 -23.96 -18.01
C ALA A 1425 -44.06 -24.72 -19.00
N GLY A 1426 -45.28 -25.07 -18.58
CA GLY A 1426 -46.28 -25.73 -19.42
C GLY A 1426 -46.80 -24.84 -20.56
N ALA A 1427 -47.02 -23.55 -20.28
CA ALA A 1427 -47.45 -22.58 -21.28
C ALA A 1427 -46.36 -22.35 -22.35
N GLY A 1428 -45.09 -22.26 -21.95
CA GLY A 1428 -43.96 -22.13 -22.88
C GLY A 1428 -43.81 -23.33 -23.82
N LEU A 1429 -43.99 -24.55 -23.30
CA LEU A 1429 -43.91 -25.78 -24.08
C LEU A 1429 -45.06 -25.88 -25.11
N LEU A 1430 -46.28 -25.50 -24.71
CA LEU A 1430 -47.46 -25.50 -25.59
C LEU A 1430 -47.33 -24.47 -26.73
N ILE A 1431 -46.80 -23.27 -26.45
CA ILE A 1431 -46.56 -22.25 -27.48
C ILE A 1431 -45.49 -22.73 -28.48
N GLY A 1432 -44.42 -23.38 -28.00
CA GLY A 1432 -43.39 -23.96 -28.86
C GLY A 1432 -43.88 -25.09 -29.78
N ILE A 1433 -44.77 -25.96 -29.26
CA ILE A 1433 -45.38 -27.04 -30.06
C ILE A 1433 -46.33 -26.48 -31.11
N LEU A 1434 -47.17 -25.49 -30.76
CA LEU A 1434 -48.11 -24.86 -31.69
C LEU A 1434 -47.38 -24.12 -32.82
N ALA A 1435 -46.25 -23.45 -32.54
CA ALA A 1435 -45.42 -22.79 -33.56
C ALA A 1435 -44.78 -23.79 -34.54
N MET A 1436 -44.32 -24.95 -34.05
CA MET A 1436 -43.73 -26.02 -34.87
C MET A 1436 -44.77 -26.74 -35.77
N VAL A 1437 -46.01 -26.90 -35.29
CA VAL A 1437 -47.10 -27.49 -36.09
C VAL A 1437 -47.60 -26.52 -37.15
N ALA A 1438 -47.70 -25.22 -36.85
CA ALA A 1438 -48.12 -24.19 -37.80
C ALA A 1438 -47.09 -23.97 -38.93
N GLY A 1439 -45.78 -24.12 -38.64
CA GLY A 1439 -44.71 -23.87 -39.61
C GLY A 1439 -44.56 -24.91 -40.74
N ARG A 1440 -45.14 -26.12 -40.61
CA ARG A 1440 -45.06 -27.16 -41.65
C ARG A 1440 -46.18 -27.09 -42.71
N GLY A 1441 -47.10 -26.13 -42.62
CA GLY A 1441 -48.32 -26.06 -43.44
C GLY A 1441 -48.27 -25.22 -44.73
N MET A 1442 -47.27 -24.38 -44.98
CA MET A 1442 -47.26 -23.48 -46.15
C MET A 1442 -46.07 -23.74 -47.08
N ARG A 1443 -46.20 -24.81 -47.88
CA ARG A 1443 -45.49 -24.96 -49.16
C ARG A 1443 -46.30 -24.24 -50.24
N CYS A 1444 -45.76 -23.18 -50.83
CA CYS A 1444 -46.02 -22.78 -52.22
C CYS A 1444 -44.97 -21.77 -52.73
N ARG A 1445 -44.29 -22.18 -53.81
CA ARG A 1445 -43.53 -21.49 -54.87
C ARG A 1445 -44.01 -20.06 -55.28
N PRO A 1446 -43.32 -19.34 -56.21
CA PRO A 1446 -41.88 -19.26 -56.56
C PRO A 1446 -41.36 -17.83 -56.93
N ARG A 1447 -40.03 -17.73 -57.12
CA ARG A 1447 -39.30 -17.09 -58.26
C ARG A 1447 -38.65 -15.68 -58.11
N GLU A 1448 -37.36 -15.69 -58.46
CA GLU A 1448 -36.47 -14.67 -59.07
C GLU A 1448 -35.48 -13.85 -58.20
N ASP A 1449 -34.19 -14.12 -58.50
CA ASP A 1449 -32.86 -13.65 -58.01
C ASP A 1449 -32.52 -12.17 -58.40
N PRO A 1450 -31.33 -11.53 -58.15
CA PRO A 1450 -29.98 -12.10 -57.86
C PRO A 1450 -29.06 -11.21 -56.93
N PRO A 1451 -27.70 -11.21 -56.97
CA PRO A 1451 -26.83 -11.71 -55.88
C PRO A 1451 -25.80 -10.67 -55.31
N LEU A 1452 -25.13 -10.98 -54.18
CA LEU A 1452 -23.66 -10.92 -53.96
C LEU A 1452 -23.28 -10.93 -52.45
N SER A 1453 -22.76 -12.09 -52.05
CA SER A 1453 -21.54 -12.39 -51.28
C SER A 1453 -21.12 -11.66 -49.99
N LEU A 1454 -21.05 -12.51 -48.94
CA LEU A 1454 -19.96 -12.76 -47.96
C LEU A 1454 -19.68 -11.66 -46.92
N SER A 1455 -20.14 -11.76 -45.66
CA SER A 1455 -19.76 -12.71 -44.56
C SER A 1455 -18.28 -12.60 -44.20
N THR A 1456 -17.81 -12.38 -42.98
CA THR A 1456 -18.26 -12.59 -41.58
C THR A 1456 -17.46 -11.57 -40.75
N GLY A 1457 -17.94 -10.99 -39.66
CA GLY A 1457 -18.26 -11.65 -38.39
C GLY A 1457 -17.51 -10.87 -37.30
N LEU A 1458 -18.29 -10.21 -36.45
CA LEU A 1458 -17.89 -9.64 -35.15
C LEU A 1458 -18.18 -10.69 -34.08
#